data_AF-A0A3L7JZ17-F1
#
_entry.id   AF-A0A3L7JZ17-F1
#
_cell.length_a   1.000
_cell.length_b   1.000
_cell.length_c   1.000
_cell.angle_alpha   90.00
_cell.angle_beta   90.00
_cell.angle_gamma   90.00
#
_symmetry.space_group_name_H-M   'P 1'
#
loop_
_entity.id
_entity.type
_entity.pdbx_description
1 polymer ?
#
loop_
_entity_poly.entity_id
_entity_poly.type
_entity_poly.pdbx_seq_one_letter_code
_entity_poly.pdbx_strand_id
1 'polypeptide(L)'
;MKRVWIVLICICTLCSFIPIRGHAESTGVSGSQSDEMVISDFESLNGWRGLSQETDIVKEGVQAGYWDVYDDATDTYKNAVDDYSIPHDWSNYEAVSVWVYSKKATNDKVYIVLGSQASEANNGYYLASFQLDWTGWKEISIPFYMFKAANSPAGFSKIDFIKFHTSWLHETPSKETEMILDSLSIKKLSKLAVLPVDDFEDPGKWTSLTASTEHVKSGTYSGKWEGIDKKKVVQSKSIPSDWSKYDYLSVWVYSEKATGTSIYIILNSDNPATEGLDYYLASFNVDWVGWKQIKIPRSSFAPSRQPLGWDHISDMKFHSQWYADQMPDPSTVLYFDHLMLIRELFQITPNQIDKKAVAGMDLSYKVKITNKGDEQDQFNVDIPDEFQTFVHASPESGDLQPNESKWITFSVNIGEEAAAGTKQTMDIPIRSQLQNESDFNVKLSYEVAQWAPSGVAHPKSFINQDQLDRAKARITSEDWAKTYWNKLKSEADEWVSADTKVLTDSGGHGMWFLCDDGERLQYDSNSPHEHYCPSEDKYYTGETYDAGWRYYRHNEIVHGLKVLATAYALSGDTEYAEAAAGILDQYADIYPNWEKQTRGGKMYWQSLDESVSMVDMSYSYDLIYNSGILSDQEKANIELNLLRASAENISQNDMDRSNWQAWHNAAIGMVGFVLGDRGLMESAINGNHGFYYQMKNSVLDDGFWWEGSIAYHMYTLRALNYLIEGAENWGYDLYADPNVKKMFDVPIEYAYPNLQLPFNNDGGGYGSSLLDPVSTRGDYEYEGAFAYYKDPLYDWVLQQRYRNVPREGDYALFHGADDLGEPVNTSIPSHNFENAGMGILRAGTYPEQNYVLMDYGPYGGSHGHADKLHIDLFGKDTVLAPDFGTPSYGNSLYQDWYKQTISHNTVAVDGKSQAEVAGELTNFIDLPHFKMMSAAADNAYPGVQYERTIWVDPNYTVDWFKLSDPDNSHQYDWAIHPLGSLQSDLVLQDRSDSIGDANGYQHISNVQTAGELDQWEGSWDQKGKELQAISLPFGQREVMKGDAPGPADDPNKNVSMVIQREQANDAQFVTVFHPYNEEAPSIQAQKEDDNTIKIDGNEQSDHLYFNSQANEGALWSAKVTTSKDEAVSFKEIQSSINGQTLEIHLGTHDQLWENAVFVFKSGDVKKVKVNGADVSYEKIGNQIIVSSDAIQTISRDIGKPIDNNWVLNGGEGSLIAAGNVHNPIEIQINNQKQLIPPNKGASKVDLSPFLVEGENRFSWEAKGKPDEQITMILTS
;
A
#
# COMPACT_ATOMS: atom_id res chain seq x y z
N MET A 1 27.41 -37.33 19.06
CA MET A 1 27.55 -38.61 19.80
C MET A 1 26.78 -39.70 19.08
N LYS A 2 27.30 -40.94 19.12
CA LYS A 2 27.01 -42.09 18.25
C LYS A 2 25.69 -42.84 18.54
N ARG A 3 25.04 -43.35 17.47
CA ARG A 3 24.59 -44.76 17.19
C ARG A 3 23.50 -44.71 16.08
N VAL A 4 23.72 -45.06 14.80
CA VAL A 4 24.11 -46.36 14.15
C VAL A 4 23.07 -47.45 14.50
N TRP A 5 22.29 -48.03 13.57
CA TRP A 5 22.58 -49.16 12.65
C TRP A 5 21.45 -49.23 11.56
N ILE A 6 21.68 -49.19 10.23
CA ILE A 6 22.26 -50.16 9.24
C ILE A 6 21.15 -50.93 8.47
N VAL A 7 21.11 -51.21 7.14
CA VAL A 7 21.81 -50.93 5.83
C VAL A 7 20.94 -51.68 4.78
N LEU A 8 20.43 -51.11 3.67
CA LEU A 8 21.04 -50.73 2.36
C LEU A 8 21.38 -51.89 1.39
N ILE A 9 21.20 -51.59 0.08
CA ILE A 9 21.73 -52.18 -1.18
C ILE A 9 20.64 -52.90 -2.02
N CYS A 10 20.45 -52.71 -3.33
CA CYS A 10 20.74 -51.71 -4.38
C CYS A 10 20.20 -52.30 -5.71
N ILE A 11 19.68 -51.43 -6.60
CA ILE A 11 19.93 -51.35 -8.06
C ILE A 11 19.57 -52.58 -8.96
N CYS A 12 18.55 -52.44 -9.84
CA CYS A 12 18.68 -52.34 -11.32
C CYS A 12 17.37 -52.72 -12.09
N THR A 13 17.02 -51.84 -13.06
CA THR A 13 16.47 -52.10 -14.42
C THR A 13 15.02 -52.54 -14.70
N LEU A 14 14.33 -51.66 -15.44
CA LEU A 14 13.57 -51.85 -16.71
C LEU A 14 12.26 -52.66 -16.76
N CYS A 15 11.19 -51.93 -17.13
CA CYS A 15 10.01 -52.26 -17.94
C CYS A 15 9.43 -53.69 -17.93
N SER A 16 8.15 -53.83 -17.54
CA SER A 16 7.03 -54.32 -18.38
C SER A 16 5.85 -54.89 -17.57
N PHE A 17 4.65 -54.37 -17.88
CA PHE A 17 3.32 -55.03 -17.97
C PHE A 17 2.62 -55.73 -16.77
N ILE A 18 1.47 -55.14 -16.39
CA ILE A 18 0.10 -55.65 -16.06
C ILE A 18 -0.06 -56.94 -15.21
N PRO A 19 -0.96 -56.95 -14.21
CA PRO A 19 -2.18 -57.76 -14.38
C PRO A 19 -3.50 -57.17 -13.83
N ILE A 20 -4.56 -57.60 -14.51
CA ILE A 20 -6.01 -57.43 -14.33
C ILE A 20 -6.51 -57.73 -12.90
N ARG A 21 -7.52 -56.98 -12.43
CA ARG A 21 -8.54 -57.47 -11.48
C ARG A 21 -9.92 -56.91 -11.83
N GLY A 22 -10.90 -57.81 -11.86
CA GLY A 22 -12.32 -57.47 -11.99
C GLY A 22 -13.10 -57.65 -10.69
N HIS A 23 -14.14 -56.83 -10.57
CA HIS A 23 -15.45 -57.01 -9.93
C HIS A 23 -15.53 -57.21 -8.40
N ALA A 24 -16.03 -56.17 -7.73
CA ALA A 24 -16.98 -56.27 -6.63
C ALA A 24 -17.99 -55.11 -6.75
N GLU A 25 -19.28 -55.45 -6.76
CA GLU A 25 -20.41 -54.52 -6.80
C GLU A 25 -20.47 -53.66 -5.52
N SER A 26 -20.61 -52.35 -5.69
CA SER A 26 -21.20 -51.47 -4.68
C SER A 26 -22.48 -50.87 -5.25
N THR A 27 -23.60 -51.30 -4.69
CA THR A 27 -24.92 -50.73 -4.93
C THR A 27 -25.03 -49.36 -4.26
N GLY A 28 -25.58 -48.38 -4.98
CA GLY A 28 -25.97 -47.08 -4.42
C GLY A 28 -25.20 -45.87 -4.97
N VAL A 29 -25.15 -45.69 -6.28
CA VAL A 29 -24.86 -44.38 -6.90
C VAL A 29 -26.21 -43.70 -7.17
N SER A 30 -26.47 -42.57 -6.52
CA SER A 30 -27.45 -41.60 -7.01
C SER A 30 -26.95 -41.14 -8.38
N GLY A 31 -27.56 -41.63 -9.45
CA GLY A 31 -27.15 -41.29 -10.81
C GLY A 31 -27.18 -39.79 -11.02
N SER A 32 -26.03 -39.19 -11.35
CA SER A 32 -26.00 -37.86 -11.94
C SER A 32 -26.77 -37.94 -13.27
N GLN A 33 -27.92 -37.29 -13.36
CA GLN A 33 -28.56 -37.12 -14.65
C GLN A 33 -27.67 -36.24 -15.54
N SER A 34 -27.60 -36.57 -16.82
CA SER A 34 -26.89 -35.80 -17.85
C SER A 34 -27.37 -34.34 -17.87
N ASP A 35 -26.47 -33.38 -18.12
CA ASP A 35 -26.80 -31.96 -18.25
C ASP A 35 -27.50 -31.61 -19.59
N GLU A 36 -27.58 -32.59 -20.49
CA GLU A 36 -28.28 -32.54 -21.78
C GLU A 36 -28.98 -33.87 -22.09
N MET A 37 -30.15 -33.80 -22.73
CA MET A 37 -30.86 -34.96 -23.28
C MET A 37 -31.31 -34.68 -24.71
N VAL A 38 -30.87 -35.51 -25.65
CA VAL A 38 -31.36 -35.50 -27.03
C VAL A 38 -32.80 -36.03 -27.05
N ILE A 39 -33.72 -35.23 -27.57
CA ILE A 39 -35.12 -35.58 -27.80
C ILE A 39 -35.27 -36.27 -29.16
N SER A 40 -34.62 -35.74 -30.18
CA SER A 40 -34.61 -36.32 -31.53
C SER A 40 -33.33 -35.94 -32.27
N ASP A 41 -32.61 -36.93 -32.77
CA ASP A 41 -31.46 -36.77 -33.66
C ASP A 41 -31.88 -36.74 -35.15
N PHE A 42 -33.18 -36.81 -35.45
CA PHE A 42 -33.76 -36.86 -36.80
C PHE A 42 -33.27 -38.02 -37.71
N GLU A 43 -32.51 -38.97 -37.16
CA GLU A 43 -32.10 -40.23 -37.79
C GLU A 43 -33.29 -41.16 -38.04
N SER A 44 -34.40 -40.94 -37.34
CA SER A 44 -35.70 -41.54 -37.63
C SER A 44 -36.83 -40.52 -37.55
N LEU A 45 -37.58 -40.35 -38.64
CA LEU A 45 -38.74 -39.45 -38.69
C LEU A 45 -40.06 -40.12 -38.30
N ASN A 46 -40.05 -41.35 -37.77
CA ASN A 46 -41.28 -42.11 -37.48
C ASN A 46 -42.21 -41.42 -36.45
N GLY A 47 -41.65 -40.61 -35.55
CA GLY A 47 -42.42 -39.81 -34.57
C GLY A 47 -42.88 -38.45 -35.11
N TRP A 48 -42.24 -37.95 -36.17
CA TRP A 48 -42.45 -36.60 -36.70
C TRP A 48 -43.50 -36.58 -37.82
N ARG A 49 -44.54 -35.76 -37.64
CA ARG A 49 -45.53 -35.49 -38.69
C ARG A 49 -45.18 -34.20 -39.43
N GLY A 50 -45.16 -34.26 -40.76
CA GLY A 50 -44.93 -33.10 -41.63
C GLY A 50 -43.47 -32.89 -42.08
N LEU A 51 -42.54 -33.71 -41.59
CA LEU A 51 -41.15 -33.73 -42.07
C LEU A 51 -40.94 -34.81 -43.14
N SER A 52 -40.00 -34.55 -44.05
CA SER A 52 -39.43 -35.52 -44.99
C SER A 52 -37.92 -35.65 -44.78
N GLN A 53 -37.31 -36.72 -45.31
CA GLN A 53 -35.88 -36.98 -45.12
C GLN A 53 -35.00 -36.04 -45.96
N GLU A 54 -33.92 -35.52 -45.36
CA GLU A 54 -32.80 -34.81 -46.01
C GLU A 54 -31.50 -35.58 -45.75
N THR A 55 -30.61 -35.67 -46.75
CA THR A 55 -29.33 -36.39 -46.63
C THR A 55 -28.13 -35.58 -47.12
N ASP A 56 -28.36 -34.48 -47.85
CA ASP A 56 -27.27 -33.69 -48.44
C ASP A 56 -26.82 -32.56 -47.50
N ILE A 57 -27.74 -32.02 -46.70
CA ILE A 57 -27.49 -30.94 -45.74
C ILE A 57 -27.83 -31.47 -44.34
N VAL A 58 -26.82 -32.00 -43.66
CA VAL A 58 -26.92 -32.66 -42.35
C VAL A 58 -25.93 -31.99 -41.40
N LYS A 59 -26.35 -31.73 -40.15
CA LYS A 59 -25.48 -31.15 -39.12
C LYS A 59 -24.76 -32.24 -38.35
N GLU A 60 -25.49 -33.26 -37.91
CA GLU A 60 -24.96 -34.41 -37.17
C GLU A 60 -25.50 -35.72 -37.77
N GLY A 61 -24.69 -36.77 -37.77
CA GLY A 61 -25.13 -38.08 -38.26
C GLY A 61 -25.20 -38.21 -39.78
N VAL A 62 -26.24 -38.87 -40.31
CA VAL A 62 -26.36 -39.23 -41.75
C VAL A 62 -27.63 -38.71 -42.41
N GLN A 63 -28.61 -38.21 -41.65
CA GLN A 63 -29.83 -37.60 -42.21
C GLN A 63 -30.46 -36.58 -41.25
N ALA A 64 -31.25 -35.66 -41.79
CA ALA A 64 -31.97 -34.64 -41.04
C ALA A 64 -33.45 -34.52 -41.49
N GLY A 65 -34.25 -33.75 -40.76
CA GLY A 65 -35.66 -33.53 -41.06
C GLY A 65 -35.91 -32.29 -41.92
N TYR A 66 -36.28 -32.48 -43.19
CA TYR A 66 -36.69 -31.40 -44.09
C TYR A 66 -38.14 -30.98 -43.87
N TRP A 67 -38.35 -29.69 -43.64
CA TRP A 67 -39.64 -29.03 -43.55
C TRP A 67 -39.85 -28.06 -44.72
N ASP A 68 -40.64 -28.54 -45.68
CA ASP A 68 -41.15 -27.73 -46.79
C ASP A 68 -42.44 -27.02 -46.38
N VAL A 69 -42.36 -25.72 -46.06
CA VAL A 69 -43.50 -24.98 -45.49
C VAL A 69 -44.61 -24.76 -46.52
N TYR A 70 -44.30 -24.75 -47.81
CA TYR A 70 -45.27 -24.51 -48.88
C TYR A 70 -45.15 -25.53 -50.00
N ASP A 71 -46.21 -26.31 -50.21
CA ASP A 71 -46.26 -27.36 -51.21
C ASP A 71 -46.78 -26.80 -52.55
N ASP A 72 -45.84 -26.50 -53.46
CA ASP A 72 -46.11 -25.99 -54.80
C ASP A 72 -47.06 -26.85 -55.63
N ALA A 73 -47.08 -28.17 -55.39
CA ALA A 73 -47.89 -29.10 -56.16
C ALA A 73 -49.38 -29.09 -55.75
N THR A 74 -49.66 -28.68 -54.51
CA THR A 74 -51.02 -28.67 -53.95
C THR A 74 -51.56 -27.26 -53.66
N ASP A 75 -50.72 -26.22 -53.75
CA ASP A 75 -51.02 -24.82 -53.37
C ASP A 75 -51.52 -24.75 -51.90
N THR A 76 -50.86 -25.50 -51.02
CA THR A 76 -51.19 -25.54 -49.58
C THR A 76 -49.97 -25.36 -48.69
N TYR A 77 -50.17 -24.72 -47.53
CA TYR A 77 -49.11 -24.56 -46.53
C TYR A 77 -49.10 -25.73 -45.53
N LYS A 78 -47.92 -26.31 -45.31
CA LYS A 78 -47.65 -27.26 -44.22
C LYS A 78 -47.15 -26.48 -43.02
N ASN A 79 -48.08 -25.78 -42.38
CA ASN A 79 -47.80 -24.79 -41.33
C ASN A 79 -47.19 -25.35 -40.03
N ALA A 80 -47.10 -26.65 -39.85
CA ALA A 80 -46.61 -27.24 -38.60
C ALA A 80 -45.94 -28.60 -38.80
N VAL A 81 -44.97 -28.87 -37.93
CA VAL A 81 -44.41 -30.21 -37.71
C VAL A 81 -44.45 -30.53 -36.22
N ASP A 82 -44.81 -31.76 -35.86
CA ASP A 82 -44.97 -32.16 -34.46
C ASP A 82 -44.57 -33.61 -34.17
N ASP A 83 -44.17 -33.84 -32.91
CA ASP A 83 -43.84 -35.15 -32.35
C ASP A 83 -44.48 -35.32 -30.96
N TYR A 84 -45.13 -36.46 -30.77
CA TYR A 84 -45.83 -36.88 -29.55
C TYR A 84 -45.11 -38.03 -28.82
N SER A 85 -44.02 -38.53 -29.39
CA SER A 85 -43.20 -39.63 -28.88
C SER A 85 -41.94 -39.13 -28.13
N ILE A 86 -42.07 -38.00 -27.46
CA ILE A 86 -40.96 -37.36 -26.71
C ILE A 86 -40.90 -37.84 -25.25
N PRO A 87 -39.75 -37.71 -24.56
CA PRO A 87 -39.68 -37.82 -23.11
C PRO A 87 -40.61 -36.80 -22.45
N HIS A 88 -41.31 -37.19 -21.38
CA HIS A 88 -42.36 -36.34 -20.79
C HIS A 88 -41.91 -35.44 -19.63
N ASP A 89 -40.86 -35.81 -18.91
CA ASP A 89 -40.39 -35.05 -17.75
C ASP A 89 -39.15 -34.25 -18.11
N TRP A 90 -39.32 -32.93 -18.25
CA TRP A 90 -38.24 -31.99 -18.59
C TRP A 90 -37.81 -31.17 -17.36
N SER A 91 -38.27 -31.52 -16.14
CA SER A 91 -38.08 -30.69 -14.94
C SER A 91 -36.63 -30.47 -14.50
N ASN A 92 -35.70 -31.32 -14.95
CA ASN A 92 -34.27 -31.18 -14.66
C ASN A 92 -33.47 -30.42 -15.74
N TYR A 93 -34.15 -29.93 -16.77
CA TYR A 93 -33.58 -29.13 -17.85
C TYR A 93 -34.24 -27.74 -17.87
N GLU A 94 -33.64 -26.82 -18.60
CA GLU A 94 -34.01 -25.40 -18.52
C GLU A 94 -34.12 -24.72 -19.88
N ALA A 95 -33.72 -25.39 -20.97
CA ALA A 95 -33.84 -24.89 -22.33
C ALA A 95 -34.10 -26.04 -23.31
N VAL A 96 -34.78 -25.73 -24.42
CA VAL A 96 -34.86 -26.59 -25.61
C VAL A 96 -33.95 -26.03 -26.69
N SER A 97 -33.17 -26.87 -27.34
CA SER A 97 -32.24 -26.49 -28.41
C SER A 97 -32.47 -27.34 -29.65
N VAL A 98 -32.37 -26.73 -30.83
CA VAL A 98 -32.48 -27.44 -32.12
C VAL A 98 -31.58 -26.77 -33.15
N TRP A 99 -30.88 -27.56 -33.97
CA TRP A 99 -30.21 -27.03 -35.13
C TRP A 99 -31.21 -26.81 -36.26
N VAL A 100 -31.22 -25.59 -36.80
CA VAL A 100 -32.09 -25.19 -37.90
C VAL A 100 -31.24 -24.66 -39.05
N TYR A 101 -31.28 -25.35 -40.18
CA TYR A 101 -30.75 -24.82 -41.43
C TYR A 101 -31.85 -24.01 -42.11
N SER A 102 -31.55 -22.75 -42.41
CA SER A 102 -32.40 -21.91 -43.25
C SER A 102 -31.75 -21.77 -44.63
N LYS A 103 -32.47 -22.13 -45.70
CA LYS A 103 -31.95 -21.91 -47.07
C LYS A 103 -31.92 -20.43 -47.46
N LYS A 104 -32.73 -19.59 -46.79
CA LYS A 104 -32.84 -18.17 -47.07
C LYS A 104 -33.35 -17.42 -45.84
N ALA A 105 -32.77 -16.25 -45.57
CA ALA A 105 -33.30 -15.33 -44.57
C ALA A 105 -34.66 -14.74 -45.02
N THR A 106 -35.76 -15.42 -44.71
CA THR A 106 -37.12 -15.00 -45.09
C THR A 106 -37.74 -14.02 -44.08
N ASN A 107 -37.13 -13.87 -42.89
CA ASN A 107 -37.65 -13.13 -41.75
C ASN A 107 -38.99 -13.68 -41.20
N ASP A 108 -39.38 -14.90 -41.57
CA ASP A 108 -40.57 -15.55 -41.02
C ASP A 108 -40.38 -15.90 -39.53
N LYS A 109 -41.47 -15.82 -38.76
CA LYS A 109 -41.50 -16.21 -37.34
C LYS A 109 -41.88 -17.69 -37.22
N VAL A 110 -41.05 -18.47 -36.53
CA VAL A 110 -41.27 -19.89 -36.25
C VAL A 110 -41.56 -20.05 -34.77
N TYR A 111 -42.72 -20.61 -34.46
CA TYR A 111 -43.20 -20.83 -33.10
C TYR A 111 -42.86 -22.24 -32.62
N ILE A 112 -42.40 -22.37 -31.39
CA ILE A 112 -42.22 -23.64 -30.68
C ILE A 112 -43.32 -23.75 -29.63
N VAL A 113 -44.10 -24.83 -29.70
CA VAL A 113 -45.21 -25.13 -28.79
C VAL A 113 -44.89 -26.40 -28.02
N LEU A 114 -44.92 -26.32 -26.68
CA LEU A 114 -44.78 -27.46 -25.76
C LEU A 114 -46.12 -27.69 -25.05
N GLY A 115 -46.79 -28.81 -25.28
CA GLY A 115 -48.12 -29.08 -24.71
C GLY A 115 -48.09 -30.02 -23.49
N SER A 116 -48.99 -29.83 -22.53
CA SER A 116 -49.07 -30.64 -21.29
C SER A 116 -50.52 -31.10 -20.96
N GLN A 117 -50.93 -32.26 -21.51
CA GLN A 117 -52.17 -33.09 -21.48
C GLN A 117 -53.56 -32.40 -21.55
N ALA A 118 -54.66 -33.08 -21.90
CA ALA A 118 -55.04 -34.11 -22.90
C ALA A 118 -56.49 -34.57 -22.57
N SER A 119 -57.44 -33.64 -22.37
CA SER A 119 -58.88 -33.89 -22.46
C SER A 119 -59.69 -32.59 -22.53
N GLU A 120 -60.73 -32.64 -23.36
CA GLU A 120 -61.62 -31.59 -23.89
C GLU A 120 -61.88 -30.33 -23.03
N ALA A 121 -61.26 -29.21 -23.42
CA ALA A 121 -61.93 -27.97 -23.87
C ALA A 121 -60.99 -26.74 -23.90
N ASN A 122 -59.82 -26.77 -23.26
CA ASN A 122 -58.76 -25.76 -23.38
C ASN A 122 -57.38 -26.39 -23.08
N ASN A 123 -56.58 -26.69 -24.09
CA ASN A 123 -55.26 -27.30 -23.92
C ASN A 123 -54.26 -26.28 -23.36
N GLY A 124 -53.64 -26.60 -22.22
CA GLY A 124 -52.49 -25.88 -21.67
C GLY A 124 -51.24 -26.10 -22.53
N TYR A 125 -50.57 -25.01 -22.92
CA TYR A 125 -49.31 -25.08 -23.66
C TYR A 125 -48.37 -23.93 -23.29
N TYR A 126 -47.10 -24.14 -23.57
CA TYR A 126 -46.04 -23.14 -23.55
C TYR A 126 -45.71 -22.75 -24.99
N LEU A 127 -45.53 -21.45 -25.24
CA LEU A 127 -45.26 -20.90 -26.57
C LEU A 127 -44.04 -19.98 -26.53
N ALA A 128 -43.09 -20.22 -27.43
CA ALA A 128 -42.01 -19.29 -27.75
C ALA A 128 -41.86 -19.17 -29.28
N SER A 129 -41.04 -18.26 -29.76
CA SER A 129 -40.74 -18.13 -31.19
C SER A 129 -39.33 -17.64 -31.45
N PHE A 130 -38.83 -17.89 -32.65
CA PHE A 130 -37.60 -17.30 -33.20
C PHE A 130 -37.86 -16.83 -34.63
N GLN A 131 -37.00 -15.97 -35.18
CA GLN A 131 -37.16 -15.40 -36.53
C GLN A 131 -36.08 -15.90 -37.48
N LEU A 132 -36.45 -16.31 -38.70
CA LEU A 132 -35.54 -16.81 -39.74
C LEU A 132 -34.83 -15.66 -40.48
N ASP A 133 -33.94 -14.94 -39.79
CA ASP A 133 -33.17 -13.82 -40.33
C ASP A 133 -31.77 -14.20 -40.88
N TRP A 134 -31.48 -15.50 -40.97
CA TRP A 134 -30.18 -16.03 -41.42
C TRP A 134 -30.31 -17.02 -42.60
N THR A 135 -29.16 -17.32 -43.21
CA THR A 135 -28.97 -18.41 -44.18
C THR A 135 -27.88 -19.34 -43.64
N GLY A 136 -28.08 -20.66 -43.72
CA GLY A 136 -27.16 -21.65 -43.15
C GLY A 136 -27.70 -22.30 -41.86
N TRP A 137 -26.83 -23.07 -41.18
CA TRP A 137 -27.14 -23.70 -39.90
C TRP A 137 -27.09 -22.68 -38.76
N LYS A 138 -28.05 -22.74 -37.84
CA LYS A 138 -28.00 -22.01 -36.57
C LYS A 138 -28.63 -22.88 -35.49
N GLU A 139 -27.98 -22.97 -34.33
CA GLU A 139 -28.61 -23.58 -33.17
C GLU A 139 -29.56 -22.58 -32.54
N ILE A 140 -30.81 -22.98 -32.35
CA ILE A 140 -31.84 -22.20 -31.68
C ILE A 140 -32.06 -22.78 -30.30
N SER A 141 -31.55 -22.10 -29.28
CA SER A 141 -31.75 -22.46 -27.87
C SER A 141 -32.71 -21.49 -27.22
N ILE A 142 -33.86 -22.00 -26.74
CA ILE A 142 -34.88 -21.21 -26.05
C ILE A 142 -34.99 -21.70 -24.60
N PRO A 143 -34.56 -20.89 -23.63
CA PRO A 143 -34.81 -21.13 -22.21
C PRO A 143 -36.30 -21.24 -21.88
N PHE A 144 -36.65 -22.14 -20.98
CA PHE A 144 -38.02 -22.41 -20.54
C PHE A 144 -38.73 -21.19 -19.96
N TYR A 145 -37.99 -20.28 -19.32
CA TYR A 145 -38.56 -19.02 -18.78
C TYR A 145 -38.97 -18.02 -19.89
N MET A 146 -38.48 -18.18 -21.12
CA MET A 146 -38.93 -17.37 -22.27
C MET A 146 -40.26 -17.87 -22.84
N PHE A 147 -40.68 -19.11 -22.52
CA PHE A 147 -41.96 -19.61 -22.99
C PHE A 147 -43.13 -18.97 -22.25
N LYS A 148 -44.06 -18.42 -23.01
CA LYS A 148 -45.33 -17.92 -22.50
C LYS A 148 -46.30 -19.06 -22.22
N ALA A 149 -46.74 -19.19 -20.98
CA ALA A 149 -47.79 -20.13 -20.61
C ALA A 149 -49.16 -19.64 -21.11
N ALA A 150 -49.91 -20.52 -21.77
CA ALA A 150 -51.27 -20.29 -22.22
C ALA A 150 -52.19 -21.42 -21.72
N ASN A 151 -53.41 -21.08 -21.31
CA ASN A 151 -54.42 -22.04 -20.82
C ASN A 151 -53.95 -22.93 -19.64
N SER A 152 -53.11 -22.39 -18.75
CA SER A 152 -52.68 -23.05 -17.50
C SER A 152 -52.02 -24.43 -17.69
N PRO A 153 -50.85 -24.51 -18.35
CA PRO A 153 -50.10 -25.76 -18.52
C PRO A 153 -49.64 -26.37 -17.18
N ALA A 154 -49.33 -27.67 -17.19
CA ALA A 154 -49.08 -28.49 -16.01
C ALA A 154 -47.65 -28.41 -15.44
N GLY A 155 -46.81 -27.52 -15.96
CA GLY A 155 -45.37 -27.45 -15.62
C GLY A 155 -44.50 -28.32 -16.54
N PHE A 156 -43.19 -28.07 -16.52
CA PHE A 156 -42.20 -28.80 -17.32
C PHE A 156 -41.94 -30.24 -16.83
N SER A 157 -42.48 -30.64 -15.68
CA SER A 157 -42.49 -32.05 -15.26
C SER A 157 -43.40 -32.94 -16.13
N LYS A 158 -44.13 -32.35 -17.08
CA LYS A 158 -45.04 -33.06 -17.97
C LYS A 158 -45.25 -32.33 -19.31
N ILE A 159 -44.52 -32.73 -20.34
CA ILE A 159 -44.65 -32.27 -21.74
C ILE A 159 -45.03 -33.47 -22.63
N ASP A 160 -46.19 -33.43 -23.27
CA ASP A 160 -46.71 -34.55 -24.07
C ASP A 160 -46.40 -34.44 -25.56
N PHE A 161 -46.15 -33.24 -26.07
CA PHE A 161 -45.71 -33.04 -27.45
C PHE A 161 -44.91 -31.77 -27.62
N ILE A 162 -44.06 -31.77 -28.65
CA ILE A 162 -43.41 -30.58 -29.20
C ILE A 162 -43.95 -30.33 -30.60
N LYS A 163 -44.15 -29.06 -30.95
CA LYS A 163 -44.61 -28.64 -32.27
C LYS A 163 -43.91 -27.38 -32.71
N PHE A 164 -43.37 -27.39 -33.93
CA PHE A 164 -42.93 -26.19 -34.62
C PHE A 164 -44.05 -25.71 -35.54
N HIS A 165 -44.29 -24.40 -35.61
CA HIS A 165 -45.40 -23.81 -36.36
C HIS A 165 -44.99 -22.49 -37.03
N THR A 166 -45.35 -22.26 -38.30
CA THR A 166 -44.95 -21.06 -39.07
C THR A 166 -46.06 -20.02 -39.23
N SER A 167 -47.27 -20.27 -38.71
CA SER A 167 -48.39 -19.31 -38.74
C SER A 167 -49.22 -19.29 -37.45
N TRP A 168 -48.96 -18.35 -36.53
CA TRP A 168 -49.82 -18.13 -35.36
C TRP A 168 -50.68 -16.87 -35.57
N LEU A 169 -51.92 -16.82 -35.06
CA LEU A 169 -52.80 -15.63 -35.11
C LEU A 169 -53.01 -14.96 -36.50
N HIS A 170 -53.18 -15.76 -37.57
CA HIS A 170 -53.42 -15.32 -38.96
C HIS A 170 -52.20 -14.81 -39.75
N GLU A 171 -50.99 -15.06 -39.28
CA GLU A 171 -49.76 -14.84 -40.07
C GLU A 171 -49.68 -15.81 -41.27
N THR A 172 -49.11 -15.37 -42.39
CA THR A 172 -48.87 -16.21 -43.58
C THR A 172 -47.37 -16.22 -43.87
N PRO A 173 -46.68 -17.37 -43.74
CA PRO A 173 -45.25 -17.45 -44.00
C PRO A 173 -44.93 -17.26 -45.48
N SER A 174 -43.68 -16.90 -45.79
CA SER A 174 -43.16 -16.84 -47.15
C SER A 174 -43.26 -18.22 -47.84
N LYS A 175 -43.61 -18.20 -49.13
CA LYS A 175 -43.57 -19.40 -49.99
C LYS A 175 -42.15 -19.94 -50.20
N GLU A 176 -41.13 -19.15 -49.86
CA GLU A 176 -39.71 -19.52 -49.98
C GLU A 176 -39.13 -20.08 -48.68
N THR A 177 -39.93 -20.23 -47.62
CA THR A 177 -39.43 -20.72 -46.33
C THR A 177 -39.28 -22.23 -46.36
N GLU A 178 -38.02 -22.66 -46.35
CA GLU A 178 -37.60 -24.05 -46.30
C GLU A 178 -36.61 -24.22 -45.15
N MET A 179 -36.89 -25.16 -44.25
CA MET A 179 -36.07 -25.42 -43.07
C MET A 179 -35.60 -26.88 -43.04
N ILE A 180 -34.42 -27.12 -42.49
CA ILE A 180 -33.98 -28.47 -42.11
C ILE A 180 -33.71 -28.46 -40.60
N LEU A 181 -34.32 -29.39 -39.89
CA LEU A 181 -34.20 -29.57 -38.45
C LEU A 181 -33.27 -30.75 -38.16
N ASP A 182 -32.34 -30.56 -37.23
CA ASP A 182 -31.38 -31.57 -36.81
C ASP A 182 -31.08 -31.42 -35.30
N SER A 183 -30.67 -32.50 -34.65
CA SER A 183 -30.27 -32.59 -33.22
C SER A 183 -31.11 -31.70 -32.27
N LEU A 184 -32.35 -32.11 -32.00
CA LEU A 184 -33.25 -31.50 -31.01
C LEU A 184 -32.95 -32.06 -29.62
N SER A 185 -32.59 -31.21 -28.67
CA SER A 185 -32.27 -31.58 -27.29
C SER A 185 -32.85 -30.63 -26.25
N ILE A 186 -32.80 -31.04 -24.98
CA ILE A 186 -33.05 -30.20 -23.81
C ILE A 186 -31.78 -30.12 -22.97
N LYS A 187 -31.43 -28.92 -22.50
CA LYS A 187 -30.16 -28.59 -21.86
C LYS A 187 -30.39 -27.82 -20.56
N LYS A 188 -29.47 -27.90 -19.61
CA LYS A 188 -29.35 -26.90 -18.53
C LYS A 188 -28.80 -25.59 -19.09
N LEU A 189 -29.13 -24.44 -18.50
CA LEU A 189 -28.66 -23.12 -18.98
C LEU A 189 -27.14 -23.03 -19.01
N SER A 190 -26.48 -23.67 -18.04
CA SER A 190 -25.02 -23.68 -17.90
C SER A 190 -24.24 -24.27 -19.07
N LYS A 191 -24.92 -24.88 -20.07
CA LYS A 191 -24.33 -25.40 -21.31
C LYS A 191 -24.47 -24.46 -22.51
N LEU A 192 -25.18 -23.35 -22.38
CA LEU A 192 -25.38 -22.38 -23.47
C LEU A 192 -24.25 -21.36 -23.50
N ALA A 193 -23.54 -21.24 -24.63
CA ALA A 193 -22.51 -20.23 -24.84
C ALA A 193 -23.11 -18.82 -24.98
N VAL A 194 -24.27 -18.72 -25.60
CA VAL A 194 -25.10 -17.51 -25.64
C VAL A 194 -26.42 -17.83 -24.98
N LEU A 195 -26.74 -17.14 -23.89
CA LEU A 195 -27.99 -17.26 -23.19
C LEU A 195 -28.85 -16.03 -23.51
N PRO A 196 -29.91 -16.16 -24.34
CA PRO A 196 -30.89 -15.10 -24.52
C PRO A 196 -31.58 -14.83 -23.19
N VAL A 197 -31.57 -13.58 -22.73
CA VAL A 197 -32.22 -13.14 -21.48
C VAL A 197 -33.60 -12.57 -21.78
N ASP A 198 -33.70 -11.66 -22.76
CA ASP A 198 -34.97 -11.07 -23.21
C ASP A 198 -34.84 -10.53 -24.64
N ASP A 199 -35.85 -10.73 -25.47
CA ASP A 199 -35.96 -10.19 -26.83
C ASP A 199 -36.85 -8.93 -26.88
N PHE A 200 -37.42 -8.53 -25.74
CA PHE A 200 -38.32 -7.38 -25.57
C PHE A 200 -39.64 -7.46 -26.36
N GLU A 201 -40.03 -8.66 -26.81
CA GLU A 201 -41.34 -8.90 -27.44
C GLU A 201 -42.50 -8.76 -26.44
N ASP A 202 -42.22 -8.90 -25.14
CA ASP A 202 -43.14 -8.63 -24.02
C ASP A 202 -42.56 -7.59 -23.06
N PRO A 203 -42.59 -6.28 -23.42
CA PRO A 203 -42.03 -5.22 -22.59
C PRO A 203 -42.76 -5.06 -21.25
N GLY A 204 -43.89 -5.73 -21.04
CA GLY A 204 -44.56 -5.80 -19.74
C GLY A 204 -43.72 -6.48 -18.65
N LYS A 205 -42.68 -7.23 -19.03
CA LYS A 205 -41.68 -7.78 -18.09
C LYS A 205 -40.77 -6.71 -17.48
N TRP A 206 -40.69 -5.54 -18.10
CA TRP A 206 -39.80 -4.45 -17.72
C TRP A 206 -40.58 -3.24 -17.25
N THR A 207 -40.18 -2.65 -16.13
CA THR A 207 -40.76 -1.38 -15.70
C THR A 207 -40.41 -0.28 -16.68
N SER A 208 -41.29 0.71 -16.83
CA SER A 208 -41.09 1.92 -17.66
C SER A 208 -40.95 1.74 -19.17
N LEU A 209 -40.84 0.51 -19.68
CA LEU A 209 -40.82 0.23 -21.12
C LEU A 209 -42.24 0.16 -21.71
N THR A 210 -42.32 0.47 -23.01
CA THR A 210 -43.53 0.30 -23.83
C THR A 210 -43.17 -0.44 -25.11
N ALA A 211 -44.11 -1.24 -25.64
CA ALA A 211 -43.92 -1.93 -26.92
C ALA A 211 -43.86 -0.93 -28.07
N SER A 212 -42.87 -1.08 -28.94
CA SER A 212 -42.70 -0.24 -30.12
C SER A 212 -42.44 -1.05 -31.37
N THR A 213 -43.06 -0.66 -32.47
CA THR A 213 -42.80 -1.19 -33.82
C THR A 213 -41.93 -0.24 -34.67
N GLU A 214 -41.47 0.89 -34.12
CA GLU A 214 -40.75 1.94 -34.87
C GLU A 214 -39.29 1.57 -35.16
N HIS A 215 -38.60 1.05 -34.15
CA HIS A 215 -37.19 0.69 -34.20
C HIS A 215 -37.04 -0.70 -33.59
N VAL A 216 -37.11 -1.73 -34.44
CA VAL A 216 -37.06 -3.14 -34.06
C VAL A 216 -35.79 -3.74 -34.64
N LYS A 217 -34.96 -4.36 -33.82
CA LYS A 217 -33.72 -5.01 -34.28
C LYS A 217 -34.04 -6.39 -34.82
N SER A 218 -34.91 -7.14 -34.15
CA SER A 218 -35.54 -8.37 -34.65
C SER A 218 -36.93 -8.54 -34.05
N GLY A 219 -37.72 -9.46 -34.58
CA GLY A 219 -39.06 -9.75 -34.07
C GLY A 219 -40.09 -8.71 -34.50
N THR A 220 -41.05 -8.43 -33.61
CA THR A 220 -42.21 -7.56 -33.84
C THR A 220 -42.13 -6.30 -33.00
N TYR A 221 -41.56 -6.35 -31.79
CA TYR A 221 -41.53 -5.24 -30.85
C TYR A 221 -40.15 -5.07 -30.23
N SER A 222 -39.76 -3.82 -30.00
CA SER A 222 -38.67 -3.47 -29.07
C SER A 222 -39.21 -2.76 -27.84
N GLY A 223 -38.41 -2.75 -26.77
CA GLY A 223 -38.73 -2.05 -25.53
C GLY A 223 -38.34 -0.57 -25.61
N LYS A 224 -39.31 0.33 -25.83
CA LYS A 224 -39.09 1.79 -25.87
C LYS A 224 -39.09 2.38 -24.47
N TRP A 225 -38.00 3.09 -24.14
CA TRP A 225 -37.83 3.90 -22.94
C TRP A 225 -37.85 5.39 -23.31
N GLU A 226 -38.94 6.06 -22.93
CA GLU A 226 -39.15 7.49 -23.15
C GLU A 226 -39.48 8.22 -21.83
N GLY A 227 -39.15 9.51 -21.75
CA GLY A 227 -39.33 10.32 -20.54
C GLY A 227 -38.39 9.88 -19.42
N ILE A 228 -37.12 9.64 -19.76
CA ILE A 228 -36.10 9.04 -18.92
C ILE A 228 -35.76 9.85 -17.65
N ASP A 229 -36.05 11.15 -17.66
CA ASP A 229 -35.92 12.09 -16.55
C ASP A 229 -36.97 11.85 -15.44
N LYS A 230 -38.14 11.31 -15.83
CA LYS A 230 -39.27 11.01 -14.94
C LYS A 230 -39.37 9.53 -14.62
N LYS A 231 -39.15 8.68 -15.62
CA LYS A 231 -39.16 7.22 -15.51
C LYS A 231 -37.71 6.72 -15.42
N LYS A 232 -37.06 6.97 -14.29
CA LYS A 232 -35.61 6.80 -14.15
C LYS A 232 -35.11 5.35 -14.14
N VAL A 233 -36.01 4.38 -14.01
CA VAL A 233 -35.68 2.96 -13.85
C VAL A 233 -36.44 2.10 -14.83
N VAL A 234 -35.72 1.23 -15.52
CA VAL A 234 -36.23 0.09 -16.28
C VAL A 234 -35.73 -1.17 -15.59
N GLN A 235 -36.62 -1.99 -15.03
CA GLN A 235 -36.28 -3.11 -14.15
C GLN A 235 -37.05 -4.37 -14.55
N SER A 236 -36.38 -5.52 -14.52
CA SER A 236 -37.01 -6.84 -14.63
C SER A 236 -36.48 -7.79 -13.56
N LYS A 237 -37.38 -8.62 -13.02
CA LYS A 237 -37.07 -9.77 -12.17
C LYS A 237 -37.14 -11.11 -12.94
N SER A 238 -37.57 -11.06 -14.20
CA SER A 238 -37.73 -12.22 -15.07
C SER A 238 -36.44 -12.47 -15.85
N ILE A 239 -35.35 -12.68 -15.12
CA ILE A 239 -34.02 -12.93 -15.65
C ILE A 239 -33.42 -14.20 -15.01
N PRO A 240 -32.40 -14.84 -15.62
CA PRO A 240 -31.66 -15.92 -14.99
C PRO A 240 -31.00 -15.47 -13.67
N SER A 241 -30.96 -16.36 -12.68
CA SER A 241 -30.28 -16.07 -11.41
C SER A 241 -28.78 -16.32 -11.46
N ASP A 242 -28.33 -17.29 -12.26
CA ASP A 242 -26.92 -17.67 -12.36
C ASP A 242 -26.26 -17.09 -13.62
N TRP A 243 -25.36 -16.14 -13.39
CA TRP A 243 -24.55 -15.45 -14.40
C TRP A 243 -23.07 -15.83 -14.30
N SER A 244 -22.69 -16.72 -13.35
CA SER A 244 -21.30 -16.99 -12.97
C SER A 244 -20.41 -17.49 -14.11
N LYS A 245 -21.01 -18.16 -15.11
CA LYS A 245 -20.32 -18.75 -16.27
C LYS A 245 -20.26 -17.85 -17.50
N TYR A 246 -20.86 -16.67 -17.45
CA TYR A 246 -20.90 -15.75 -18.60
C TYR A 246 -19.89 -14.62 -18.41
N ASP A 247 -19.22 -14.26 -19.50
CA ASP A 247 -18.15 -13.28 -19.51
C ASP A 247 -18.64 -11.89 -19.90
N TYR A 248 -19.77 -11.80 -20.64
CA TYR A 248 -20.32 -10.54 -21.10
C TYR A 248 -21.84 -10.48 -20.97
N LEU A 249 -22.33 -9.29 -20.61
CA LEU A 249 -23.70 -8.85 -20.89
C LEU A 249 -23.74 -8.17 -22.26
N SER A 250 -24.71 -8.51 -23.11
CA SER A 250 -24.87 -7.91 -24.44
C SER A 250 -26.31 -7.44 -24.64
N VAL A 251 -26.50 -6.23 -25.15
CA VAL A 251 -27.83 -5.70 -25.49
C VAL A 251 -27.76 -4.78 -26.70
N TRP A 252 -28.71 -4.88 -27.62
CA TRP A 252 -28.86 -3.89 -28.68
C TRP A 252 -29.66 -2.70 -28.17
N VAL A 253 -29.10 -1.50 -28.36
CA VAL A 253 -29.72 -0.25 -27.94
C VAL A 253 -29.76 0.73 -29.11
N TYR A 254 -30.96 1.14 -29.50
CA TYR A 254 -31.16 2.24 -30.44
C TYR A 254 -31.25 3.55 -29.67
N SER A 255 -30.51 4.56 -30.09
CA SER A 255 -30.66 5.92 -29.58
C SER A 255 -31.12 6.87 -30.68
N GLU A 256 -32.14 7.70 -30.39
CA GLU A 256 -32.52 8.78 -31.31
C GLU A 256 -31.48 9.92 -31.37
N LYS A 257 -30.69 10.10 -30.30
CA LYS A 257 -29.74 11.22 -30.14
C LYS A 257 -28.51 10.86 -29.30
N ALA A 258 -27.34 11.34 -29.71
CA ALA A 258 -26.13 11.32 -28.90
C ALA A 258 -26.21 12.43 -27.82
N THR A 259 -26.71 12.08 -26.64
CA THR A 259 -26.99 13.02 -25.54
C THR A 259 -25.90 13.06 -24.48
N GLY A 260 -25.02 12.06 -24.46
CA GLY A 260 -24.03 11.87 -23.39
C GLY A 260 -24.62 11.36 -22.07
N THR A 261 -25.95 11.16 -21.98
CA THR A 261 -26.61 10.62 -20.78
C THR A 261 -25.99 9.29 -20.36
N SER A 262 -25.55 9.20 -19.10
CA SER A 262 -25.05 7.96 -18.51
C SER A 262 -26.20 7.03 -18.14
N ILE A 263 -26.10 5.77 -18.52
CA ILE A 263 -27.02 4.70 -18.14
C ILE A 263 -26.26 3.72 -17.25
N TYR A 264 -26.78 3.50 -16.05
CA TYR A 264 -26.23 2.57 -15.07
C TYR A 264 -26.95 1.24 -15.16
N ILE A 265 -26.20 0.15 -15.11
CA ILE A 265 -26.72 -1.21 -15.05
C ILE A 265 -26.46 -1.75 -13.66
N ILE A 266 -27.53 -2.10 -12.95
CA ILE A 266 -27.47 -2.62 -11.58
C ILE A 266 -27.99 -4.05 -11.58
N LEU A 267 -27.19 -4.97 -11.06
CA LEU A 267 -27.56 -6.37 -10.86
C LEU A 267 -27.63 -6.64 -9.36
N ASN A 268 -28.84 -6.76 -8.82
CA ASN A 268 -29.03 -6.97 -7.39
C ASN A 268 -28.63 -8.40 -7.00
N SER A 269 -27.75 -8.54 -6.01
CA SER A 269 -27.31 -9.81 -5.43
C SER A 269 -27.23 -9.66 -3.91
N ASP A 270 -28.39 -9.38 -3.32
CA ASP A 270 -28.55 -8.92 -1.94
C ASP A 270 -28.09 -9.98 -0.94
N ASN A 271 -27.14 -9.63 -0.07
CA ASN A 271 -26.66 -10.51 0.98
C ASN A 271 -27.38 -10.17 2.29
N PRO A 272 -28.30 -11.02 2.77
CA PRO A 272 -29.09 -10.74 3.96
C PRO A 272 -28.25 -10.63 5.24
N ALA A 273 -26.95 -10.96 5.19
CA ALA A 273 -26.00 -10.78 6.29
C ALA A 273 -25.45 -9.34 6.41
N THR A 274 -25.72 -8.44 5.45
CA THR A 274 -25.24 -7.04 5.50
C THR A 274 -26.38 -6.04 5.58
N GLU A 275 -26.13 -4.86 6.16
CA GLU A 275 -27.13 -3.80 6.23
C GLU A 275 -27.22 -3.00 4.91
N GLY A 276 -28.22 -3.31 4.10
CA GLY A 276 -28.67 -2.58 2.90
C GLY A 276 -28.21 -3.20 1.59
N LEU A 277 -28.74 -2.73 0.46
CA LEU A 277 -28.68 -3.47 -0.82
C LEU A 277 -27.26 -3.75 -1.34
N ASP A 278 -26.95 -5.02 -1.54
CA ASP A 278 -25.74 -5.48 -2.24
C ASP A 278 -26.02 -5.70 -3.74
N TYR A 279 -25.15 -5.19 -4.61
CA TYR A 279 -25.34 -5.26 -6.05
C TYR A 279 -24.03 -5.09 -6.83
N TYR A 280 -24.05 -5.48 -8.10
CA TYR A 280 -23.01 -5.20 -9.08
C TYR A 280 -23.41 -4.02 -9.97
N LEU A 281 -22.48 -3.11 -10.25
CA LEU A 281 -22.73 -1.87 -11.00
C LEU A 281 -21.79 -1.70 -12.19
N ALA A 282 -22.35 -1.45 -13.37
CA ALA A 282 -21.63 -0.96 -14.55
C ALA A 282 -22.34 0.25 -15.17
N SER A 283 -21.73 0.92 -16.14
CA SER A 283 -22.38 2.03 -16.85
C SER A 283 -21.87 2.20 -18.28
N PHE A 284 -22.65 2.91 -19.10
CA PHE A 284 -22.25 3.38 -20.43
C PHE A 284 -22.87 4.75 -20.73
N ASN A 285 -22.26 5.51 -21.64
CA ASN A 285 -22.76 6.84 -22.05
C ASN A 285 -23.42 6.78 -23.42
N VAL A 286 -24.57 7.45 -23.58
CA VAL A 286 -25.31 7.53 -24.84
C VAL A 286 -24.70 8.57 -25.78
N ASP A 287 -23.56 8.24 -26.38
CA ASP A 287 -22.76 9.10 -27.27
C ASP A 287 -22.99 8.83 -28.77
N TRP A 288 -24.02 8.07 -29.13
CA TRP A 288 -24.29 7.65 -30.51
C TRP A 288 -25.75 7.90 -30.95
N VAL A 289 -26.01 7.73 -32.25
CA VAL A 289 -27.34 7.72 -32.87
C VAL A 289 -27.51 6.41 -33.65
N GLY A 290 -28.70 5.82 -33.60
CA GLY A 290 -28.99 4.54 -34.24
C GLY A 290 -28.72 3.34 -33.33
N TRP A 291 -28.69 2.15 -33.91
CA TRP A 291 -28.39 0.90 -33.20
C TRP A 291 -26.91 0.79 -32.84
N LYS A 292 -26.61 0.52 -31.57
CA LYS A 292 -25.30 0.10 -31.08
C LYS A 292 -25.49 -1.15 -30.22
N GLN A 293 -24.61 -2.13 -30.38
CA GLN A 293 -24.56 -3.26 -29.48
C GLN A 293 -23.69 -2.86 -28.28
N ILE A 294 -24.27 -2.87 -27.10
CA ILE A 294 -23.57 -2.63 -25.84
C ILE A 294 -23.14 -3.98 -25.30
N LYS A 295 -21.84 -4.25 -25.30
CA LYS A 295 -21.22 -5.46 -24.76
C LYS A 295 -20.36 -5.09 -23.56
N ILE A 296 -20.75 -5.51 -22.37
CA ILE A 296 -20.11 -5.15 -21.09
C ILE A 296 -19.50 -6.41 -20.48
N PRO A 297 -18.17 -6.47 -20.30
CA PRO A 297 -17.51 -7.57 -19.59
C PRO A 297 -18.01 -7.69 -18.15
N ARG A 298 -18.13 -8.91 -17.63
CA ARG A 298 -18.43 -9.19 -16.22
C ARG A 298 -17.42 -8.50 -15.29
N SER A 299 -16.15 -8.45 -15.71
CA SER A 299 -15.07 -7.76 -14.99
C SER A 299 -15.25 -6.23 -14.89
N SER A 300 -16.11 -5.61 -15.71
CA SER A 300 -16.41 -4.18 -15.65
C SER A 300 -17.48 -3.81 -14.62
N PHE A 301 -18.09 -4.81 -13.96
CA PHE A 301 -19.06 -4.57 -12.91
C PHE A 301 -18.36 -4.47 -11.55
N ALA A 302 -18.42 -3.29 -10.93
CA ALA A 302 -17.92 -3.08 -9.59
C ALA A 302 -18.91 -3.66 -8.56
N PRO A 303 -18.45 -4.48 -7.60
CA PRO A 303 -19.29 -4.87 -6.48
C PRO A 303 -19.53 -3.66 -5.58
N SER A 304 -20.77 -3.46 -5.16
CA SER A 304 -21.11 -2.59 -4.06
C SER A 304 -21.34 -3.47 -2.83
N ARG A 305 -20.55 -3.23 -1.77
CA ARG A 305 -20.60 -3.97 -0.50
C ARG A 305 -20.23 -5.45 -0.66
N GLN A 306 -21.06 -6.39 -0.23
CA GLN A 306 -20.75 -7.83 -0.24
C GLN A 306 -21.84 -8.66 -0.94
N PRO A 307 -21.99 -8.54 -2.27
CA PRO A 307 -22.99 -9.31 -3.00
C PRO A 307 -22.76 -10.83 -2.86
N LEU A 308 -23.84 -11.62 -2.81
CA LEU A 308 -23.76 -13.09 -2.59
C LEU A 308 -22.92 -13.82 -3.64
N GLY A 309 -22.93 -13.33 -4.87
CA GLY A 309 -22.20 -13.94 -5.97
C GLY A 309 -22.92 -13.80 -7.30
N TRP A 310 -22.20 -14.07 -8.38
CA TRP A 310 -22.74 -14.06 -9.75
C TRP A 310 -23.74 -15.18 -10.01
N ASP A 311 -23.80 -16.20 -9.16
CA ASP A 311 -24.79 -17.27 -9.17
C ASP A 311 -26.12 -16.88 -8.49
N HIS A 312 -26.19 -15.68 -7.89
CA HIS A 312 -27.32 -15.17 -7.12
C HIS A 312 -27.75 -13.76 -7.57
N ILE A 313 -28.11 -13.59 -8.84
CA ILE A 313 -28.70 -12.35 -9.36
C ILE A 313 -30.23 -12.40 -9.24
N SER A 314 -30.81 -11.43 -8.54
CA SER A 314 -32.25 -11.41 -8.23
C SER A 314 -33.08 -10.53 -9.17
N ASP A 315 -32.49 -9.43 -9.66
CA ASP A 315 -33.10 -8.54 -10.64
C ASP A 315 -32.04 -7.65 -11.32
N MET A 316 -32.42 -7.12 -12.48
CA MET A 316 -31.59 -6.21 -13.28
C MET A 316 -32.31 -4.89 -13.50
N LYS A 317 -31.56 -3.78 -13.43
CA LYS A 317 -32.05 -2.42 -13.68
C LYS A 317 -31.16 -1.69 -14.68
N PHE A 318 -31.77 -0.98 -15.63
CA PHE A 318 -31.18 0.19 -16.25
C PHE A 318 -31.68 1.44 -15.51
N HIS A 319 -30.75 2.29 -15.06
CA HIS A 319 -31.04 3.48 -14.29
C HIS A 319 -30.42 4.71 -14.95
N SER A 320 -31.18 5.79 -15.12
CA SER A 320 -30.71 6.99 -15.83
C SER A 320 -30.11 8.06 -14.94
N GLN A 321 -30.24 7.91 -13.62
CA GLN A 321 -29.72 8.86 -12.63
C GLN A 321 -29.36 8.16 -11.32
N TRP A 322 -28.25 7.41 -11.28
CA TRP A 322 -27.86 6.73 -10.04
C TRP A 322 -27.29 7.71 -9.00
N TYR A 323 -26.53 8.70 -9.44
CA TYR A 323 -26.02 9.79 -8.60
C TYR A 323 -26.85 11.06 -8.78
N ALA A 324 -27.14 11.75 -7.68
CA ALA A 324 -28.10 12.86 -7.65
C ALA A 324 -27.66 14.07 -8.49
N ASP A 325 -26.36 14.26 -8.67
CA ASP A 325 -25.71 15.34 -9.43
C ASP A 325 -25.69 15.11 -10.95
N GLN A 326 -26.03 13.91 -11.43
CA GLN A 326 -25.97 13.55 -12.85
C GLN A 326 -27.36 13.41 -13.47
N MET A 327 -28.03 14.54 -13.71
CA MET A 327 -29.38 14.56 -14.31
C MET A 327 -29.34 14.11 -15.79
N PRO A 328 -30.18 13.15 -16.22
CA PRO A 328 -30.23 12.69 -17.60
C PRO A 328 -30.86 13.74 -18.52
N ASP A 329 -30.45 13.77 -19.79
CA ASP A 329 -31.09 14.63 -20.79
C ASP A 329 -32.54 14.16 -21.03
N PRO A 330 -33.57 15.01 -20.82
CA PRO A 330 -34.97 14.61 -21.01
C PRO A 330 -35.33 14.20 -22.44
N SER A 331 -34.48 14.50 -23.42
CA SER A 331 -34.65 14.14 -24.83
C SER A 331 -34.01 12.81 -25.21
N THR A 332 -33.34 12.11 -24.28
CA THR A 332 -32.86 10.74 -24.50
C THR A 332 -34.06 9.78 -24.60
N VAL A 333 -34.19 9.12 -25.76
CA VAL A 333 -35.15 8.05 -26.01
C VAL A 333 -34.37 6.82 -26.49
N LEU A 334 -34.54 5.69 -25.80
CA LEU A 334 -33.82 4.46 -26.07
C LEU A 334 -34.79 3.34 -26.44
N TYR A 335 -34.36 2.44 -27.32
CA TYR A 335 -35.08 1.20 -27.63
C TYR A 335 -34.16 0.02 -27.35
N PHE A 336 -34.61 -0.91 -26.53
CA PHE A 336 -33.87 -2.11 -26.16
C PHE A 336 -34.37 -3.32 -26.94
N ASP A 337 -33.44 -4.15 -27.38
CA ASP A 337 -33.69 -5.38 -28.10
C ASP A 337 -32.53 -6.37 -27.83
N HIS A 338 -32.78 -7.67 -27.94
CA HIS A 338 -31.76 -8.73 -27.82
C HIS A 338 -30.81 -8.60 -26.61
N LEU A 339 -31.35 -8.70 -25.39
CA LEU A 339 -30.56 -8.84 -24.17
C LEU A 339 -30.06 -10.29 -24.03
N MET A 340 -28.76 -10.48 -23.89
CA MET A 340 -28.11 -11.78 -23.86
C MET A 340 -26.94 -11.81 -22.87
N LEU A 341 -26.63 -12.99 -22.35
CA LEU A 341 -25.36 -13.30 -21.70
C LEU A 341 -24.50 -14.12 -22.64
N ILE A 342 -23.20 -13.82 -22.70
CA ILE A 342 -22.26 -14.47 -23.61
C ILE A 342 -21.09 -15.01 -22.80
N ARG A 343 -20.84 -16.31 -22.93
CA ARG A 343 -19.63 -17.00 -22.48
C ARG A 343 -18.62 -16.95 -23.62
N GLU A 344 -17.46 -16.40 -23.35
CA GLU A 344 -16.34 -16.35 -24.29
C GLU A 344 -15.65 -17.71 -24.27
N LEU A 345 -15.86 -18.50 -25.32
CA LEU A 345 -15.25 -19.83 -25.42
C LEU A 345 -13.87 -19.78 -26.09
N PHE A 346 -13.55 -18.69 -26.82
CA PHE A 346 -12.23 -18.44 -27.40
C PHE A 346 -11.81 -17.00 -27.14
N GLN A 347 -10.66 -16.81 -26.51
CA GLN A 347 -10.15 -15.50 -26.10
C GLN A 347 -8.86 -15.16 -26.84
N ILE A 348 -8.68 -13.89 -27.20
CA ILE A 348 -7.44 -13.31 -27.74
C ILE A 348 -7.01 -12.18 -26.79
N THR A 349 -5.78 -12.25 -26.27
CA THR A 349 -5.22 -11.24 -25.35
C THR A 349 -3.72 -10.99 -25.61
N PRO A 350 -3.28 -9.73 -25.76
CA PRO A 350 -4.11 -8.57 -26.06
C PRO A 350 -4.73 -8.71 -27.46
N ASN A 351 -5.87 -8.05 -27.69
CA ASN A 351 -6.50 -8.02 -29.01
C ASN A 351 -6.08 -6.80 -29.86
N GLN A 352 -5.31 -5.87 -29.29
CA GLN A 352 -4.70 -4.75 -29.99
C GLN A 352 -3.29 -4.50 -29.46
N ILE A 353 -2.33 -4.31 -30.36
CA ILE A 353 -0.95 -3.94 -30.02
C ILE A 353 -0.47 -2.84 -30.96
N ASP A 354 -0.01 -1.74 -30.40
CA ASP A 354 0.53 -0.61 -31.15
C ASP A 354 2.04 -0.47 -30.87
N LYS A 355 2.86 -0.45 -31.92
CA LYS A 355 4.32 -0.28 -31.84
C LYS A 355 4.82 0.91 -32.65
N LYS A 356 6.04 1.35 -32.35
CA LYS A 356 6.80 2.29 -33.19
C LYS A 356 7.98 1.54 -33.80
N ALA A 357 8.37 1.92 -35.02
CA ALA A 357 9.50 1.31 -35.73
C ALA A 357 10.29 2.33 -36.54
N VAL A 358 11.50 1.94 -36.96
CA VAL A 358 12.24 2.64 -38.00
C VAL A 358 12.17 1.87 -39.32
N ALA A 359 12.50 2.53 -40.43
CA ALA A 359 12.54 1.85 -41.73
C ALA A 359 13.55 0.69 -41.72
N GLY A 360 13.17 -0.45 -42.30
CA GLY A 360 13.99 -1.68 -42.34
C GLY A 360 13.93 -2.55 -41.09
N MET A 361 13.19 -2.15 -40.05
CA MET A 361 13.09 -2.89 -38.78
C MET A 361 12.11 -4.07 -38.87
N ASP A 362 12.40 -5.17 -38.18
CA ASP A 362 11.45 -6.26 -37.96
C ASP A 362 10.77 -6.08 -36.59
N LEU A 363 9.43 -6.08 -36.58
CA LEU A 363 8.65 -6.01 -35.34
C LEU A 363 8.08 -7.38 -34.97
N SER A 364 8.17 -7.71 -33.69
CA SER A 364 7.57 -8.92 -33.11
C SER A 364 6.35 -8.58 -32.26
N TYR A 365 5.19 -9.19 -32.51
CA TYR A 365 3.97 -9.04 -31.71
C TYR A 365 3.59 -10.39 -31.13
N LYS A 366 3.28 -10.45 -29.83
CA LYS A 366 2.90 -11.71 -29.16
C LYS A 366 1.47 -11.61 -28.66
N VAL A 367 0.68 -12.59 -29.05
CA VAL A 367 -0.76 -12.66 -28.79
C VAL A 367 -1.06 -14.01 -28.18
N LYS A 368 -1.73 -14.01 -27.03
CA LYS A 368 -2.21 -15.23 -26.36
C LYS A 368 -3.60 -15.55 -26.88
N ILE A 369 -3.79 -16.79 -27.29
CA ILE A 369 -5.11 -17.36 -27.57
C ILE A 369 -5.43 -18.40 -26.50
N THR A 370 -6.68 -18.41 -26.03
CA THR A 370 -7.11 -19.33 -24.98
C THR A 370 -8.44 -19.98 -25.35
N ASN A 371 -8.48 -21.31 -25.28
CA ASN A 371 -9.74 -22.05 -25.38
C ASN A 371 -10.37 -22.12 -23.98
N LYS A 372 -11.44 -21.36 -23.75
CA LYS A 372 -12.25 -21.36 -22.51
C LYS A 372 -13.46 -22.30 -22.61
N GLY A 373 -13.58 -23.00 -23.73
CA GLY A 373 -14.62 -23.99 -23.98
C GLY A 373 -14.36 -25.31 -23.25
N ASP A 374 -15.39 -26.15 -23.24
CA ASP A 374 -15.36 -27.46 -22.60
C ASP A 374 -14.84 -28.56 -23.54
N GLU A 375 -14.61 -28.23 -24.82
CA GLU A 375 -14.19 -29.14 -25.90
C GLU A 375 -12.87 -28.68 -26.53
N GLN A 376 -12.14 -29.60 -27.17
CA GLN A 376 -10.95 -29.25 -27.95
C GLN A 376 -11.33 -28.40 -29.16
N ASP A 377 -10.61 -27.30 -29.35
CA ASP A 377 -10.76 -26.40 -30.49
C ASP A 377 -9.54 -26.49 -31.43
N GLN A 378 -9.66 -25.94 -32.62
CA GLN A 378 -8.54 -25.68 -33.52
C GLN A 378 -8.57 -24.22 -33.96
N PHE A 379 -7.40 -23.57 -33.98
CA PHE A 379 -7.27 -22.21 -34.48
C PHE A 379 -6.54 -22.16 -35.82
N ASN A 380 -6.88 -21.18 -36.65
CA ASN A 380 -6.14 -20.83 -37.85
C ASN A 380 -6.02 -19.30 -37.99
N VAL A 381 -4.80 -18.81 -38.11
CA VAL A 381 -4.49 -17.40 -38.41
C VAL A 381 -4.67 -17.18 -39.91
N ASP A 382 -5.54 -16.26 -40.27
CA ASP A 382 -5.88 -15.92 -41.64
C ASP A 382 -5.29 -14.55 -41.97
N ILE A 383 -4.06 -14.51 -42.47
CA ILE A 383 -3.39 -13.25 -42.83
C ILE A 383 -3.96 -12.75 -44.17
N PRO A 384 -4.62 -11.57 -44.22
CA PRO A 384 -5.13 -11.00 -45.47
C PRO A 384 -4.07 -10.89 -46.56
N ASP A 385 -4.47 -11.10 -47.83
CA ASP A 385 -3.56 -11.12 -48.99
C ASP A 385 -2.69 -9.85 -49.09
N GLU A 386 -3.22 -8.69 -48.69
CA GLU A 386 -2.45 -7.44 -48.68
C GLU A 386 -1.30 -7.41 -47.66
N PHE A 387 -1.31 -8.27 -46.63
CA PHE A 387 -0.31 -8.31 -45.56
C PHE A 387 0.66 -9.48 -45.66
N GLN A 388 0.33 -10.55 -46.40
CA GLN A 388 1.13 -11.79 -46.50
C GLN A 388 2.58 -11.60 -46.97
N THR A 389 2.89 -10.46 -47.62
CA THR A 389 4.25 -10.17 -48.09
C THR A 389 5.19 -9.65 -47.01
N PHE A 390 4.66 -9.17 -45.89
CA PHE A 390 5.45 -8.57 -44.82
C PHE A 390 4.98 -8.94 -43.40
N VAL A 391 3.89 -9.71 -43.26
CA VAL A 391 3.42 -10.26 -41.99
C VAL A 391 3.49 -11.79 -42.02
N HIS A 392 4.09 -12.37 -40.99
CA HIS A 392 4.16 -13.82 -40.78
C HIS A 392 3.71 -14.17 -39.37
N ALA A 393 3.00 -15.28 -39.19
CA ALA A 393 2.57 -15.76 -37.88
C ALA A 393 3.25 -17.09 -37.55
N SER A 394 3.53 -17.33 -36.27
CA SER A 394 4.06 -18.60 -35.80
C SER A 394 3.54 -18.94 -34.40
N PRO A 395 2.84 -20.08 -34.22
CA PRO A 395 2.29 -20.95 -35.28
C PRO A 395 1.12 -20.30 -36.05
N GLU A 396 0.92 -20.68 -37.32
CA GLU A 396 -0.22 -20.21 -38.13
C GLU A 396 -1.53 -20.97 -37.84
N SER A 397 -1.43 -22.21 -37.31
CA SER A 397 -2.59 -23.02 -36.94
C SER A 397 -2.22 -24.05 -35.88
N GLY A 398 -3.20 -24.56 -35.13
CA GLY A 398 -2.98 -25.69 -34.23
C GLY A 398 -4.19 -26.07 -33.39
N ASP A 399 -4.05 -27.16 -32.64
CA ASP A 399 -5.03 -27.61 -31.66
C ASP A 399 -4.97 -26.74 -30.38
N LEU A 400 -6.08 -26.61 -29.67
CA LEU A 400 -6.18 -26.01 -28.34
C LEU A 400 -7.10 -26.87 -27.46
N GLN A 401 -6.53 -27.50 -26.44
CA GLN A 401 -7.30 -28.25 -25.44
C GLN A 401 -8.16 -27.30 -24.57
N PRO A 402 -9.22 -27.80 -23.91
CA PRO A 402 -9.98 -27.01 -22.93
C PRO A 402 -9.07 -26.37 -21.89
N ASN A 403 -9.25 -25.06 -21.66
CA ASN A 403 -8.43 -24.19 -20.79
C ASN A 403 -6.95 -24.03 -21.20
N GLU A 404 -6.53 -24.56 -22.35
CA GLU A 404 -5.17 -24.35 -22.87
C GLU A 404 -5.02 -22.93 -23.42
N SER A 405 -3.86 -22.35 -23.19
CA SER A 405 -3.43 -21.11 -23.85
C SER A 405 -2.21 -21.35 -24.73
N LYS A 406 -2.16 -20.72 -25.91
CA LYS A 406 -0.99 -20.71 -26.79
C LYS A 406 -0.62 -19.30 -27.19
N TRP A 407 0.66 -19.08 -27.42
CA TRP A 407 1.18 -17.81 -27.93
C TRP A 407 1.37 -17.91 -29.43
N ILE A 408 0.84 -16.94 -30.18
CA ILE A 408 1.16 -16.67 -31.57
C ILE A 408 2.11 -15.48 -31.60
N THR A 409 3.24 -15.63 -32.28
CA THR A 409 4.15 -14.53 -32.59
C THR A 409 3.92 -14.08 -34.02
N PHE A 410 3.59 -12.81 -34.22
CA PHE A 410 3.52 -12.16 -35.53
C PHE A 410 4.80 -11.38 -35.78
N SER A 411 5.49 -11.68 -36.87
CA SER A 411 6.65 -10.93 -37.35
C SER A 411 6.21 -10.01 -38.49
N VAL A 412 6.49 -8.71 -38.36
CA VAL A 412 6.12 -7.67 -39.32
C VAL A 412 7.38 -6.97 -39.83
N ASN A 413 7.70 -7.14 -41.11
CA ASN A 413 8.86 -6.51 -41.75
C ASN A 413 8.52 -5.11 -42.24
N ILE A 414 9.21 -4.09 -41.72
CA ILE A 414 9.05 -2.71 -42.17
C ILE A 414 10.00 -2.45 -43.34
N GLY A 415 9.48 -2.06 -44.50
CA GLY A 415 10.30 -1.84 -45.70
C GLY A 415 11.37 -0.75 -45.50
N GLU A 416 12.54 -0.91 -46.14
CA GLU A 416 13.67 0.04 -46.05
C GLU A 416 13.33 1.46 -46.57
N GLU A 417 12.34 1.57 -47.46
CA GLU A 417 11.89 2.86 -48.02
C GLU A 417 10.65 3.44 -47.30
N ALA A 418 10.25 2.86 -46.16
CA ALA A 418 9.07 3.31 -45.43
C ALA A 418 9.26 4.76 -44.91
N ALA A 419 8.32 5.64 -45.26
CA ALA A 419 8.40 7.05 -44.88
C ALA A 419 8.06 7.27 -43.40
N ALA A 420 8.81 8.14 -42.71
CA ALA A 420 8.46 8.56 -41.35
C ALA A 420 7.04 9.18 -41.29
N GLY A 421 6.30 8.86 -40.24
CA GLY A 421 4.89 9.20 -40.05
C GLY A 421 3.91 8.23 -40.72
N THR A 422 4.39 7.22 -41.46
CA THR A 422 3.52 6.16 -42.00
C THR A 422 2.92 5.37 -40.84
N LYS A 423 1.59 5.25 -40.84
CA LYS A 423 0.85 4.43 -39.89
C LYS A 423 0.18 3.29 -40.65
N GLN A 424 0.35 2.07 -40.14
CA GLN A 424 -0.28 0.88 -40.68
C GLN A 424 -1.02 0.18 -39.54
N THR A 425 -2.25 -0.24 -39.82
CA THR A 425 -3.05 -1.10 -38.94
C THR A 425 -3.43 -2.33 -39.73
N MET A 426 -3.25 -3.50 -39.12
CA MET A 426 -3.49 -4.82 -39.70
C MET A 426 -4.50 -5.53 -38.80
N ASP A 427 -5.73 -5.68 -39.29
CA ASP A 427 -6.75 -6.50 -38.64
C ASP A 427 -6.58 -7.94 -39.17
N ILE A 428 -6.11 -8.86 -38.31
CA ILE A 428 -5.80 -10.24 -38.67
C ILE A 428 -6.80 -11.18 -37.99
N PRO A 429 -7.66 -11.87 -38.76
CA PRO A 429 -8.55 -12.89 -38.22
C PRO A 429 -7.80 -14.13 -37.69
N ILE A 430 -8.25 -14.62 -36.54
CA ILE A 430 -7.87 -15.91 -35.96
C ILE A 430 -9.14 -16.74 -35.83
N ARG A 431 -9.34 -17.71 -36.71
CA ARG A 431 -10.56 -18.50 -36.77
C ARG A 431 -10.51 -19.65 -35.76
N SER A 432 -11.58 -19.81 -34.99
CA SER A 432 -11.83 -20.98 -34.14
C SER A 432 -12.77 -21.95 -34.88
N GLN A 433 -12.45 -23.25 -34.92
CA GLN A 433 -13.31 -24.24 -35.58
C GLN A 433 -14.62 -24.48 -34.85
N LEU A 434 -14.62 -24.44 -33.52
CA LEU A 434 -15.85 -24.53 -32.74
C LEU A 434 -16.73 -23.28 -32.87
N GLN A 435 -16.16 -22.14 -33.28
CA GLN A 435 -16.85 -20.85 -33.36
C GLN A 435 -16.62 -20.15 -34.71
N ASN A 436 -16.78 -20.90 -35.81
CA ASN A 436 -16.57 -20.42 -37.19
C ASN A 436 -17.43 -19.21 -37.61
N GLU A 437 -18.44 -18.81 -36.83
CA GLU A 437 -19.31 -17.66 -37.10
C GLU A 437 -18.89 -16.36 -36.37
N SER A 438 -17.84 -16.41 -35.55
CA SER A 438 -17.30 -15.26 -34.82
C SER A 438 -15.96 -14.81 -35.41
N ASP A 439 -15.88 -13.57 -35.88
CA ASP A 439 -14.60 -12.96 -36.30
C ASP A 439 -13.77 -12.58 -35.06
N PHE A 440 -12.88 -13.47 -34.61
CA PHE A 440 -11.88 -13.11 -33.60
C PHE A 440 -10.70 -12.45 -34.30
N ASN A 441 -10.62 -11.12 -34.24
CA ASN A 441 -9.54 -10.36 -34.88
C ASN A 441 -8.52 -9.89 -33.85
N VAL A 442 -7.24 -9.93 -34.21
CA VAL A 442 -6.20 -9.17 -33.54
C VAL A 442 -5.79 -7.99 -34.40
N LYS A 443 -5.69 -6.81 -33.77
CA LYS A 443 -5.26 -5.58 -34.41
C LYS A 443 -3.80 -5.30 -34.10
N LEU A 444 -2.95 -5.41 -35.10
CA LEU A 444 -1.53 -5.05 -35.00
C LEU A 444 -1.32 -3.72 -35.70
N SER A 445 -0.72 -2.73 -35.02
CA SER A 445 -0.40 -1.46 -35.66
C SER A 445 1.05 -1.07 -35.45
N TYR A 446 1.62 -0.37 -36.44
CA TYR A 446 2.87 0.34 -36.27
C TYR A 446 2.82 1.78 -36.80
N GLU A 447 3.65 2.63 -36.20
CA GLU A 447 4.02 3.94 -36.73
C GLU A 447 5.52 3.98 -37.04
N VAL A 448 5.88 4.35 -38.27
CA VAL A 448 7.28 4.56 -38.65
C VAL A 448 7.74 5.89 -38.07
N ALA A 449 8.54 5.84 -37.01
CA ALA A 449 9.07 7.01 -36.32
C ALA A 449 10.29 7.58 -37.06
N GLN A 450 10.44 8.91 -36.98
CA GLN A 450 11.73 9.52 -37.27
C GLN A 450 12.64 9.32 -36.06
N TRP A 451 13.68 8.51 -36.24
CA TRP A 451 14.66 8.22 -35.20
C TRP A 451 16.07 8.31 -35.77
N ALA A 452 17.00 8.70 -34.92
CA ALA A 452 18.42 8.66 -35.20
C ALA A 452 19.15 8.31 -33.90
N PRO A 453 20.33 7.68 -33.98
CA PRO A 453 21.15 7.45 -32.80
C PRO A 453 21.36 8.75 -32.01
N SER A 454 21.27 8.66 -30.69
CA SER A 454 21.53 9.77 -29.78
C SER A 454 22.84 10.49 -30.15
N GLY A 455 22.76 11.80 -30.33
CA GLY A 455 23.91 12.68 -30.53
C GLY A 455 24.56 13.14 -29.22
N VAL A 456 24.08 12.63 -28.08
CA VAL A 456 24.58 12.94 -26.75
C VAL A 456 25.72 11.98 -26.40
N ALA A 457 26.68 12.44 -25.59
CA ALA A 457 27.68 11.54 -25.03
C ALA A 457 27.02 10.60 -24.01
N HIS A 458 27.43 9.33 -23.99
CA HIS A 458 26.98 8.32 -23.02
C HIS A 458 28.19 7.72 -22.28
N PRO A 459 28.12 7.48 -20.96
CA PRO A 459 26.94 7.69 -20.10
C PRO A 459 26.70 9.16 -19.76
N LYS A 460 25.43 9.54 -19.63
CA LYS A 460 24.98 10.89 -19.21
C LYS A 460 23.59 10.92 -18.58
N SER A 461 23.16 9.79 -18.03
CA SER A 461 21.98 9.67 -17.18
C SER A 461 22.40 9.83 -15.72
N PHE A 462 22.39 8.76 -14.93
CA PHE A 462 22.79 8.75 -13.52
C PHE A 462 24.24 9.18 -13.33
N ILE A 463 25.15 8.72 -14.22
CA ILE A 463 26.58 9.10 -14.19
C ILE A 463 27.01 9.75 -15.51
N ASN A 464 28.15 10.45 -15.46
CA ASN A 464 28.90 10.91 -16.63
C ASN A 464 30.24 10.17 -16.82
N GLN A 465 30.93 10.47 -17.91
CA GLN A 465 32.21 9.84 -18.25
C GLN A 465 33.31 10.08 -17.18
N ASP A 466 33.37 11.26 -16.57
CA ASP A 466 34.39 11.59 -15.55
C ASP A 466 34.16 10.76 -14.27
N GLN A 467 32.90 10.57 -13.87
CA GLN A 467 32.52 9.71 -12.75
C GLN A 467 32.85 8.23 -13.03
N LEU A 468 32.61 7.75 -14.27
CA LEU A 468 32.96 6.39 -14.68
C LEU A 468 34.49 6.18 -14.67
N ASP A 469 35.26 7.13 -15.20
CA ASP A 469 36.72 7.06 -15.21
C ASP A 469 37.28 7.08 -13.77
N ARG A 470 36.69 7.87 -12.88
CA ARG A 470 37.00 7.87 -11.45
C ARG A 470 36.69 6.51 -10.81
N ALA A 471 35.53 5.92 -11.10
CA ALA A 471 35.16 4.61 -10.59
C ALA A 471 36.15 3.51 -11.05
N LYS A 472 36.56 3.53 -12.32
CA LYS A 472 37.60 2.63 -12.86
C LYS A 472 38.93 2.79 -12.13
N ALA A 473 39.32 4.01 -11.78
CA ALA A 473 40.50 4.23 -10.96
C ALA A 473 40.32 3.65 -9.54
N ARG A 474 39.17 3.91 -8.90
CA ARG A 474 38.87 3.45 -7.53
C ARG A 474 38.92 1.94 -7.40
N ILE A 475 38.31 1.17 -8.31
CA ILE A 475 38.34 -0.31 -8.27
C ILE A 475 39.75 -0.91 -8.41
N THR A 476 40.76 -0.11 -8.77
CA THR A 476 42.17 -0.53 -8.81
C THR A 476 43.01 0.01 -7.66
N SER A 477 42.62 1.13 -7.07
CA SER A 477 43.40 1.84 -6.04
C SER A 477 42.89 1.59 -4.64
N GLU A 478 41.56 1.62 -4.44
CA GLU A 478 40.90 1.56 -3.13
C GLU A 478 40.48 0.14 -2.75
N ASP A 479 40.76 -0.29 -1.52
CA ASP A 479 40.51 -1.67 -1.08
C ASP A 479 39.02 -1.98 -0.94
N TRP A 480 38.22 -1.03 -0.47
CA TRP A 480 36.75 -1.17 -0.41
C TRP A 480 36.15 -1.30 -1.81
N ALA A 481 36.61 -0.49 -2.77
CA ALA A 481 36.10 -0.51 -4.14
C ALA A 481 36.52 -1.79 -4.89
N LYS A 482 37.74 -2.31 -4.65
CA LYS A 482 38.14 -3.65 -5.13
C LYS A 482 37.23 -4.75 -4.60
N THR A 483 36.84 -4.66 -3.33
CA THR A 483 35.98 -5.66 -2.68
C THR A 483 34.59 -5.63 -3.28
N TYR A 484 34.00 -4.44 -3.43
CA TYR A 484 32.73 -4.25 -4.12
C TYR A 484 32.78 -4.73 -5.58
N TRP A 485 33.84 -4.36 -6.32
CA TRP A 485 34.04 -4.82 -7.70
C TRP A 485 34.06 -6.35 -7.80
N ASN A 486 34.77 -7.05 -6.92
CA ASN A 486 34.82 -8.52 -6.95
C ASN A 486 33.44 -9.14 -6.68
N LYS A 487 32.66 -8.56 -5.76
CA LYS A 487 31.27 -8.98 -5.49
C LYS A 487 30.38 -8.77 -6.72
N LEU A 488 30.38 -7.55 -7.27
CA LEU A 488 29.62 -7.20 -8.48
C LEU A 488 29.99 -8.09 -9.67
N LYS A 489 31.29 -8.32 -9.90
CA LYS A 489 31.77 -9.17 -10.99
C LYS A 489 31.32 -10.62 -10.80
N SER A 490 31.39 -11.17 -9.59
CA SER A 490 30.92 -12.53 -9.30
C SER A 490 29.43 -12.68 -9.61
N GLU A 491 28.63 -11.70 -9.21
CA GLU A 491 27.20 -11.68 -9.49
C GLU A 491 26.91 -11.54 -10.99
N ALA A 492 27.66 -10.68 -11.69
CA ALA A 492 27.56 -10.55 -13.14
C ALA A 492 27.92 -11.86 -13.89
N ASP A 493 28.94 -12.58 -13.42
CA ASP A 493 29.32 -13.89 -13.98
C ASP A 493 28.18 -14.92 -13.85
N GLU A 494 27.39 -14.88 -12.77
CA GLU A 494 26.21 -15.72 -12.58
C GLU A 494 25.09 -15.31 -13.55
N TRP A 495 24.84 -14.01 -13.70
CA TRP A 495 23.79 -13.48 -14.58
C TRP A 495 24.02 -13.74 -16.06
N VAL A 496 25.28 -13.80 -16.52
CA VAL A 496 25.61 -14.19 -17.91
C VAL A 496 25.05 -15.57 -18.26
N SER A 497 24.99 -16.49 -17.29
CA SER A 497 24.53 -17.86 -17.50
C SER A 497 23.11 -18.12 -16.98
N ALA A 498 22.46 -17.12 -16.37
CA ALA A 498 21.13 -17.26 -15.79
C ALA A 498 20.04 -17.34 -16.88
N ASP A 499 18.90 -17.94 -16.55
CA ASP A 499 17.69 -17.72 -17.36
C ASP A 499 17.27 -16.27 -17.17
N THR A 500 17.27 -15.50 -18.26
CA THR A 500 16.91 -14.07 -18.28
C THR A 500 15.73 -13.81 -19.21
N LYS A 501 14.99 -14.86 -19.57
CA LYS A 501 13.84 -14.75 -20.46
C LYS A 501 12.78 -13.85 -19.85
N VAL A 502 12.49 -12.74 -20.53
CA VAL A 502 11.41 -11.83 -20.11
C VAL A 502 10.06 -12.51 -20.31
N LEU A 503 9.22 -12.39 -19.29
CA LEU A 503 7.90 -13.01 -19.24
C LEU A 503 6.96 -12.40 -20.29
N THR A 504 6.06 -13.21 -20.83
CA THR A 504 5.10 -12.75 -21.85
C THR A 504 3.86 -12.10 -21.24
N ASP A 505 3.42 -12.58 -20.08
CA ASP A 505 2.39 -11.95 -19.26
C ASP A 505 3.02 -10.92 -18.31
N SER A 506 2.27 -9.86 -18.00
CA SER A 506 2.70 -8.81 -17.09
C SER A 506 2.71 -9.26 -15.63
N GLY A 507 3.53 -8.59 -14.81
CA GLY A 507 3.53 -8.74 -13.36
C GLY A 507 2.26 -8.18 -12.72
N GLY A 508 1.84 -8.78 -11.61
CA GLY A 508 0.77 -8.29 -10.75
C GLY A 508 1.28 -7.28 -9.72
N HIS A 509 0.77 -7.41 -8.50
CA HIS A 509 1.22 -6.64 -7.34
C HIS A 509 1.99 -7.54 -6.36
N GLY A 510 3.09 -7.04 -5.78
CA GLY A 510 3.90 -7.83 -4.85
C GLY A 510 3.15 -8.33 -3.61
N MET A 511 2.08 -7.63 -3.20
CA MET A 511 1.23 -8.03 -2.06
C MET A 511 0.25 -9.16 -2.37
N TRP A 512 0.16 -9.62 -3.61
CA TRP A 512 -0.60 -10.83 -3.95
C TRP A 512 0.20 -12.10 -3.65
N PHE A 513 1.47 -11.96 -3.27
CA PHE A 513 2.39 -13.06 -2.97
C PHE A 513 2.49 -13.31 -1.46
N LEU A 514 1.34 -13.42 -0.80
CA LEU A 514 1.22 -13.63 0.64
C LEU A 514 0.39 -14.89 0.94
N CYS A 515 0.65 -15.50 2.09
CA CYS A 515 -0.16 -16.57 2.67
C CYS A 515 -1.48 -16.02 3.24
N ASP A 516 -2.40 -16.90 3.68
CA ASP A 516 -3.67 -16.51 4.30
C ASP A 516 -3.45 -15.80 5.66
N ASP A 517 -2.35 -16.12 6.36
CA ASP A 517 -1.87 -15.42 7.57
C ASP A 517 -1.14 -14.09 7.29
N GLY A 518 -0.95 -13.73 6.01
CA GLY A 518 -0.30 -12.51 5.56
C GLY A 518 1.23 -12.54 5.54
N GLU A 519 1.86 -13.69 5.83
CA GLU A 519 3.30 -13.90 5.62
C GLU A 519 3.64 -13.95 4.14
N ARG A 520 4.90 -13.66 3.78
CA ARG A 520 5.33 -13.73 2.37
C ARG A 520 5.51 -15.18 1.94
N LEU A 521 4.99 -15.50 0.75
CA LEU A 521 5.31 -16.77 0.09
C LEU A 521 6.81 -16.82 -0.26
N GLN A 522 7.40 -18.00 -0.21
CA GLN A 522 8.78 -18.20 -0.59
C GLN A 522 8.94 -18.05 -2.10
N TYR A 523 9.71 -17.05 -2.53
CA TYR A 523 10.04 -16.85 -3.94
C TYR A 523 11.05 -17.92 -4.41
N ASP A 524 10.69 -18.63 -5.49
CA ASP A 524 11.58 -19.51 -6.26
C ASP A 524 11.39 -19.22 -7.76
N SER A 525 12.46 -18.78 -8.43
CA SER A 525 12.44 -18.43 -9.86
C SER A 525 12.12 -19.62 -10.77
N ASN A 526 12.15 -20.86 -10.26
CA ASN A 526 11.85 -22.08 -11.03
C ASN A 526 10.43 -22.61 -10.78
N SER A 527 9.65 -21.98 -9.90
CA SER A 527 8.30 -22.42 -9.53
C SER A 527 7.24 -21.35 -9.84
N PRO A 528 6.91 -21.10 -11.12
CA PRO A 528 6.01 -20.01 -11.51
C PRO A 528 4.52 -20.24 -11.16
N HIS A 529 4.13 -21.46 -10.78
CA HIS A 529 2.73 -21.85 -10.58
C HIS A 529 2.44 -22.53 -9.23
N GLU A 530 3.46 -22.77 -8.41
CA GLU A 530 3.33 -23.42 -7.10
C GLU A 530 4.20 -22.68 -6.07
N HIS A 531 3.56 -22.00 -5.12
CA HIS A 531 4.23 -21.05 -4.23
C HIS A 531 4.16 -21.54 -2.78
N TYR A 532 5.29 -21.85 -2.17
CA TYR A 532 5.33 -22.44 -0.83
C TYR A 532 5.18 -21.37 0.26
N CYS A 533 4.29 -21.62 1.22
CA CYS A 533 4.14 -20.84 2.44
C CYS A 533 4.85 -21.55 3.61
N PRO A 534 5.94 -20.98 4.16
CA PRO A 534 6.66 -21.61 5.27
C PRO A 534 5.89 -21.66 6.60
N SER A 535 5.05 -20.66 6.89
CA SER A 535 4.29 -20.58 8.15
C SER A 535 3.15 -21.59 8.21
N GLU A 536 2.50 -21.85 7.07
CA GLU A 536 1.35 -22.75 6.97
C GLU A 536 1.69 -24.16 6.45
N ASP A 537 2.92 -24.37 5.95
CA ASP A 537 3.37 -25.60 5.31
C ASP A 537 2.46 -26.06 4.14
N LYS A 538 2.10 -25.11 3.26
CA LYS A 538 1.13 -25.29 2.15
C LYS A 538 1.64 -24.64 0.86
N TYR A 539 1.21 -25.17 -0.28
CA TYR A 539 1.41 -24.53 -1.59
C TYR A 539 0.16 -23.74 -2.02
N TYR A 540 0.40 -22.54 -2.54
CA TYR A 540 -0.56 -21.65 -3.15
C TYR A 540 -0.42 -21.71 -4.68
N THR A 541 -1.55 -21.72 -5.39
CA THR A 541 -1.61 -21.83 -6.85
C THR A 541 -2.70 -20.90 -7.40
N GLY A 542 -2.55 -20.48 -8.65
CA GLY A 542 -3.55 -19.67 -9.35
C GLY A 542 -3.07 -18.29 -9.73
N GLU A 543 -3.74 -17.67 -10.70
CA GLU A 543 -3.27 -16.49 -11.42
C GLU A 543 -2.91 -15.29 -10.51
N THR A 544 -3.62 -15.08 -9.40
CA THR A 544 -3.30 -14.01 -8.44
C THR A 544 -1.89 -14.18 -7.87
N TYR A 545 -1.54 -15.39 -7.43
CA TYR A 545 -0.22 -15.71 -6.88
C TYR A 545 0.85 -15.74 -7.97
N ASP A 546 0.51 -16.29 -9.15
CA ASP A 546 1.42 -16.31 -10.29
C ASP A 546 1.75 -14.89 -10.75
N ALA A 547 0.78 -13.98 -10.78
CA ALA A 547 1.01 -12.56 -11.06
C ALA A 547 1.88 -11.90 -9.99
N GLY A 548 1.68 -12.23 -8.71
CA GLY A 548 2.58 -11.84 -7.62
C GLY A 548 4.00 -12.37 -7.79
N TRP A 549 4.17 -13.61 -8.24
CA TRP A 549 5.47 -14.21 -8.56
C TRP A 549 6.15 -13.46 -9.71
N ARG A 550 5.40 -13.13 -10.77
CA ARG A 550 5.92 -12.38 -11.93
C ARG A 550 6.41 -10.99 -11.52
N TYR A 551 5.80 -10.34 -10.52
CA TYR A 551 6.33 -9.10 -9.94
C TYR A 551 7.76 -9.29 -9.41
N TYR A 552 8.01 -10.31 -8.59
CA TYR A 552 9.36 -10.57 -8.07
C TYR A 552 10.33 -10.98 -9.18
N ARG A 553 9.87 -11.78 -10.15
CA ARG A 553 10.69 -12.19 -11.28
C ARG A 553 11.15 -11.02 -12.14
N HIS A 554 10.28 -10.05 -12.42
CA HIS A 554 10.68 -8.83 -13.13
C HIS A 554 11.71 -8.02 -12.33
N ASN A 555 11.51 -7.85 -11.01
CA ASN A 555 12.48 -7.16 -10.16
C ASN A 555 13.86 -7.86 -10.17
N GLU A 556 13.89 -9.19 -10.12
CA GLU A 556 15.11 -9.99 -10.18
C GLU A 556 15.86 -9.79 -11.52
N ILE A 557 15.16 -9.87 -12.66
CA ILE A 557 15.76 -9.66 -13.99
C ILE A 557 16.27 -8.22 -14.16
N VAL A 558 15.53 -7.22 -13.69
CA VAL A 558 15.95 -5.80 -13.77
C VAL A 558 17.18 -5.54 -12.91
N HIS A 559 17.27 -6.17 -11.73
CA HIS A 559 18.49 -6.14 -10.91
C HIS A 559 19.69 -6.77 -11.64
N GLY A 560 19.50 -7.95 -12.24
CA GLY A 560 20.52 -8.59 -13.07
C GLY A 560 20.99 -7.73 -14.24
N LEU A 561 20.07 -7.05 -14.92
CA LEU A 561 20.38 -6.08 -15.98
C LEU A 561 21.31 -4.96 -15.47
N LYS A 562 21.00 -4.36 -14.31
CA LYS A 562 21.84 -3.32 -13.70
C LYS A 562 23.23 -3.85 -13.36
N VAL A 563 23.31 -5.03 -12.74
CA VAL A 563 24.58 -5.68 -12.38
C VAL A 563 25.46 -5.90 -13.63
N LEU A 564 24.89 -6.47 -14.69
CA LEU A 564 25.59 -6.73 -15.96
C LEU A 564 26.06 -5.41 -16.61
N ALA A 565 25.20 -4.40 -16.69
CA ALA A 565 25.52 -3.12 -17.31
C ALA A 565 26.63 -2.38 -16.54
N THR A 566 26.57 -2.35 -15.20
CA THR A 566 27.62 -1.76 -14.35
C THR A 566 28.92 -2.54 -14.47
N ALA A 567 28.87 -3.87 -14.51
CA ALA A 567 30.05 -4.71 -14.68
C ALA A 567 30.74 -4.48 -16.04
N TYR A 568 29.95 -4.37 -17.12
CA TYR A 568 30.43 -3.96 -18.44
C TYR A 568 31.11 -2.59 -18.38
N ALA A 569 30.44 -1.58 -17.83
CA ALA A 569 30.95 -0.21 -17.83
C ALA A 569 32.32 -0.11 -17.15
N LEU A 570 32.52 -0.84 -16.04
CA LEU A 570 33.75 -0.85 -15.26
C LEU A 570 34.89 -1.67 -15.90
N SER A 571 34.58 -2.84 -16.48
CA SER A 571 35.60 -3.77 -17.01
C SER A 571 35.90 -3.61 -18.50
N GLY A 572 34.90 -3.21 -19.29
CA GLY A 572 34.90 -3.27 -20.74
C GLY A 572 34.68 -4.68 -21.31
N ASP A 573 34.31 -5.67 -20.51
CA ASP A 573 34.07 -7.04 -20.96
C ASP A 573 32.71 -7.16 -21.68
N THR A 574 32.75 -7.44 -22.98
CA THR A 574 31.57 -7.41 -23.85
C THR A 574 30.55 -8.51 -23.54
N GLU A 575 30.94 -9.60 -22.87
CA GLU A 575 30.01 -10.67 -22.48
C GLU A 575 28.88 -10.14 -21.57
N TYR A 576 29.22 -9.22 -20.65
CA TYR A 576 28.21 -8.58 -19.80
C TYR A 576 27.28 -7.64 -20.60
N ALA A 577 27.82 -6.91 -21.58
CA ALA A 577 27.02 -6.05 -22.45
C ALA A 577 26.09 -6.86 -23.36
N GLU A 578 26.53 -8.02 -23.86
CA GLU A 578 25.73 -8.95 -24.66
C GLU A 578 24.52 -9.46 -23.86
N ALA A 579 24.74 -9.90 -22.62
CA ALA A 579 23.67 -10.34 -21.74
C ALA A 579 22.70 -9.20 -21.39
N ALA A 580 23.21 -8.01 -21.04
CA ALA A 580 22.40 -6.84 -20.73
C ALA A 580 21.57 -6.36 -21.94
N ALA A 581 22.17 -6.30 -23.13
CA ALA A 581 21.49 -5.95 -24.38
C ALA A 581 20.34 -6.91 -24.68
N GLY A 582 20.56 -8.21 -24.52
CA GLY A 582 19.54 -9.23 -24.72
C GLY A 582 18.34 -9.09 -23.78
N ILE A 583 18.54 -8.63 -22.53
CA ILE A 583 17.44 -8.37 -21.60
C ILE A 583 16.63 -7.14 -22.05
N LEU A 584 17.31 -6.03 -22.36
CA LEU A 584 16.66 -4.78 -22.77
C LEU A 584 15.84 -4.94 -24.06
N ASP A 585 16.38 -5.63 -25.06
CA ASP A 585 15.68 -5.87 -26.32
C ASP A 585 14.44 -6.77 -26.12
N GLN A 586 14.54 -7.83 -25.29
CA GLN A 586 13.37 -8.63 -24.93
C GLN A 586 12.27 -7.82 -24.23
N TYR A 587 12.64 -6.89 -23.35
CA TYR A 587 11.68 -5.99 -22.71
C TYR A 587 11.05 -5.02 -23.72
N ALA A 588 11.83 -4.47 -24.66
CA ALA A 588 11.31 -3.61 -25.73
C ALA A 588 10.33 -4.34 -26.66
N ASP A 589 10.58 -5.62 -26.90
CA ASP A 589 9.70 -6.47 -27.68
C ASP A 589 8.37 -6.78 -27.00
N ILE A 590 8.35 -6.93 -25.67
CA ILE A 590 7.14 -7.33 -24.96
C ILE A 590 6.34 -6.17 -24.37
N TYR A 591 6.99 -5.07 -23.98
CA TYR A 591 6.35 -3.97 -23.24
C TYR A 591 5.09 -3.40 -23.94
N PRO A 592 5.08 -3.18 -25.27
CA PRO A 592 3.87 -2.74 -25.96
C PRO A 592 2.70 -3.73 -25.89
N ASN A 593 2.99 -5.03 -25.73
CA ASN A 593 2.00 -6.11 -25.72
C ASN A 593 1.28 -6.21 -24.36
N TRP A 594 1.88 -5.71 -23.28
CA TRP A 594 1.19 -5.67 -21.99
C TRP A 594 0.13 -4.58 -22.00
N GLU A 595 -1.08 -4.94 -21.59
CA GLU A 595 -2.17 -3.98 -21.40
C GLU A 595 -1.91 -3.13 -20.16
N LYS A 596 -2.41 -1.89 -20.17
CA LYS A 596 -2.39 -1.03 -18.99
C LYS A 596 -3.31 -1.63 -17.93
N GLN A 597 -2.76 -1.97 -16.78
CA GLN A 597 -3.47 -2.51 -15.63
C GLN A 597 -4.19 -1.41 -14.84
N THR A 598 -5.04 -1.80 -13.88
CA THR A 598 -5.97 -0.91 -13.17
C THR A 598 -5.29 0.27 -12.47
N ARG A 599 -4.08 0.10 -11.91
CA ARG A 599 -3.30 1.19 -11.29
C ARG A 599 -2.24 1.80 -12.20
N GLY A 600 -2.40 1.61 -13.50
CA GLY A 600 -1.69 2.35 -14.53
C GLY A 600 -0.32 1.81 -14.91
N GLY A 601 0.14 0.71 -14.31
CA GLY A 601 1.34 0.00 -14.77
C GLY A 601 1.02 -0.92 -15.97
N LYS A 602 2.02 -1.20 -16.80
CA LYS A 602 1.99 -2.24 -17.83
C LYS A 602 2.84 -3.43 -17.41
N MET A 603 4.08 -3.19 -16.99
CA MET A 603 5.00 -4.23 -16.51
C MET A 603 4.53 -4.81 -15.16
N TYR A 604 3.96 -3.96 -14.31
CA TYR A 604 3.40 -4.31 -13.01
C TYR A 604 1.95 -3.81 -12.93
N TRP A 605 1.25 -4.16 -11.86
CA TRP A 605 -0.11 -3.69 -11.63
C TRP A 605 -0.24 -2.16 -11.49
N GLN A 606 0.81 -1.50 -10.96
CA GLN A 606 0.82 -0.06 -10.70
C GLN A 606 2.00 0.67 -11.37
N SER A 607 1.80 1.96 -11.67
CA SER A 607 2.81 2.81 -12.31
C SER A 607 4.00 3.16 -11.40
N LEU A 608 3.83 3.08 -10.07
CA LEU A 608 4.91 3.25 -9.10
C LEU A 608 6.04 2.24 -9.32
N ASP A 609 5.72 0.94 -9.25
CA ASP A 609 6.72 -0.13 -9.38
C ASP A 609 7.40 -0.10 -10.76
N GLU A 610 6.64 0.23 -11.80
CA GLU A 610 7.18 0.39 -13.15
C GLU A 610 8.20 1.53 -13.21
N SER A 611 7.92 2.64 -12.53
CA SER A 611 8.84 3.78 -12.46
C SER A 611 10.14 3.42 -11.75
N VAL A 612 10.07 2.65 -10.67
CA VAL A 612 11.24 2.15 -9.93
C VAL A 612 12.14 1.29 -10.83
N SER A 613 11.56 0.37 -11.60
CA SER A 613 12.32 -0.45 -12.56
C SER A 613 12.85 0.35 -13.74
N MET A 614 12.09 1.34 -14.23
CA MET A 614 12.49 2.15 -15.37
C MET A 614 13.70 3.04 -15.09
N VAL A 615 13.94 3.44 -13.83
CA VAL A 615 15.19 4.10 -13.41
C VAL A 615 16.40 3.21 -13.70
N ASP A 616 16.38 1.96 -13.24
CA ASP A 616 17.49 1.03 -13.41
C ASP A 616 17.66 0.61 -14.88
N MET A 617 16.56 0.39 -15.62
CA MET A 617 16.61 0.04 -17.03
C MET A 617 17.19 1.19 -17.88
N SER A 618 16.81 2.43 -17.60
CA SER A 618 17.33 3.62 -18.29
C SER A 618 18.81 3.80 -18.02
N TYR A 619 19.23 3.66 -16.76
CA TYR A 619 20.64 3.72 -16.37
C TYR A 619 21.47 2.61 -17.03
N SER A 620 20.94 1.38 -17.05
CA SER A 620 21.63 0.23 -17.66
C SER A 620 21.82 0.40 -19.17
N TYR A 621 20.79 0.89 -19.87
CA TYR A 621 20.88 1.20 -21.30
C TYR A 621 21.96 2.26 -21.58
N ASP A 622 22.03 3.30 -20.76
CA ASP A 622 23.02 4.37 -20.87
C ASP A 622 24.47 3.85 -20.76
N LEU A 623 24.72 2.94 -19.81
CA LEU A 623 26.03 2.32 -19.59
C LEU A 623 26.49 1.45 -20.77
N ILE A 624 25.57 0.74 -21.43
CA ILE A 624 25.90 -0.16 -22.54
C ILE A 624 25.74 0.48 -23.93
N TYR A 625 25.24 1.71 -24.02
CA TYR A 625 24.91 2.37 -25.29
C TYR A 625 26.08 2.39 -26.29
N ASN A 626 27.30 2.61 -25.77
CA ASN A 626 28.53 2.68 -26.55
C ASN A 626 29.29 1.34 -26.65
N SER A 627 28.68 0.23 -26.27
CA SER A 627 29.33 -1.09 -26.27
C SER A 627 29.66 -1.65 -27.66
N GLY A 628 28.94 -1.18 -28.69
CA GLY A 628 29.03 -1.74 -30.03
C GLY A 628 28.28 -3.07 -30.20
N ILE A 629 27.56 -3.53 -29.17
CA ILE A 629 26.72 -4.73 -29.22
C ILE A 629 25.36 -4.43 -29.84
N LEU A 630 24.70 -3.36 -29.38
CA LEU A 630 23.40 -2.94 -29.88
C LEU A 630 23.52 -2.31 -31.27
N SER A 631 22.78 -2.88 -32.23
CA SER A 631 22.53 -2.29 -33.54
C SER A 631 21.64 -1.04 -33.43
N ASP A 632 21.62 -0.23 -34.50
CA ASP A 632 20.76 0.95 -34.56
C ASP A 632 19.26 0.59 -34.46
N GLN A 633 18.86 -0.59 -34.94
CA GLN A 633 17.47 -1.05 -34.86
C GLN A 633 17.09 -1.48 -33.43
N GLU A 634 17.98 -2.20 -32.73
CA GLU A 634 17.75 -2.56 -31.31
C GLU A 634 17.73 -1.31 -30.42
N LYS A 635 18.61 -0.34 -30.67
CA LYS A 635 18.56 0.97 -30.00
C LYS A 635 17.22 1.65 -30.26
N ALA A 636 16.78 1.72 -31.51
CA ALA A 636 15.48 2.30 -31.83
C ALA A 636 14.32 1.55 -31.14
N ASN A 637 14.37 0.22 -31.05
CA ASN A 637 13.37 -0.59 -30.35
C ASN A 637 13.30 -0.21 -28.87
N ILE A 638 14.43 -0.24 -28.19
CA ILE A 638 14.56 0.06 -26.76
C ILE A 638 14.07 1.48 -26.49
N GLU A 639 14.53 2.46 -27.27
CA GLU A 639 14.15 3.85 -27.04
C GLU A 639 12.66 4.11 -27.32
N LEU A 640 12.09 3.56 -28.40
CA LEU A 640 10.73 3.87 -28.84
C LEU A 640 9.65 3.02 -28.14
N ASN A 641 9.91 1.72 -27.96
CA ASN A 641 8.92 0.74 -27.51
C ASN A 641 9.06 0.33 -26.04
N LEU A 642 10.19 0.67 -25.38
CA LEU A 642 10.36 0.49 -23.93
C LEU A 642 10.43 1.85 -23.22
N LEU A 643 11.50 2.62 -23.44
CA LEU A 643 11.80 3.80 -22.62
C LEU A 643 10.77 4.92 -22.83
N ARG A 644 10.55 5.36 -24.07
CA ARG A 644 9.53 6.40 -24.38
C ARG A 644 8.12 5.90 -24.11
N ALA A 645 7.82 4.66 -24.47
CA ALA A 645 6.50 4.07 -24.24
C ALA A 645 6.15 4.02 -22.75
N SER A 646 7.11 3.66 -21.89
CA SER A 646 6.91 3.68 -20.43
C SER A 646 6.85 5.09 -19.87
N ALA A 647 7.70 6.03 -20.30
CA ALA A 647 7.59 7.43 -19.89
C ALA A 647 6.23 8.04 -20.29
N GLU A 648 5.73 7.75 -21.49
CA GLU A 648 4.38 8.13 -21.95
C GLU A 648 3.30 7.51 -21.04
N ASN A 649 3.38 6.23 -20.72
CA ASN A 649 2.44 5.57 -19.81
C ASN A 649 2.47 6.18 -18.40
N ILE A 650 3.64 6.33 -17.81
CA ILE A 650 3.85 6.91 -16.47
C ILE A 650 3.29 8.33 -16.42
N SER A 651 3.58 9.17 -17.42
CA SER A 651 3.11 10.57 -17.49
C SER A 651 1.58 10.73 -17.52
N GLN A 652 0.83 9.68 -17.88
CA GLN A 652 -0.64 9.69 -17.86
C GLN A 652 -1.23 9.41 -16.46
N ASN A 653 -0.41 9.12 -15.46
CA ASN A 653 -0.85 8.80 -14.10
C ASN A 653 -0.34 9.86 -13.12
N ASP A 654 -0.78 11.11 -13.26
CA ASP A 654 -0.41 12.21 -12.36
C ASP A 654 -0.98 11.99 -10.94
N MET A 655 -0.09 11.99 -9.94
CA MET A 655 -0.40 11.70 -8.53
C MET A 655 -0.24 12.92 -7.60
N ASP A 656 -0.07 14.13 -8.16
CA ASP A 656 0.05 15.40 -7.42
C ASP A 656 1.10 15.33 -6.28
N ARG A 657 0.71 15.51 -5.02
CA ARG A 657 1.58 15.38 -3.84
C ARG A 657 1.58 13.91 -3.43
N SER A 658 2.60 13.16 -3.82
CA SER A 658 2.76 11.75 -3.45
C SER A 658 4.18 11.25 -3.71
N ASN A 659 4.65 10.29 -2.90
CA ASN A 659 5.85 9.52 -3.19
C ASN A 659 5.81 8.85 -4.58
N TRP A 660 4.62 8.53 -5.10
CA TRP A 660 4.42 8.03 -6.46
C TRP A 660 4.89 9.05 -7.49
N GLN A 661 4.50 10.31 -7.34
CA GLN A 661 4.88 11.36 -8.28
C GLN A 661 6.38 11.62 -8.24
N ALA A 662 7.05 11.46 -7.09
CA ALA A 662 8.50 11.55 -7.01
C ALA A 662 9.20 10.45 -7.83
N TRP A 663 8.72 9.20 -7.74
CA TRP A 663 9.23 8.10 -8.58
C TRP A 663 8.89 8.28 -10.06
N HIS A 664 7.71 8.80 -10.39
CA HIS A 664 7.34 9.14 -11.77
C HIS A 664 8.29 10.19 -12.34
N ASN A 665 8.57 11.25 -11.57
CA ASN A 665 9.53 12.29 -11.97
C ASN A 665 10.93 11.71 -12.16
N ALA A 666 11.38 10.81 -11.27
CA ALA A 666 12.66 10.14 -11.40
C ALA A 666 12.74 9.29 -12.68
N ALA A 667 11.74 8.45 -12.95
CA ALA A 667 11.70 7.61 -14.15
C ALA A 667 11.63 8.44 -15.44
N ILE A 668 10.72 9.42 -15.52
CA ILE A 668 10.57 10.32 -16.67
C ILE A 668 11.86 11.12 -16.89
N GLY A 669 12.47 11.63 -15.81
CA GLY A 669 13.73 12.35 -15.85
C GLY A 669 14.87 11.48 -16.36
N MET A 670 15.02 10.27 -15.83
CA MET A 670 16.04 9.30 -16.24
C MET A 670 15.91 8.89 -17.72
N VAL A 671 14.69 8.65 -18.20
CA VAL A 671 14.43 8.43 -19.62
C VAL A 671 14.78 9.68 -20.43
N GLY A 672 14.42 10.87 -19.95
CA GLY A 672 14.80 12.14 -20.57
C GLY A 672 16.32 12.31 -20.69
N PHE A 673 17.07 12.00 -19.62
CA PHE A 673 18.52 12.11 -19.57
C PHE A 673 19.20 11.17 -20.55
N VAL A 674 18.84 9.89 -20.56
CA VAL A 674 19.47 8.93 -21.49
C VAL A 674 19.12 9.25 -22.95
N LEU A 675 17.91 9.70 -23.24
CA LEU A 675 17.51 10.01 -24.62
C LEU A 675 17.91 11.41 -25.09
N GLY A 676 18.44 12.26 -24.19
CA GLY A 676 18.63 13.68 -24.47
C GLY A 676 17.33 14.44 -24.74
N ASP A 677 16.19 13.94 -24.27
CA ASP A 677 14.88 14.53 -24.50
C ASP A 677 14.58 15.65 -23.49
N ARG A 678 14.76 16.89 -23.93
CA ARG A 678 14.49 18.07 -23.12
C ARG A 678 13.02 18.18 -22.68
N GLY A 679 12.05 17.67 -23.46
CA GLY A 679 10.65 17.71 -23.08
C GLY A 679 10.37 16.88 -21.83
N LEU A 680 10.93 15.67 -21.78
CA LEU A 680 10.81 14.79 -20.61
C LEU A 680 11.55 15.35 -19.39
N MET A 681 12.77 15.89 -19.57
CA MET A 681 13.51 16.56 -18.49
C MET A 681 12.73 17.73 -17.89
N GLU A 682 12.20 18.61 -18.74
CA GLU A 682 11.40 19.76 -18.31
C GLU A 682 10.12 19.32 -17.62
N SER A 683 9.47 18.24 -18.07
CA SER A 683 8.30 17.67 -17.39
C SER A 683 8.64 17.17 -15.98
N ALA A 684 9.73 16.43 -15.81
CA ALA A 684 10.14 15.87 -14.52
C ALA A 684 10.62 16.94 -13.52
N ILE A 685 11.27 18.00 -14.00
CA ILE A 685 11.90 19.02 -13.14
C ILE A 685 10.98 20.25 -12.95
N ASN A 686 10.50 20.81 -14.05
CA ASN A 686 9.76 22.09 -14.12
C ASN A 686 8.26 21.91 -14.44
N GLY A 687 7.78 20.69 -14.62
CA GLY A 687 6.38 20.40 -14.90
C GLY A 687 5.46 20.73 -13.72
N ASN A 688 4.14 20.65 -13.95
CA ASN A 688 3.12 21.04 -12.97
C ASN A 688 3.34 20.42 -11.58
N HIS A 689 3.70 19.13 -11.53
CA HIS A 689 4.04 18.39 -10.30
C HIS A 689 5.47 17.83 -10.34
N GLY A 690 6.36 18.50 -11.07
CA GLY A 690 7.79 18.16 -11.17
C GLY A 690 8.57 18.45 -9.87
N PHE A 691 9.89 18.25 -9.91
CA PHE A 691 10.79 18.42 -8.75
C PHE A 691 10.53 19.69 -7.93
N TYR A 692 10.53 20.87 -8.57
CA TYR A 692 10.36 22.13 -7.82
C TYR A 692 8.96 22.30 -7.22
N TYR A 693 7.94 21.68 -7.82
CA TYR A 693 6.62 21.62 -7.19
C TYR A 693 6.65 20.76 -5.93
N GLN A 694 7.29 19.58 -5.99
CA GLN A 694 7.41 18.69 -4.83
C GLN A 694 8.20 19.36 -3.71
N MET A 695 9.33 20.00 -4.02
CA MET A 695 10.11 20.74 -3.01
C MET A 695 9.30 21.85 -2.34
N LYS A 696 8.44 22.53 -3.09
CA LYS A 696 7.65 23.64 -2.55
C LYS A 696 6.41 23.20 -1.77
N ASN A 697 5.75 22.12 -2.19
CA ASN A 697 4.41 21.77 -1.70
C ASN A 697 4.37 20.45 -0.91
N SER A 698 5.31 19.54 -1.16
CA SER A 698 5.31 18.18 -0.57
C SER A 698 6.36 18.00 0.51
N VAL A 699 7.40 18.84 0.53
CA VAL A 699 8.33 18.97 1.65
C VAL A 699 7.79 20.04 2.60
N LEU A 700 7.63 19.69 3.88
CA LEU A 700 7.16 20.58 4.92
C LEU A 700 8.25 21.60 5.30
N ASP A 701 7.87 22.68 6.01
CA ASP A 701 8.81 23.75 6.35
C ASP A 701 9.99 23.27 7.22
N ASP A 702 9.75 22.24 8.06
CA ASP A 702 10.75 21.52 8.87
C ASP A 702 11.56 20.47 8.07
N GLY A 703 11.27 20.27 6.78
CA GLY A 703 11.98 19.36 5.89
C GLY A 703 11.36 17.97 5.76
N PHE A 704 10.37 17.62 6.59
CA PHE A 704 9.77 16.30 6.53
C PHE A 704 8.95 16.13 5.25
N TRP A 705 8.75 14.89 4.81
CA TRP A 705 7.86 14.61 3.70
C TRP A 705 6.42 14.62 4.22
N TRP A 706 5.49 15.24 3.50
CA TRP A 706 4.13 15.52 4.01
C TRP A 706 3.31 14.28 4.41
N GLU A 707 3.65 13.08 3.93
CA GLU A 707 2.97 11.83 4.30
C GLU A 707 3.25 11.39 5.75
N GLY A 708 4.14 12.07 6.47
CA GLY A 708 4.31 11.92 7.92
C GLY A 708 4.99 10.63 8.38
N SER A 709 5.22 9.66 7.49
CA SER A 709 6.00 8.43 7.75
C SER A 709 7.48 8.62 7.37
N ILE A 710 8.40 8.24 8.26
CA ILE A 710 9.84 8.31 7.97
C ILE A 710 10.25 7.31 6.88
N ALA A 711 9.56 6.16 6.77
CA ALA A 711 9.82 5.20 5.72
C ALA A 711 9.50 5.80 4.33
N TYR A 712 8.38 6.52 4.23
CA TYR A 712 7.99 7.22 3.00
C TYR A 712 8.85 8.45 2.72
N HIS A 713 9.35 9.12 3.76
CA HIS A 713 10.37 10.16 3.61
C HIS A 713 11.62 9.59 2.93
N MET A 714 12.18 8.49 3.47
CA MET A 714 13.37 7.85 2.90
C MET A 714 13.12 7.30 1.49
N TYR A 715 11.94 6.73 1.25
CA TYR A 715 11.56 6.17 -0.05
C TYR A 715 11.47 7.25 -1.13
N THR A 716 10.93 8.41 -0.77
CA THR A 716 10.84 9.58 -1.65
C THR A 716 12.22 10.21 -1.87
N LEU A 717 13.02 10.36 -0.81
CA LEU A 717 14.38 10.90 -0.90
C LEU A 717 15.22 10.12 -1.90
N ARG A 718 15.11 8.78 -1.90
CA ARG A 718 15.77 7.92 -2.89
C ARG A 718 15.37 8.25 -4.33
N ALA A 719 14.08 8.36 -4.61
CA ALA A 719 13.58 8.68 -5.94
C ALA A 719 14.15 10.02 -6.43
N LEU A 720 14.09 11.03 -5.55
CA LEU A 720 14.61 12.36 -5.83
C LEU A 720 16.12 12.34 -6.05
N ASN A 721 16.86 11.51 -5.32
CA ASN A 721 18.31 11.43 -5.46
C ASN A 721 18.73 10.94 -6.86
N TYR A 722 18.05 9.93 -7.41
CA TYR A 722 18.26 9.50 -8.80
C TYR A 722 18.01 10.63 -9.80
N LEU A 723 16.95 11.42 -9.59
CA LEU A 723 16.66 12.58 -10.42
C LEU A 723 17.73 13.67 -10.29
N ILE A 724 18.19 13.96 -9.07
CA ILE A 724 19.20 14.99 -8.77
C ILE A 724 20.54 14.66 -9.43
N GLU A 725 21.07 13.46 -9.21
CA GLU A 725 22.35 13.02 -9.78
C GLU A 725 22.30 13.05 -11.31
N GLY A 726 21.18 12.62 -11.91
CA GLY A 726 21.01 12.68 -13.35
C GLY A 726 20.88 14.10 -13.91
N ALA A 727 20.18 14.97 -13.19
CA ALA A 727 19.95 16.35 -13.62
C ALA A 727 21.23 17.20 -13.62
N GLU A 728 22.17 16.92 -12.71
CA GLU A 728 23.47 17.60 -12.64
C GLU A 728 24.25 17.46 -13.96
N ASN A 729 24.23 16.26 -14.56
CA ASN A 729 24.87 15.96 -15.86
C ASN A 729 24.31 16.79 -17.03
N TRP A 730 23.14 17.41 -16.83
CA TRP A 730 22.44 18.27 -17.78
C TRP A 730 22.44 19.75 -17.42
N GLY A 731 23.15 20.11 -16.34
CA GLY A 731 23.34 21.49 -15.88
C GLY A 731 22.24 22.01 -14.95
N TYR A 732 21.40 21.14 -14.40
CA TYR A 732 20.45 21.50 -13.35
C TYR A 732 21.06 21.16 -11.99
N ASP A 733 21.36 22.18 -11.19
CA ASP A 733 21.83 21.99 -9.81
C ASP A 733 20.62 21.90 -8.87
N LEU A 734 20.12 20.68 -8.68
CA LEU A 734 18.95 20.43 -7.84
C LEU A 734 19.30 20.32 -6.34
N TYR A 735 20.54 19.97 -5.99
CA TYR A 735 21.04 20.02 -4.62
C TYR A 735 21.05 21.45 -4.05
N ALA A 736 21.15 22.48 -4.90
CA ALA A 736 21.09 23.87 -4.46
C ALA A 736 19.73 24.28 -3.84
N ASP A 737 18.66 23.49 -4.02
CA ASP A 737 17.38 23.76 -3.36
C ASP A 737 17.49 23.48 -1.85
N PRO A 738 17.21 24.47 -0.98
CA PRO A 738 17.39 24.31 0.47
C PRO A 738 16.50 23.22 1.06
N ASN A 739 15.36 22.88 0.44
CA ASN A 739 14.50 21.82 0.95
C ASN A 739 15.09 20.42 0.72
N VAL A 740 15.94 20.23 -0.30
CA VAL A 740 16.71 18.98 -0.45
C VAL A 740 17.66 18.80 0.73
N LYS A 741 18.39 19.84 1.13
CA LYS A 741 19.27 19.79 2.30
C LYS A 741 18.51 19.38 3.56
N LYS A 742 17.35 19.98 3.79
CA LYS A 742 16.50 19.63 4.94
C LYS A 742 16.03 18.17 4.91
N MET A 743 15.68 17.63 3.73
CA MET A 743 15.32 16.21 3.62
C MET A 743 16.47 15.26 3.98
N PHE A 744 17.74 15.67 3.80
CA PHE A 744 18.87 14.89 4.31
C PHE A 744 19.16 15.12 5.81
N ASP A 745 18.77 16.26 6.37
CA ASP A 745 18.99 16.55 7.79
C ASP A 745 17.98 15.84 8.70
N VAL A 746 16.71 15.81 8.27
CA VAL A 746 15.57 15.26 9.03
C VAL A 746 15.84 13.84 9.55
N PRO A 747 16.26 12.84 8.75
CA PRO A 747 16.46 11.49 9.25
C PRO A 747 17.50 11.42 10.37
N ILE A 748 18.56 12.24 10.30
CA ILE A 748 19.62 12.25 11.32
C ILE A 748 19.08 12.82 12.64
N GLU A 749 18.34 13.92 12.56
CA GLU A 749 17.75 14.58 13.73
C GLU A 749 16.61 13.76 14.36
N TYR A 750 15.90 12.99 13.53
CA TYR A 750 14.78 12.13 13.92
C TYR A 750 15.21 10.81 14.56
N ALA A 751 16.33 10.22 14.10
CA ALA A 751 16.78 8.88 14.50
C ALA A 751 16.98 8.69 16.00
N TYR A 752 16.78 7.46 16.49
CA TYR A 752 17.27 7.07 17.79
C TYR A 752 18.80 7.28 17.90
N PRO A 753 19.36 7.41 19.10
CA PRO A 753 20.80 7.62 19.30
C PRO A 753 21.74 6.58 18.63
N ASN A 754 21.26 5.36 18.39
CA ASN A 754 21.99 4.31 17.65
C ASN A 754 21.77 4.35 16.12
N LEU A 755 21.13 5.41 15.62
CA LEU A 755 20.83 5.66 14.21
C LEU A 755 19.82 4.70 13.54
N GLN A 756 19.08 3.94 14.36
CA GLN A 756 17.79 3.35 13.92
C GLN A 756 16.72 4.45 13.83
N LEU A 757 15.73 4.26 12.96
CA LEU A 757 14.63 5.20 12.74
C LEU A 757 13.33 4.66 13.36
N PRO A 758 12.52 5.48 14.05
CA PRO A 758 11.20 5.09 14.56
C PRO A 758 10.25 4.59 13.45
N PHE A 759 9.37 3.64 13.75
CA PHE A 759 8.46 3.04 12.74
C PHE A 759 7.07 3.70 12.74
N ASN A 760 6.99 5.01 12.97
CA ASN A 760 5.71 5.70 13.08
C ASN A 760 4.86 5.58 11.80
N ASN A 761 3.53 5.61 11.97
CA ASN A 761 2.56 5.52 10.87
C ASN A 761 2.77 4.23 10.03
N ASP A 762 2.47 4.26 8.72
CA ASP A 762 2.92 3.23 7.78
C ASP A 762 4.46 3.26 7.63
N GLY A 763 5.16 2.83 8.68
CA GLY A 763 6.60 2.65 8.77
C GLY A 763 6.97 1.17 8.92
N GLY A 764 8.24 0.80 8.75
CA GLY A 764 8.65 -0.59 8.89
C GLY A 764 10.04 -0.88 8.32
N GLY A 765 10.26 -2.11 7.86
CA GLY A 765 11.59 -2.62 7.48
C GLY A 765 12.37 -1.74 6.50
N TYR A 766 11.73 -1.03 5.57
CA TYR A 766 12.41 -0.09 4.68
C TYR A 766 12.73 1.24 5.37
N GLY A 767 13.98 1.69 5.27
CA GLY A 767 14.39 2.96 5.90
C GLY A 767 14.38 2.90 7.43
N SER A 768 14.49 1.71 8.01
CA SER A 768 14.49 1.45 9.46
C SER A 768 15.80 1.84 10.16
N SER A 769 16.85 2.13 9.40
CA SER A 769 18.16 2.51 9.93
C SER A 769 18.93 3.36 8.93
N LEU A 770 19.67 4.34 9.45
CA LEU A 770 20.66 5.08 8.68
C LEU A 770 21.98 4.31 8.52
N LEU A 771 22.23 3.28 9.32
CA LEU A 771 23.46 2.48 9.25
C LEU A 771 23.33 1.29 8.31
N ASP A 772 22.18 0.64 8.33
CA ASP A 772 21.87 -0.50 7.48
C ASP A 772 20.52 -0.26 6.81
N PRO A 773 20.45 0.67 5.84
CA PRO A 773 19.22 0.83 5.09
C PRO A 773 19.02 -0.47 4.30
N VAL A 774 17.90 -1.14 4.56
CA VAL A 774 17.47 -2.47 4.05
C VAL A 774 17.37 -2.56 2.50
N SER A 775 18.00 -1.64 1.78
CA SER A 775 18.13 -1.65 0.32
C SER A 775 19.06 -2.76 -0.15
N THR A 776 18.47 -3.79 -0.75
CA THR A 776 19.21 -4.83 -1.51
C THR A 776 19.95 -4.26 -2.72
N ARG A 777 19.67 -3.01 -3.13
CA ARG A 777 20.35 -2.30 -4.23
C ARG A 777 21.73 -1.74 -3.85
N GLY A 778 22.09 -1.74 -2.56
CA GLY A 778 23.38 -1.20 -2.08
C GLY A 778 23.53 0.33 -2.16
N ASP A 779 22.48 1.04 -2.59
CA ASP A 779 22.45 2.50 -2.68
C ASP A 779 22.45 3.15 -1.29
N TYR A 780 23.30 4.17 -1.11
CA TYR A 780 23.32 5.00 0.09
C TYR A 780 23.41 6.48 -0.26
N GLU A 781 22.29 7.18 -0.11
CA GLU A 781 22.04 8.51 -0.67
C GLU A 781 22.98 9.58 -0.07
N TYR A 782 23.45 9.38 1.16
CA TYR A 782 24.37 10.30 1.86
C TYR A 782 25.76 10.37 1.23
N GLU A 783 26.19 9.41 0.41
CA GLU A 783 27.47 9.49 -0.32
C GLU A 783 27.48 10.68 -1.30
N GLY A 784 26.42 10.82 -2.11
CA GLY A 784 26.24 11.93 -3.04
C GLY A 784 26.05 13.26 -2.31
N ALA A 785 25.17 13.27 -1.29
CA ALA A 785 24.92 14.46 -0.47
C ALA A 785 26.20 14.96 0.23
N PHE A 786 26.99 14.07 0.84
CA PHE A 786 28.27 14.47 1.43
C PHE A 786 29.26 14.96 0.38
N ALA A 787 29.31 14.32 -0.79
CA ALA A 787 30.16 14.76 -1.89
C ALA A 787 29.85 16.20 -2.32
N TYR A 788 28.58 16.60 -2.33
CA TYR A 788 28.11 17.95 -2.67
C TYR A 788 28.27 18.94 -1.51
N TYR A 789 27.61 18.70 -0.37
CA TYR A 789 27.51 19.68 0.72
C TYR A 789 28.77 19.79 1.59
N LYS A 790 29.58 18.71 1.65
CA LYS A 790 30.72 18.60 2.59
C LYS A 790 30.33 18.85 4.05
N ASP A 791 29.10 18.49 4.41
CA ASP A 791 28.58 18.66 5.76
C ASP A 791 29.25 17.64 6.71
N PRO A 792 29.89 18.08 7.82
CA PRO A 792 30.50 17.17 8.80
C PRO A 792 29.50 16.18 9.42
N LEU A 793 28.21 16.51 9.45
CA LEU A 793 27.18 15.59 9.95
C LEU A 793 27.00 14.38 9.03
N TYR A 794 27.05 14.58 7.71
CA TYR A 794 26.94 13.50 6.73
C TYR A 794 28.19 12.62 6.71
N ASP A 795 29.36 13.24 6.84
CA ASP A 795 30.63 12.52 7.06
C ASP A 795 30.53 11.63 8.31
N TRP A 796 30.05 12.19 9.43
CA TRP A 796 29.86 11.44 10.67
C TRP A 796 28.94 10.23 10.50
N VAL A 797 27.79 10.38 9.82
CA VAL A 797 26.86 9.26 9.56
C VAL A 797 27.52 8.18 8.69
N LEU A 798 28.19 8.56 7.59
CA LEU A 798 28.93 7.64 6.73
C LEU A 798 30.00 6.87 7.53
N GLN A 799 30.72 7.55 8.42
CA GLN A 799 31.69 6.91 9.30
C GLN A 799 31.05 5.96 10.32
N GLN A 800 29.88 6.30 10.89
CA GLN A 800 29.18 5.37 11.77
C GLN A 800 28.76 4.10 11.03
N ARG A 801 28.26 4.25 9.80
CA ARG A 801 27.89 3.13 8.93
C ARG A 801 29.10 2.24 8.64
N TYR A 802 30.20 2.84 8.17
CA TYR A 802 31.35 2.08 7.69
C TYR A 802 32.23 1.45 8.76
N ARG A 803 31.92 1.67 10.05
CA ARG A 803 32.50 0.88 11.15
C ARG A 803 32.01 -0.57 11.16
N ASN A 804 30.76 -0.80 10.72
CA ASN A 804 30.10 -2.09 10.85
C ASN A 804 29.69 -2.69 9.50
N VAL A 805 29.46 -1.84 8.49
CA VAL A 805 29.06 -2.25 7.14
C VAL A 805 30.18 -1.89 6.16
N PRO A 806 30.57 -2.77 5.21
CA PRO A 806 31.54 -2.39 4.18
C PRO A 806 31.07 -1.18 3.36
N ARG A 807 32.01 -0.29 3.00
CA ARG A 807 31.74 0.76 2.00
C ARG A 807 31.62 0.11 0.63
N GLU A 808 30.42 0.13 0.06
CA GLU A 808 30.07 -0.47 -1.23
C GLU A 808 28.88 0.26 -1.88
N GLY A 809 28.56 -0.10 -3.13
CA GLY A 809 27.40 0.42 -3.87
C GLY A 809 27.71 1.52 -4.88
N ASP A 810 26.77 1.75 -5.80
CA ASP A 810 26.91 2.69 -6.92
C ASP A 810 27.13 4.13 -6.45
N TYR A 811 26.38 4.58 -5.43
CA TYR A 811 26.56 5.92 -4.88
C TYR A 811 27.96 6.15 -4.32
N ALA A 812 28.49 5.23 -3.52
CA ALA A 812 29.87 5.33 -3.01
C ALA A 812 30.90 5.30 -4.15
N LEU A 813 30.69 4.41 -5.13
CA LEU A 813 31.63 4.21 -6.23
C LEU A 813 31.67 5.39 -7.22
N PHE A 814 30.50 5.87 -7.66
CA PHE A 814 30.37 6.86 -8.73
C PHE A 814 30.21 8.29 -8.24
N HIS A 815 29.61 8.53 -7.06
CA HIS A 815 29.26 9.86 -6.57
C HIS A 815 30.03 10.27 -5.31
N GLY A 816 30.31 9.30 -4.44
CA GLY A 816 30.90 9.50 -3.11
C GLY A 816 32.24 10.24 -3.10
N ALA A 817 32.57 10.83 -1.95
CA ALA A 817 33.86 11.49 -1.72
C ALA A 817 35.04 10.49 -1.75
N ASP A 818 36.24 10.92 -2.13
CA ASP A 818 37.43 10.06 -2.12
C ASP A 818 37.79 9.65 -0.68
N ASP A 819 37.95 10.63 0.20
CA ASP A 819 38.26 10.45 1.62
C ASP A 819 37.07 10.84 2.51
N LEU A 820 36.88 10.08 3.59
CA LEU A 820 36.04 10.46 4.73
C LEU A 820 36.93 11.09 5.80
N GLY A 821 36.41 12.05 6.56
CA GLY A 821 37.17 12.77 7.57
C GLY A 821 37.48 11.94 8.81
N GLU A 822 38.04 12.61 9.83
CA GLU A 822 38.20 12.00 11.16
C GLU A 822 36.85 11.98 11.90
N PRO A 823 36.59 10.99 12.77
CA PRO A 823 35.36 10.93 13.53
C PRO A 823 35.16 12.15 14.42
N VAL A 824 34.15 12.94 14.11
CA VAL A 824 33.67 14.00 15.01
C VAL A 824 32.69 13.37 15.99
N ASN A 825 32.86 13.64 17.28
CA ASN A 825 31.84 13.30 18.26
C ASN A 825 30.73 14.35 18.17
N THR A 826 29.60 13.98 17.57
CA THR A 826 28.45 14.87 17.39
C THR A 826 27.32 14.43 18.31
N SER A 827 26.77 15.37 19.08
CA SER A 827 25.54 15.16 19.85
C SER A 827 24.38 15.72 19.07
N ILE A 828 23.37 14.89 18.80
CA ILE A 828 22.10 15.32 18.20
C ILE A 828 21.25 15.94 19.32
N PRO A 829 20.76 17.19 19.18
CA PRO A 829 19.94 17.84 20.20
C PRO A 829 18.50 17.32 20.21
N SER A 830 17.73 17.73 21.22
CA SER A 830 16.26 17.62 21.17
C SER A 830 15.72 18.45 20.00
N HIS A 831 14.65 18.00 19.36
CA HIS A 831 14.08 18.67 18.18
C HIS A 831 12.55 18.62 18.22
N ASN A 832 11.89 19.68 17.76
CA ASN A 832 10.45 19.70 17.52
C ASN A 832 10.17 19.93 16.04
N PHE A 833 9.69 18.90 15.34
CA PHE A 833 9.26 19.00 13.96
C PHE A 833 7.82 19.55 13.93
N GLU A 834 7.68 20.88 13.93
CA GLU A 834 6.39 21.56 14.10
C GLU A 834 5.34 21.19 13.04
N ASN A 835 5.75 20.94 11.79
CA ASN A 835 4.82 20.69 10.69
C ASN A 835 4.49 19.20 10.55
N ALA A 836 5.49 18.32 10.74
CA ALA A 836 5.25 16.88 10.85
C ALA A 836 4.52 16.51 12.14
N GLY A 837 4.69 17.33 13.17
CA GLY A 837 4.10 17.20 14.50
C GLY A 837 4.74 16.11 15.36
N MET A 838 6.08 16.08 15.39
CA MET A 838 6.85 15.09 16.15
C MET A 838 7.80 15.81 17.12
N GLY A 839 7.61 15.60 18.43
CA GLY A 839 8.45 16.15 19.47
C GLY A 839 9.48 15.12 19.96
N ILE A 840 10.76 15.46 19.98
CA ILE A 840 11.85 14.58 20.42
C ILE A 840 12.63 15.24 21.55
N LEU A 841 12.71 14.58 22.70
CA LEU A 841 13.59 14.97 23.80
C LEU A 841 14.73 13.98 23.99
N ARG A 842 15.95 14.49 24.19
CA ARG A 842 17.16 13.69 24.43
C ARG A 842 17.87 14.10 25.71
N ALA A 843 18.17 13.16 26.60
CA ALA A 843 18.89 13.43 27.85
C ALA A 843 20.07 12.47 28.04
N GLY A 844 21.22 13.01 28.46
CA GLY A 844 22.47 12.25 28.58
C GLY A 844 23.23 12.13 27.25
N THR A 845 24.19 11.21 27.20
CA THR A 845 25.10 11.02 26.06
C THR A 845 25.14 9.57 25.63
N TYR A 846 25.24 9.31 24.33
CA TYR A 846 25.39 7.95 23.77
C TYR A 846 26.59 7.21 24.40
N PRO A 847 26.48 5.91 24.76
CA PRO A 847 25.34 4.99 24.55
C PRO A 847 24.21 5.08 25.59
N GLU A 848 24.39 5.83 26.67
CA GLU A 848 23.46 5.91 27.80
C GLU A 848 22.33 6.94 27.61
N GLN A 849 22.25 7.58 26.44
CA GLN A 849 21.28 8.64 26.16
C GLN A 849 19.85 8.10 26.16
N ASN A 850 18.97 8.75 26.93
CA ASN A 850 17.54 8.55 26.84
C ASN A 850 16.96 9.41 25.72
N TYR A 851 16.05 8.84 24.96
CA TYR A 851 15.32 9.47 23.88
C TYR A 851 13.83 9.15 24.02
N VAL A 852 13.00 10.18 23.85
CA VAL A 852 11.54 10.02 23.76
C VAL A 852 11.04 10.80 22.56
N LEU A 853 10.32 10.13 21.68
CA LEU A 853 9.51 10.75 20.63
C LEU A 853 8.06 10.80 21.09
N MET A 854 7.34 11.87 20.74
CA MET A 854 5.88 11.96 20.89
C MET A 854 5.24 12.45 19.60
N ASP A 855 4.29 11.69 19.07
CA ASP A 855 3.47 12.10 17.92
C ASP A 855 2.29 12.95 18.39
N TYR A 856 2.22 14.21 17.96
CA TYR A 856 1.05 15.07 18.12
C TYR A 856 0.51 15.55 16.77
N GLY A 857 1.11 15.12 15.66
CA GLY A 857 0.98 15.77 14.37
C GLY A 857 -0.32 15.51 13.64
N PRO A 858 -0.40 15.96 12.38
CA PRO A 858 -1.51 15.61 11.50
C PRO A 858 -1.69 14.10 11.40
N TYR A 859 -2.91 13.65 11.06
CA TYR A 859 -3.19 12.23 10.90
C TYR A 859 -2.23 11.55 9.90
N GLY A 860 -1.84 12.20 8.80
CA GLY A 860 -0.90 11.62 7.81
C GLY A 860 -1.57 11.03 6.55
N GLY A 861 -2.85 11.31 6.33
CA GLY A 861 -3.59 10.82 5.15
C GLY A 861 -3.79 9.30 5.18
N SER A 862 -3.69 8.62 4.03
CA SER A 862 -3.91 7.17 3.96
C SER A 862 -2.91 6.36 4.79
N HIS A 863 -1.70 6.90 4.99
CA HIS A 863 -0.59 6.28 5.72
C HIS A 863 -0.62 6.57 7.23
N GLY A 864 -1.57 7.38 7.69
CA GLY A 864 -1.71 7.79 9.08
C GLY A 864 -2.24 6.71 10.01
N HIS A 865 -1.77 6.68 11.26
CA HIS A 865 -2.29 5.82 12.32
C HIS A 865 -3.19 6.60 13.30
N ALA A 866 -4.05 5.88 14.05
CA ALA A 866 -4.93 6.46 15.07
C ALA A 866 -4.23 6.50 16.44
N ASP A 867 -3.13 7.26 16.52
CA ASP A 867 -2.05 7.09 17.50
C ASP A 867 -1.63 8.40 18.18
N LYS A 868 -2.48 9.43 18.20
CA LYS A 868 -2.09 10.73 18.73
C LYS A 868 -1.68 10.62 20.20
N LEU A 869 -0.62 11.33 20.49
CA LEU A 869 0.18 11.31 21.70
C LEU A 869 0.88 9.97 21.99
N HIS A 870 1.08 9.09 20.99
CA HIS A 870 1.98 7.94 21.09
C HIS A 870 3.38 8.36 21.54
N ILE A 871 4.09 7.47 22.25
CA ILE A 871 5.51 7.65 22.55
C ILE A 871 6.38 6.45 22.16
N ASP A 872 7.57 6.75 21.65
CA ASP A 872 8.67 5.81 21.53
C ASP A 872 9.66 6.03 22.68
N LEU A 873 10.10 4.94 23.31
CA LEU A 873 11.12 4.96 24.35
C LEU A 873 12.42 4.30 23.87
N PHE A 874 13.54 5.01 24.03
CA PHE A 874 14.88 4.48 23.83
C PHE A 874 15.80 4.86 24.99
N GLY A 875 16.67 3.93 25.38
CA GLY A 875 17.68 4.16 26.41
C GLY A 875 18.65 2.98 26.47
N LYS A 876 19.84 3.19 27.04
CA LYS A 876 20.89 2.16 27.16
C LYS A 876 21.25 1.51 25.81
N ASP A 877 21.31 2.33 24.76
CA ASP A 877 21.61 1.90 23.39
C ASP A 877 20.62 0.83 22.85
N THR A 878 19.35 0.87 23.26
CA THR A 878 18.31 0.00 22.71
C THR A 878 16.96 0.69 22.63
N VAL A 879 16.18 0.28 21.63
CA VAL A 879 14.76 0.60 21.54
C VAL A 879 14.02 -0.22 22.59
N LEU A 880 13.21 0.43 23.42
CA LEU A 880 12.57 -0.16 24.61
C LEU A 880 11.07 -0.37 24.42
N ALA A 881 10.35 0.66 23.97
CA ALA A 881 8.92 0.58 23.65
C ALA A 881 8.67 1.46 22.42
N PRO A 882 8.78 0.92 21.20
CA PRO A 882 8.60 1.68 19.97
C PRO A 882 7.14 1.65 19.49
N ASP A 883 6.87 2.41 18.43
CA ASP A 883 5.81 2.06 17.48
C ASP A 883 6.18 0.78 16.71
N PHE A 884 5.20 -0.04 16.40
CA PHE A 884 5.40 -1.28 15.65
C PHE A 884 5.31 -1.10 14.13
N GLY A 885 4.85 0.06 13.65
CA GLY A 885 4.71 0.35 12.23
C GLY A 885 3.64 -0.51 11.57
N THR A 886 3.86 -0.90 10.31
CA THR A 886 2.87 -1.58 9.50
C THR A 886 3.47 -2.78 8.74
N PRO A 887 2.80 -3.95 8.75
CA PRO A 887 3.20 -5.10 7.97
C PRO A 887 2.87 -4.86 6.48
N SER A 888 2.97 -5.88 5.64
CA SER A 888 2.42 -5.79 4.27
C SER A 888 0.96 -5.35 4.29
N TYR A 889 0.52 -4.44 3.41
CA TYR A 889 -0.89 -4.01 3.38
C TYR A 889 -1.89 -5.11 3.01
N GLY A 890 -1.39 -6.24 2.48
CA GLY A 890 -2.21 -7.44 2.27
C GLY A 890 -2.43 -8.27 3.55
N ASN A 891 -1.73 -7.97 4.64
CA ASN A 891 -1.91 -8.66 5.93
C ASN A 891 -3.18 -8.14 6.63
N SER A 892 -4.02 -9.05 7.14
CA SER A 892 -5.27 -8.69 7.83
C SER A 892 -5.07 -7.81 9.06
N LEU A 893 -3.94 -7.96 9.76
CA LEU A 893 -3.59 -7.16 10.94
C LEU A 893 -3.30 -5.70 10.60
N TYR A 894 -3.02 -5.35 9.34
CA TYR A 894 -2.75 -3.96 8.93
C TYR A 894 -3.85 -3.02 9.42
N GLN A 895 -5.10 -3.29 9.02
CA GLN A 895 -6.24 -2.49 9.46
C GLN A 895 -6.69 -2.88 10.86
N ASP A 896 -6.71 -4.18 11.18
CA ASP A 896 -7.40 -4.66 12.38
C ASP A 896 -6.60 -4.49 13.68
N TRP A 897 -5.27 -4.30 13.60
CA TRP A 897 -4.37 -4.11 14.75
C TRP A 897 -3.46 -2.88 14.59
N TYR A 898 -2.62 -2.84 13.55
CA TYR A 898 -1.53 -1.84 13.46
C TYR A 898 -2.02 -0.40 13.31
N LYS A 899 -3.19 -0.16 12.70
CA LYS A 899 -3.79 1.18 12.63
C LYS A 899 -4.64 1.57 13.84
N GLN A 900 -4.85 0.67 14.80
CA GLN A 900 -5.79 0.87 15.92
C GLN A 900 -5.12 1.50 17.13
N THR A 901 -5.81 2.36 17.89
CA THR A 901 -5.20 3.08 19.02
C THR A 901 -4.63 2.16 20.10
N ILE A 902 -5.27 1.02 20.36
CA ILE A 902 -4.85 0.10 21.42
C ILE A 902 -3.51 -0.60 21.14
N SER A 903 -3.03 -0.61 19.89
CA SER A 903 -1.70 -1.15 19.53
C SER A 903 -0.57 -0.14 19.73
N HIS A 904 -0.89 1.09 20.14
CA HIS A 904 0.06 2.18 20.33
C HIS A 904 0.26 2.48 21.82
N ASN A 905 1.41 3.09 22.16
CA ASN A 905 1.77 3.49 23.52
C ASN A 905 1.01 4.75 23.95
N THR A 906 -0.32 4.69 24.03
CA THR A 906 -1.21 5.82 24.31
C THR A 906 -2.48 5.35 25.04
N VAL A 907 -3.49 6.22 25.17
CA VAL A 907 -4.76 5.90 25.85
C VAL A 907 -5.91 5.69 24.87
N ALA A 908 -6.59 4.56 24.94
CA ALA A 908 -7.85 4.31 24.22
C ALA A 908 -9.06 4.66 25.10
N VAL A 909 -10.12 5.22 24.49
CA VAL A 909 -11.37 5.60 25.18
C VAL A 909 -12.52 4.73 24.71
N ASP A 910 -13.27 4.16 25.66
CA ASP A 910 -14.46 3.32 25.42
C ASP A 910 -14.23 2.14 24.46
N GLY A 911 -13.01 1.59 24.42
CA GLY A 911 -12.63 0.51 23.51
C GLY A 911 -12.62 0.90 22.03
N LYS A 912 -12.46 2.20 21.73
CA LYS A 912 -12.49 2.73 20.35
C LYS A 912 -11.15 3.34 19.97
N SER A 913 -10.85 3.27 18.68
CA SER A 913 -9.75 4.03 18.10
C SER A 913 -10.09 5.51 17.97
N GLN A 914 -9.06 6.35 18.05
CA GLN A 914 -9.13 7.79 17.87
C GLN A 914 -9.68 8.15 16.48
N ALA A 915 -10.28 9.33 16.36
CA ALA A 915 -10.62 9.93 15.07
C ALA A 915 -9.37 10.37 14.29
N GLU A 916 -9.50 10.53 12.97
CA GLU A 916 -8.44 11.08 12.10
C GLU A 916 -8.24 12.59 12.35
N VAL A 917 -7.48 12.93 13.39
CA VAL A 917 -7.28 14.32 13.83
C VAL A 917 -5.80 14.65 14.01
N ALA A 918 -5.52 15.94 14.17
CA ALA A 918 -4.24 16.45 14.63
C ALA A 918 -4.31 16.81 16.12
N GLY A 919 -3.20 16.65 16.83
CA GLY A 919 -2.98 17.26 18.13
C GLY A 919 -2.27 18.61 18.03
N GLU A 920 -1.86 19.13 19.18
CA GLU A 920 -1.09 20.36 19.31
C GLU A 920 -0.04 20.21 20.42
N LEU A 921 1.22 20.52 20.10
CA LEU A 921 2.27 20.64 21.09
C LEU A 921 2.14 21.99 21.80
N THR A 922 1.72 21.93 23.06
CA THR A 922 1.53 23.14 23.87
C THR A 922 2.83 23.70 24.42
N ASN A 923 3.81 22.83 24.71
CA ASN A 923 5.10 23.21 25.30
C ASN A 923 6.24 22.27 24.91
N PHE A 924 7.42 22.84 24.75
CA PHE A 924 8.68 22.12 24.50
C PHE A 924 9.83 22.87 25.18
N ILE A 925 10.42 22.26 26.21
CA ILE A 925 11.48 22.83 27.04
C ILE A 925 12.69 21.89 26.99
N ASP A 926 13.83 22.42 26.57
CA ASP A 926 15.08 21.68 26.45
C ASP A 926 16.20 22.37 27.23
N LEU A 927 16.23 22.20 28.56
CA LEU A 927 17.26 22.76 29.43
C LEU A 927 18.21 21.65 29.94
N PRO A 928 19.43 21.97 30.42
CA PRO A 928 20.41 20.96 30.86
C PRO A 928 19.91 20.00 31.95
N HIS A 929 19.12 20.49 32.90
CA HIS A 929 18.60 19.70 34.04
C HIS A 929 17.08 19.56 34.06
N PHE A 930 16.40 20.04 33.02
CA PHE A 930 14.94 20.00 32.91
C PHE A 930 14.53 19.95 31.43
N LYS A 931 14.11 18.77 30.98
CA LYS A 931 13.61 18.56 29.62
C LYS A 931 12.18 18.08 29.71
N MET A 932 11.28 18.75 29.01
CA MET A 932 9.84 18.51 29.14
C MET A 932 9.08 18.90 27.88
N MET A 933 8.09 18.10 27.51
CA MET A 933 7.15 18.42 26.44
C MET A 933 5.72 18.08 26.84
N SER A 934 4.76 18.89 26.41
CA SER A 934 3.33 18.70 26.69
C SER A 934 2.51 18.89 25.43
N ALA A 935 1.63 17.95 25.10
CA ALA A 935 0.74 18.03 23.94
C ALA A 935 -0.70 17.63 24.29
N ALA A 936 -1.65 18.10 23.46
CA ALA A 936 -3.08 17.82 23.60
C ALA A 936 -3.66 17.30 22.27
N ALA A 937 -4.66 16.43 22.33
CA ALA A 937 -5.39 15.91 21.18
C ALA A 937 -6.90 15.81 21.48
N ASP A 938 -7.50 16.90 21.98
CA ASP A 938 -8.89 16.96 22.47
C ASP A 938 -9.98 16.61 21.43
N ASN A 939 -9.63 16.52 20.15
CA ASN A 939 -10.55 16.10 19.09
C ASN A 939 -10.46 14.60 18.78
N ALA A 940 -9.55 13.86 19.43
CA ALA A 940 -9.37 12.42 19.21
C ALA A 940 -10.62 11.63 19.61
N TYR A 941 -11.32 12.09 20.66
CA TYR A 941 -12.60 11.57 21.12
C TYR A 941 -13.56 12.72 21.45
N PRO A 942 -14.84 12.65 21.03
CA PRO A 942 -15.79 13.72 21.31
C PRO A 942 -15.98 13.95 22.81
N GLY A 943 -15.73 15.19 23.27
CA GLY A 943 -15.96 15.62 24.66
C GLY A 943 -14.81 15.36 25.64
N VAL A 944 -13.79 14.62 25.23
CA VAL A 944 -12.67 14.22 26.10
C VAL A 944 -11.48 15.15 25.90
N GLN A 945 -11.06 15.82 26.97
CA GLN A 945 -9.75 16.46 27.03
C GLN A 945 -8.68 15.39 27.13
N TYR A 946 -7.66 15.47 26.28
CA TYR A 946 -6.70 14.38 26.05
C TYR A 946 -5.28 14.97 26.03
N GLU A 947 -4.62 14.99 27.20
CA GLU A 947 -3.35 15.70 27.40
C GLU A 947 -2.24 14.76 27.89
N ARG A 948 -1.04 14.86 27.33
CA ARG A 948 0.13 14.10 27.75
C ARG A 948 1.31 15.04 28.01
N THR A 949 2.02 14.82 29.12
CA THR A 949 3.27 15.53 29.45
C THR A 949 4.37 14.53 29.77
N ILE A 950 5.53 14.73 29.15
CA ILE A 950 6.72 13.89 29.28
C ILE A 950 7.86 14.72 29.86
N TRP A 951 8.57 14.17 30.85
CA TRP A 951 9.90 14.64 31.28
C TRP A 951 10.95 13.60 30.93
N VAL A 952 12.13 14.06 30.48
CA VAL A 952 13.26 13.17 30.17
C VAL A 952 14.49 13.58 30.96
N ASP A 953 15.00 12.65 31.77
CA ASP A 953 16.23 12.75 32.54
C ASP A 953 17.26 11.71 32.02
N PRO A 954 18.57 11.89 32.25
CA PRO A 954 19.54 10.85 31.90
C PRO A 954 19.28 9.46 32.52
N ASN A 955 18.55 9.39 33.64
CA ASN A 955 18.29 8.11 34.33
C ASN A 955 16.85 7.60 34.15
N TYR A 956 15.87 8.45 33.87
CA TYR A 956 14.46 8.05 33.79
C TYR A 956 13.66 8.97 32.87
N THR A 957 12.46 8.52 32.51
CA THR A 957 11.43 9.29 31.83
C THR A 957 10.17 9.28 32.68
N VAL A 958 9.48 10.40 32.81
CA VAL A 958 8.18 10.48 33.48
C VAL A 958 7.11 10.73 32.44
N ASP A 959 6.14 9.82 32.38
CA ASP A 959 4.93 9.94 31.58
C ASP A 959 3.75 10.34 32.47
N TRP A 960 3.13 11.48 32.17
CA TRP A 960 1.95 11.97 32.86
C TRP A 960 0.82 12.22 31.86
N PHE A 961 -0.14 11.31 31.83
CA PHE A 961 -1.29 11.33 30.92
C PHE A 961 -2.54 11.71 31.69
N LYS A 962 -3.22 12.78 31.25
CA LYS A 962 -4.46 13.26 31.85
C LYS A 962 -5.59 13.21 30.84
N LEU A 963 -6.73 12.64 31.27
CA LEU A 963 -7.96 12.64 30.51
C LEU A 963 -9.10 13.18 31.36
N SER A 964 -9.99 13.96 30.75
CA SER A 964 -11.22 14.35 31.45
C SER A 964 -12.39 14.66 30.51
N ASP A 965 -13.58 14.25 30.92
CA ASP A 965 -14.87 14.74 30.41
C ASP A 965 -15.72 15.18 31.62
N PRO A 966 -16.07 16.47 31.73
CA PRO A 966 -16.82 16.99 32.87
C PRO A 966 -18.26 16.48 32.93
N ASP A 967 -18.81 16.03 31.81
CA ASP A 967 -20.23 15.66 31.65
C ASP A 967 -20.43 14.13 31.64
N ASN A 968 -19.44 13.35 31.19
CA ASN A 968 -19.56 11.91 30.98
C ASN A 968 -18.45 11.10 31.65
N SER A 969 -18.80 9.89 32.09
CA SER A 969 -17.81 8.89 32.53
C SER A 969 -17.46 7.96 31.38
N HIS A 970 -16.17 7.72 31.19
CA HIS A 970 -15.62 6.87 30.13
C HIS A 970 -14.75 5.75 30.70
N GLN A 971 -14.59 4.69 29.90
CA GLN A 971 -13.54 3.71 30.11
C GLN A 971 -12.25 4.26 29.47
N TYR A 972 -11.21 4.44 30.28
CA TYR A 972 -9.88 4.84 29.83
C TYR A 972 -8.90 3.67 29.97
N ASP A 973 -8.26 3.30 28.86
CA ASP A 973 -7.25 2.23 28.79
C ASP A 973 -5.91 2.80 28.40
N TRP A 974 -5.02 3.02 29.37
CA TRP A 974 -3.62 3.34 29.10
C TRP A 974 -2.87 2.05 28.74
N ALA A 975 -2.23 2.02 27.58
CA ALA A 975 -1.50 0.85 27.08
C ALA A 975 -0.03 1.17 26.83
N ILE A 976 0.84 0.20 27.12
CA ILE A 976 2.27 0.25 26.79
C ILE A 976 2.73 -1.12 26.26
N HIS A 977 3.59 -1.09 25.24
CA HIS A 977 4.07 -2.26 24.52
C HIS A 977 5.61 -2.38 24.54
N PRO A 978 6.26 -2.55 25.71
CA PRO A 978 7.70 -2.71 25.74
C PRO A 978 8.14 -4.01 25.08
N LEU A 979 9.26 -3.95 24.37
CA LEU A 979 9.91 -5.13 23.80
C LEU A 979 10.48 -5.99 24.94
N GLY A 980 10.26 -7.30 24.86
CA GLY A 980 10.66 -8.28 25.89
C GLY A 980 9.45 -8.96 26.53
N SER A 981 9.68 -9.62 27.66
CA SER A 981 8.62 -10.29 28.43
C SER A 981 8.54 -9.68 29.82
N LEU A 982 7.32 -9.37 30.27
CA LEU A 982 7.07 -8.78 31.58
C LEU A 982 7.58 -9.68 32.71
N GLN A 983 8.44 -9.13 33.56
CA GLN A 983 8.86 -9.64 34.86
C GLN A 983 8.26 -8.75 35.94
N SER A 984 7.50 -9.34 36.87
CA SER A 984 6.85 -8.58 37.95
C SER A 984 6.46 -9.50 39.11
N ASP A 985 6.38 -8.93 40.31
CA ASP A 985 5.84 -9.58 41.52
C ASP A 985 4.30 -9.52 41.60
N LEU A 986 3.64 -8.97 40.57
CA LEU A 986 2.18 -8.95 40.47
C LEU A 986 1.57 -10.35 40.53
N VAL A 987 0.54 -10.52 41.36
CA VAL A 987 -0.24 -11.76 41.44
C VAL A 987 -1.29 -11.74 40.34
N LEU A 988 -0.94 -12.28 39.17
CA LEU A 988 -1.80 -12.33 37.99
C LEU A 988 -2.79 -13.51 38.06
N GLN A 989 -4.04 -13.25 37.70
CA GLN A 989 -5.10 -14.26 37.56
C GLN A 989 -5.67 -14.20 36.14
N ASP A 990 -5.92 -15.37 35.56
CA ASP A 990 -6.53 -15.47 34.23
C ASP A 990 -7.90 -14.77 34.23
N ARG A 991 -8.11 -13.91 33.24
CA ARG A 991 -9.37 -13.19 33.05
C ARG A 991 -10.20 -13.93 32.01
N SER A 992 -11.40 -14.38 32.38
CA SER A 992 -12.32 -15.05 31.45
C SER A 992 -13.16 -14.10 30.61
N ASP A 993 -13.39 -12.89 31.11
CA ASP A 993 -14.21 -11.88 30.44
C ASP A 993 -13.39 -11.14 29.38
N SER A 994 -13.96 -10.98 28.19
CA SER A 994 -13.34 -10.18 27.13
C SER A 994 -13.11 -8.73 27.61
N ILE A 995 -11.99 -8.14 27.18
CA ILE A 995 -11.66 -6.73 27.43
C ILE A 995 -12.11 -5.81 26.28
N GLY A 996 -12.56 -6.40 25.16
CA GLY A 996 -13.06 -5.75 23.94
C GLY A 996 -13.09 -6.75 22.77
N ASP A 997 -13.93 -6.53 21.76
CA ASP A 997 -14.15 -7.44 20.62
C ASP A 997 -13.94 -6.79 19.24
N ALA A 998 -13.50 -5.53 19.21
CA ALA A 998 -13.24 -4.76 17.99
C ALA A 998 -12.12 -3.72 18.22
N ASN A 999 -11.74 -2.99 17.17
CA ASN A 999 -10.76 -1.89 17.21
C ASN A 999 -9.40 -2.29 17.82
N GLY A 1000 -8.92 -3.49 17.49
CA GLY A 1000 -7.65 -4.05 17.94
C GLY A 1000 -7.75 -4.96 19.16
N TYR A 1001 -8.75 -4.75 20.02
CA TYR A 1001 -8.91 -5.54 21.25
C TYR A 1001 -9.12 -7.04 20.97
N GLN A 1002 -9.71 -7.39 19.82
CA GLN A 1002 -9.91 -8.77 19.39
C GLN A 1002 -8.61 -9.56 19.17
N HIS A 1003 -7.46 -8.87 19.02
CA HIS A 1003 -6.14 -9.48 18.84
C HIS A 1003 -5.38 -9.66 20.16
N ILE A 1004 -5.91 -9.19 21.28
CA ILE A 1004 -5.27 -9.32 22.59
C ILE A 1004 -5.70 -10.65 23.22
N SER A 1005 -4.72 -11.49 23.52
CA SER A 1005 -4.90 -12.85 24.03
C SER A 1005 -4.23 -13.04 25.40
N ASN A 1006 -4.49 -14.19 26.04
CA ASN A 1006 -3.90 -14.57 27.33
C ASN A 1006 -4.02 -13.47 28.40
N VAL A 1007 -5.17 -12.82 28.47
CA VAL A 1007 -5.38 -11.68 29.38
C VAL A 1007 -5.40 -12.17 30.82
N GLN A 1008 -4.56 -11.57 31.64
CA GLN A 1008 -4.51 -11.78 33.08
C GLN A 1008 -4.67 -10.45 33.80
N THR A 1009 -5.35 -10.44 34.94
CA THR A 1009 -5.55 -9.23 35.77
C THR A 1009 -4.86 -9.38 37.12
N ALA A 1010 -4.25 -8.30 37.60
CA ALA A 1010 -3.79 -8.15 38.97
C ALA A 1010 -4.85 -7.51 39.89
N GLY A 1011 -6.03 -7.19 39.34
CA GLY A 1011 -7.08 -6.45 40.02
C GLY A 1011 -6.80 -4.95 40.11
N GLU A 1012 -7.53 -4.28 41.00
CA GLU A 1012 -7.41 -2.84 41.25
C GLU A 1012 -6.23 -2.51 42.17
N LEU A 1013 -5.25 -1.74 41.66
CA LEU A 1013 -4.02 -1.38 42.35
C LEU A 1013 -3.81 0.14 42.35
N ASP A 1014 -3.23 0.69 43.43
CA ASP A 1014 -2.88 2.11 43.57
C ASP A 1014 -1.41 2.42 43.21
N GLN A 1015 -0.61 1.37 42.99
CA GLN A 1015 0.76 1.37 42.47
C GLN A 1015 1.12 -0.03 41.96
N TRP A 1016 1.96 -0.11 40.92
CA TRP A 1016 2.59 -1.37 40.50
C TRP A 1016 3.97 -1.12 39.88
N GLU A 1017 4.79 -2.16 39.84
CA GLU A 1017 6.09 -2.16 39.16
C GLU A 1017 6.29 -3.43 38.33
N GLY A 1018 7.02 -3.30 37.24
CA GLY A 1018 7.42 -4.42 36.39
C GLY A 1018 8.57 -4.03 35.47
N SER A 1019 9.29 -5.02 34.94
CA SER A 1019 10.37 -4.80 33.97
C SER A 1019 10.25 -5.71 32.76
N TRP A 1020 10.85 -5.30 31.65
CA TRP A 1020 10.98 -6.08 30.43
C TRP A 1020 12.47 -6.18 30.08
N ASP A 1021 13.00 -7.39 30.05
CA ASP A 1021 14.40 -7.64 29.69
C ASP A 1021 14.58 -7.88 28.19
N GLN A 1022 15.52 -7.15 27.61
CA GLN A 1022 16.05 -7.34 26.27
C GLN A 1022 17.54 -7.66 26.32
N LYS A 1023 17.87 -8.87 26.78
CA LYS A 1023 19.25 -9.40 26.79
C LYS A 1023 20.22 -8.53 27.63
N GLY A 1024 19.80 -8.15 28.84
CA GLY A 1024 20.60 -7.35 29.78
C GLY A 1024 20.42 -5.84 29.65
N LYS A 1025 19.51 -5.39 28.79
CA LYS A 1025 19.02 -4.02 28.70
C LYS A 1025 17.53 -4.05 29.05
N GLU A 1026 17.16 -3.47 30.18
CA GLU A 1026 15.80 -3.57 30.72
C GLU A 1026 15.08 -2.23 30.67
N LEU A 1027 13.76 -2.27 30.48
CA LEU A 1027 12.87 -1.16 30.81
C LEU A 1027 12.13 -1.53 32.10
N GLN A 1028 12.34 -0.79 33.18
CA GLN A 1028 11.48 -0.85 34.36
C GLN A 1028 10.38 0.22 34.23
N ALA A 1029 9.14 -0.15 34.55
CA ALA A 1029 8.03 0.79 34.71
C ALA A 1029 7.56 0.78 36.17
N ILE A 1030 7.46 1.97 36.76
CA ILE A 1030 6.90 2.18 38.10
C ILE A 1030 5.67 3.08 37.92
N SER A 1031 4.48 2.48 37.98
CA SER A 1031 3.22 3.21 37.78
C SER A 1031 2.66 3.71 39.11
N LEU A 1032 2.29 4.99 39.12
CA LEU A 1032 1.82 5.77 40.25
C LEU A 1032 0.46 6.44 39.95
N PRO A 1033 -0.59 5.69 39.57
CA PRO A 1033 -1.86 6.28 39.14
C PRO A 1033 -2.56 7.05 40.29
N PHE A 1034 -3.28 8.13 39.98
CA PHE A 1034 -4.06 8.85 41.00
C PHE A 1034 -5.41 8.17 41.26
N GLY A 1035 -5.37 7.13 42.08
CA GLY A 1035 -6.51 6.26 42.38
C GLY A 1035 -6.18 4.80 42.06
N GLN A 1036 -7.09 3.89 42.40
CA GLN A 1036 -6.93 2.48 42.05
C GLN A 1036 -7.25 2.27 40.56
N ARG A 1037 -6.49 1.43 39.87
CA ARG A 1037 -6.66 1.08 38.47
C ARG A 1037 -6.66 -0.42 38.32
N GLU A 1038 -7.52 -0.94 37.46
CA GLU A 1038 -7.39 -2.33 37.06
C GLU A 1038 -6.12 -2.47 36.20
N VAL A 1039 -5.20 -3.35 36.60
CA VAL A 1039 -3.96 -3.63 35.86
C VAL A 1039 -4.06 -4.99 35.19
N MET A 1040 -3.88 -5.03 33.88
CA MET A 1040 -3.96 -6.23 33.07
C MET A 1040 -2.67 -6.44 32.27
N LYS A 1041 -2.31 -7.71 32.09
CA LYS A 1041 -1.27 -8.16 31.16
C LYS A 1041 -1.94 -8.94 30.04
N GLY A 1042 -1.59 -8.64 28.79
CA GLY A 1042 -2.04 -9.37 27.61
C GLY A 1042 -0.88 -9.69 26.67
N ASP A 1043 -1.09 -10.61 25.75
CA ASP A 1043 -0.18 -10.88 24.64
C ASP A 1043 -0.87 -10.45 23.33
N ALA A 1044 -0.18 -9.64 22.52
CA ALA A 1044 -0.72 -9.09 21.26
C ALA A 1044 0.34 -9.12 20.14
N PRO A 1045 -0.03 -8.96 18.85
CA PRO A 1045 0.92 -8.98 17.74
C PRO A 1045 2.06 -7.97 17.93
N GLY A 1046 3.28 -8.40 17.61
CA GLY A 1046 4.50 -7.62 17.83
C GLY A 1046 4.87 -6.67 16.70
N PRO A 1047 6.15 -6.25 16.61
CA PRO A 1047 6.68 -5.43 15.53
C PRO A 1047 6.29 -5.93 14.13
N ALA A 1048 6.03 -5.01 13.20
CA ALA A 1048 5.52 -5.33 11.87
C ALA A 1048 6.46 -6.17 10.98
N ASP A 1049 7.74 -6.28 11.32
CA ASP A 1049 8.70 -7.16 10.65
C ASP A 1049 8.57 -8.63 11.07
N ASP A 1050 7.87 -8.91 12.17
CA ASP A 1050 7.52 -10.25 12.67
C ASP A 1050 6.15 -10.22 13.37
N PRO A 1051 5.04 -9.99 12.63
CA PRO A 1051 3.71 -9.79 13.19
C PRO A 1051 3.18 -11.00 13.95
N ASN A 1052 3.69 -12.19 13.63
CA ASN A 1052 3.34 -13.47 14.28
C ASN A 1052 3.99 -13.63 15.65
N LYS A 1053 5.00 -12.82 15.98
CA LYS A 1053 5.66 -12.86 17.29
C LYS A 1053 4.97 -11.93 18.27
N ASN A 1054 4.15 -12.52 19.15
CA ASN A 1054 3.48 -11.75 20.18
C ASN A 1054 4.45 -11.10 21.18
N VAL A 1055 4.08 -9.90 21.63
CA VAL A 1055 4.73 -9.16 22.72
C VAL A 1055 3.78 -9.04 23.92
N SER A 1056 4.35 -8.95 25.12
CA SER A 1056 3.56 -8.74 26.34
C SER A 1056 3.29 -7.25 26.54
N MET A 1057 2.02 -6.87 26.56
CA MET A 1057 1.55 -5.52 26.84
C MET A 1057 0.94 -5.42 28.24
N VAL A 1058 0.93 -4.20 28.79
CA VAL A 1058 0.22 -3.86 30.03
C VAL A 1058 -0.85 -2.82 29.73
N ILE A 1059 -2.05 -3.04 30.29
CA ILE A 1059 -3.18 -2.12 30.24
C ILE A 1059 -3.52 -1.67 31.66
N GLN A 1060 -3.67 -0.37 31.86
CA GLN A 1060 -4.28 0.21 33.05
C GLN A 1060 -5.66 0.77 32.70
N ARG A 1061 -6.70 0.20 33.28
CA ARG A 1061 -8.11 0.54 33.01
C ARG A 1061 -8.73 1.30 34.17
N GLU A 1062 -9.48 2.34 33.84
CA GLU A 1062 -10.34 3.09 34.78
C GLU A 1062 -11.68 3.45 34.14
N GLN A 1063 -12.75 3.45 34.94
CA GLN A 1063 -14.03 4.07 34.58
C GLN A 1063 -14.19 5.38 35.36
N ALA A 1064 -14.04 6.54 34.72
CA ALA A 1064 -14.07 7.83 35.42
C ALA A 1064 -14.45 9.01 34.51
N ASN A 1065 -14.75 10.16 35.13
CA ASN A 1065 -14.86 11.46 34.45
C ASN A 1065 -13.50 12.15 34.31
N ASP A 1066 -12.58 11.95 35.27
CA ASP A 1066 -11.21 12.47 35.27
C ASP A 1066 -10.28 11.30 35.62
N ALA A 1067 -9.23 11.11 34.81
CA ALA A 1067 -8.26 10.04 34.97
C ALA A 1067 -6.85 10.57 34.79
N GLN A 1068 -5.91 10.11 35.61
CA GLN A 1068 -4.50 10.44 35.53
C GLN A 1068 -3.64 9.18 35.62
N PHE A 1069 -2.89 8.91 34.57
CA PHE A 1069 -1.92 7.83 34.48
C PHE A 1069 -0.52 8.44 34.59
N VAL A 1070 0.20 8.10 35.67
CA VAL A 1070 1.57 8.57 35.88
C VAL A 1070 2.49 7.38 35.98
N THR A 1071 3.49 7.31 35.10
CA THR A 1071 4.44 6.18 35.05
C THR A 1071 5.86 6.71 34.95
N VAL A 1072 6.75 6.18 35.77
CA VAL A 1072 8.19 6.41 35.67
C VAL A 1072 8.81 5.24 34.91
N PHE A 1073 9.41 5.54 33.76
CA PHE A 1073 10.14 4.61 32.93
C PHE A 1073 11.64 4.73 33.20
N HIS A 1074 12.28 3.63 33.55
CA HIS A 1074 13.69 3.57 33.88
C HIS A 1074 14.42 2.55 33.01
N PRO A 1075 15.15 3.03 31.99
CA PRO A 1075 16.10 2.21 31.26
C PRO A 1075 17.25 1.78 32.18
N TYR A 1076 17.43 0.48 32.37
CA TYR A 1076 18.41 -0.10 33.30
C TYR A 1076 19.34 -1.10 32.61
N ASN A 1077 20.59 -1.14 33.06
CA ASN A 1077 21.60 -2.18 32.81
C ASN A 1077 22.38 -2.40 34.12
N GLU A 1078 23.32 -3.35 34.18
CA GLU A 1078 24.10 -3.63 35.41
C GLU A 1078 24.81 -2.40 36.03
N GLU A 1079 25.06 -1.35 35.25
CA GLU A 1079 25.76 -0.13 35.68
C GLU A 1079 24.80 1.02 36.06
N ALA A 1080 23.51 0.91 35.76
CA ALA A 1080 22.53 1.97 35.99
C ALA A 1080 22.19 2.11 37.48
N PRO A 1081 21.92 3.34 37.96
CA PRO A 1081 21.50 3.57 39.33
C PRO A 1081 20.11 2.98 39.57
N SER A 1082 19.90 2.31 40.71
CA SER A 1082 18.55 1.89 41.10
C SER A 1082 17.69 3.12 41.39
N ILE A 1083 16.45 3.11 40.93
CA ILE A 1083 15.47 4.15 41.27
C ILE A 1083 14.26 3.57 42.00
N GLN A 1084 13.63 4.40 42.83
CA GLN A 1084 12.29 4.17 43.36
C GLN A 1084 11.45 5.42 43.10
N ALA A 1085 10.15 5.25 42.90
CA ALA A 1085 9.25 6.38 42.72
C ALA A 1085 8.01 6.26 43.62
N GLN A 1086 7.56 7.39 44.15
CA GLN A 1086 6.36 7.48 44.98
C GLN A 1086 5.64 8.81 44.79
N LYS A 1087 4.32 8.81 45.04
CA LYS A 1087 3.51 10.03 45.11
C LYS A 1087 3.76 10.76 46.43
N GLU A 1088 3.96 12.07 46.37
CA GLU A 1088 4.00 12.93 47.57
C GLU A 1088 2.66 13.62 47.80
N ASP A 1089 2.01 14.11 46.74
CA ASP A 1089 0.65 14.61 46.75
C ASP A 1089 0.00 14.57 45.35
N ASP A 1090 -1.21 15.11 45.21
CA ASP A 1090 -2.02 15.13 43.98
C ASP A 1090 -1.34 15.72 42.74
N ASN A 1091 -0.23 16.44 42.89
CA ASN A 1091 0.50 17.09 41.79
C ASN A 1091 2.01 16.82 41.85
N THR A 1092 2.49 15.99 42.77
CA THR A 1092 3.93 15.83 43.02
C THR A 1092 4.32 14.37 43.14
N ILE A 1093 5.36 13.97 42.40
CA ILE A 1093 6.03 12.69 42.56
C ILE A 1093 7.49 12.90 42.99
N LYS A 1094 8.00 11.95 43.76
CA LYS A 1094 9.41 11.86 44.17
C LYS A 1094 10.04 10.63 43.55
N ILE A 1095 11.23 10.79 42.98
CA ILE A 1095 12.06 9.73 42.41
C ILE A 1095 13.36 9.68 43.19
N ASP A 1096 13.55 8.63 43.98
CA ASP A 1096 14.73 8.40 44.79
C ASP A 1096 15.79 7.65 43.97
N GLY A 1097 16.96 8.27 43.79
CA GLY A 1097 18.15 7.60 43.29
C GLY A 1097 19.00 7.01 44.41
N ASN A 1098 20.29 6.82 44.13
CA ASN A 1098 21.25 6.29 45.11
C ASN A 1098 21.56 7.29 46.23
N GLU A 1099 21.77 8.56 45.91
CA GLU A 1099 22.21 9.61 46.86
C GLU A 1099 21.30 10.85 46.91
N GLN A 1100 20.44 11.03 45.90
CA GLN A 1100 19.59 12.21 45.72
C GLN A 1100 18.14 11.81 45.42
N SER A 1101 17.22 12.73 45.65
CA SER A 1101 15.81 12.61 45.28
C SER A 1101 15.42 13.73 44.32
N ASP A 1102 14.78 13.37 43.22
CA ASP A 1102 14.16 14.34 42.30
C ASP A 1102 12.67 14.47 42.62
N HIS A 1103 12.20 15.69 42.81
CA HIS A 1103 10.80 16.01 43.05
C HIS A 1103 10.24 16.74 41.83
N LEU A 1104 9.22 16.15 41.19
CA LEU A 1104 8.58 16.70 40.01
C LEU A 1104 7.16 17.14 40.36
N TYR A 1105 6.85 18.40 40.07
CA TYR A 1105 5.53 19.00 40.21
C TYR A 1105 4.89 19.24 38.85
N PHE A 1106 3.60 18.93 38.73
CA PHE A 1106 2.82 19.26 37.54
C PHE A 1106 1.37 19.59 37.89
N ASN A 1107 0.86 20.70 37.36
CA ASN A 1107 -0.53 21.12 37.50
C ASN A 1107 -1.07 21.67 36.18
N SER A 1108 -1.78 20.85 35.40
CA SER A 1108 -2.34 21.27 34.11
C SER A 1108 -3.38 22.40 34.23
N GLN A 1109 -4.01 22.54 35.40
CA GLN A 1109 -5.04 23.55 35.68
C GLN A 1109 -4.46 24.86 36.27
N ALA A 1110 -3.14 25.06 36.19
CA ALA A 1110 -2.52 26.29 36.65
C ALA A 1110 -3.11 27.52 35.94
N ASN A 1111 -3.51 28.51 36.75
CA ASN A 1111 -3.95 29.82 36.26
C ASN A 1111 -2.74 30.67 35.84
N GLU A 1112 -3.00 31.75 35.11
CA GLU A 1112 -1.95 32.72 34.79
C GLU A 1112 -1.32 33.28 36.08
N GLY A 1113 0.01 33.28 36.13
CA GLY A 1113 0.83 33.65 37.27
C GLY A 1113 1.12 32.53 38.26
N ALA A 1114 0.49 31.36 38.13
CA ALA A 1114 0.70 30.22 39.02
C ALA A 1114 1.82 29.28 38.55
N LEU A 1115 2.40 28.53 39.50
CA LEU A 1115 3.34 27.45 39.21
C LEU A 1115 2.61 26.35 38.41
N TRP A 1116 3.18 25.98 37.28
CA TRP A 1116 2.63 25.00 36.35
C TRP A 1116 3.41 23.69 36.37
N SER A 1117 4.74 23.76 36.35
CA SER A 1117 5.61 22.59 36.53
C SER A 1117 6.88 22.98 37.29
N ALA A 1118 7.50 22.02 37.97
CA ALA A 1118 8.83 22.20 38.55
C ALA A 1118 9.59 20.88 38.66
N LYS A 1119 10.92 20.98 38.71
CA LYS A 1119 11.81 19.92 39.20
C LYS A 1119 12.75 20.50 40.24
N VAL A 1120 12.94 19.82 41.36
CA VAL A 1120 14.03 20.13 42.29
C VAL A 1120 14.74 18.84 42.70
N THR A 1121 16.05 18.93 42.91
CA THR A 1121 16.86 17.83 43.42
C THR A 1121 17.28 18.12 44.86
N THR A 1122 17.13 17.13 45.74
CA THR A 1122 17.47 17.20 47.17
C THR A 1122 18.37 16.04 47.57
N SER A 1123 18.81 16.04 48.83
CA SER A 1123 19.41 14.82 49.40
C SER A 1123 18.36 13.70 49.42
N LYS A 1124 18.81 12.45 49.31
CA LYS A 1124 17.90 11.30 49.35
C LYS A 1124 16.97 11.34 50.56
N ASP A 1125 15.71 11.00 50.33
CA ASP A 1125 14.62 10.94 51.32
C ASP A 1125 14.17 12.29 51.91
N GLU A 1126 14.76 13.40 51.47
CA GLU A 1126 14.27 14.73 51.82
C GLU A 1126 12.93 15.00 51.13
N ALA A 1127 12.01 15.72 51.79
CA ALA A 1127 10.68 16.01 51.26
C ALA A 1127 10.60 17.47 50.79
N VAL A 1128 9.85 17.72 49.73
CA VAL A 1128 9.63 19.06 49.18
C VAL A 1128 8.13 19.38 49.16
N SER A 1129 7.77 20.63 49.50
CA SER A 1129 6.40 21.10 49.33
C SER A 1129 6.32 22.30 48.40
N PHE A 1130 5.88 22.04 47.16
CA PHE A 1130 5.64 23.10 46.17
C PHE A 1130 4.46 24.01 46.53
N LYS A 1131 3.59 23.59 47.46
CA LYS A 1131 2.45 24.39 47.95
C LYS A 1131 2.88 25.67 48.68
N GLU A 1132 4.11 25.73 49.15
CA GLU A 1132 4.66 26.93 49.81
C GLU A 1132 5.12 28.00 48.81
N ILE A 1133 5.24 27.66 47.53
CA ILE A 1133 5.62 28.61 46.48
C ILE A 1133 4.40 29.45 46.12
N GLN A 1134 4.41 30.71 46.55
CA GLN A 1134 3.39 31.68 46.19
C GLN A 1134 3.84 32.48 44.98
N SER A 1135 2.97 32.61 43.99
CA SER A 1135 3.27 33.37 42.78
C SER A 1135 2.05 34.16 42.33
N SER A 1136 2.29 35.36 41.79
CA SER A 1136 1.24 36.20 41.22
C SER A 1136 1.81 37.19 40.22
N ILE A 1137 0.97 37.66 39.29
CA ILE A 1137 1.33 38.72 38.34
C ILE A 1137 0.79 40.05 38.83
N ASN A 1138 1.67 41.05 38.93
CA ASN A 1138 1.32 42.43 39.20
C ASN A 1138 1.82 43.33 38.05
N GLY A 1139 0.89 43.74 37.18
CA GLY A 1139 1.22 44.44 35.94
C GLY A 1139 1.98 43.51 34.98
N GLN A 1140 3.21 43.87 34.61
CA GLN A 1140 4.10 43.03 33.79
C GLN A 1140 5.22 42.39 34.62
N THR A 1141 5.03 42.27 35.95
CA THR A 1141 5.99 41.64 36.86
C THR A 1141 5.39 40.37 37.45
N LEU A 1142 6.08 39.23 37.29
CA LEU A 1142 5.79 38.00 38.04
C LEU A 1142 6.52 38.07 39.39
N GLU A 1143 5.78 38.06 40.49
CA GLU A 1143 6.33 38.01 41.84
C GLU A 1143 6.22 36.59 42.38
N ILE A 1144 7.36 36.00 42.73
CA ILE A 1144 7.51 34.64 43.27
C ILE A 1144 8.04 34.77 44.69
N HIS A 1145 7.42 34.04 45.61
CA HIS A 1145 7.85 33.90 46.99
C HIS A 1145 8.15 32.44 47.26
N LEU A 1146 9.43 32.13 47.38
CA LEU A 1146 9.93 30.85 47.84
C LEU A 1146 9.98 30.94 49.37
N GLY A 1147 9.35 30.01 50.09
CA GLY A 1147 9.33 29.98 51.56
C GLY A 1147 10.71 30.06 52.21
N THR A 1148 10.78 30.25 53.53
CA THR A 1148 12.05 30.25 54.28
C THR A 1148 12.57 28.81 54.43
N HIS A 1149 13.17 28.27 53.38
CA HIS A 1149 13.90 27.00 53.46
C HIS A 1149 15.39 27.28 53.68
N ASP A 1150 15.94 26.70 54.75
CA ASP A 1150 17.39 26.58 54.97
C ASP A 1150 18.02 25.49 54.07
N GLN A 1151 17.24 24.90 53.15
CA GLN A 1151 17.60 23.72 52.36
C GLN A 1151 18.12 24.09 50.96
N LEU A 1152 19.14 23.36 50.52
CA LEU A 1152 19.79 23.53 49.22
C LEU A 1152 18.99 22.79 48.14
N TRP A 1153 18.13 23.48 47.39
CA TRP A 1153 17.53 22.90 46.18
C TRP A 1153 18.54 22.98 45.03
N GLU A 1154 19.12 21.83 44.68
CA GLU A 1154 19.99 21.67 43.52
C GLU A 1154 19.15 21.51 42.25
N ASN A 1155 19.67 21.98 41.13
CA ASN A 1155 19.04 21.84 39.80
C ASN A 1155 17.57 22.31 39.73
N ALA A 1156 17.17 23.21 40.63
CA ALA A 1156 15.79 23.66 40.72
C ALA A 1156 15.36 24.40 39.46
N VAL A 1157 14.25 23.98 38.85
CA VAL A 1157 13.62 24.66 37.73
C VAL A 1157 12.14 24.82 38.05
N PHE A 1158 11.65 26.06 37.97
CA PHE A 1158 10.25 26.41 38.17
C PHE A 1158 9.68 27.02 36.89
N VAL A 1159 8.55 26.48 36.44
CA VAL A 1159 7.86 26.92 35.23
C VAL A 1159 6.50 27.48 35.63
N PHE A 1160 6.28 28.76 35.34
CA PHE A 1160 5.05 29.48 35.65
C PHE A 1160 4.28 29.80 34.38
N LYS A 1161 2.96 29.61 34.39
CA LYS A 1161 2.10 30.00 33.28
C LYS A 1161 1.98 31.51 33.25
N SER A 1162 2.31 32.19 32.16
CA SER A 1162 2.33 33.65 32.13
C SER A 1162 2.40 34.21 30.71
N GLY A 1163 1.53 35.17 30.36
CA GLY A 1163 1.59 35.88 29.08
C GLY A 1163 2.61 37.02 29.08
N ASP A 1164 2.21 38.21 29.52
CA ASP A 1164 2.87 39.48 29.19
C ASP A 1164 3.90 39.96 30.24
N VAL A 1165 4.63 39.03 30.85
CA VAL A 1165 5.65 39.33 31.87
C VAL A 1165 6.95 39.85 31.25
N LYS A 1166 7.42 41.00 31.74
CA LYS A 1166 8.69 41.64 31.37
C LYS A 1166 9.73 41.65 32.49
N LYS A 1167 9.35 41.18 33.66
CA LYS A 1167 10.16 41.24 34.87
C LYS A 1167 9.77 40.12 35.82
N VAL A 1168 10.74 39.44 36.41
CA VAL A 1168 10.50 38.42 37.43
C VAL A 1168 11.20 38.84 38.72
N LYS A 1169 10.49 38.70 39.84
CA LYS A 1169 11.05 38.92 41.17
C LYS A 1169 10.91 37.67 42.01
N VAL A 1170 12.00 37.21 42.60
CA VAL A 1170 12.01 36.14 43.59
C VAL A 1170 12.34 36.75 44.94
N ASN A 1171 11.47 36.54 45.94
CA ASN A 1171 11.60 37.10 47.30
C ASN A 1171 11.89 38.62 47.31
N GLY A 1172 11.31 39.34 46.35
CA GLY A 1172 11.42 40.80 46.21
C GLY A 1172 12.63 41.31 45.41
N ALA A 1173 13.56 40.43 45.01
CA ALA A 1173 14.73 40.78 44.20
C ALA A 1173 14.53 40.38 42.73
N ASP A 1174 15.05 41.20 41.81
CA ASP A 1174 14.96 40.96 40.37
C ASP A 1174 15.86 39.78 39.97
N VAL A 1175 15.31 38.83 39.22
CA VAL A 1175 16.06 37.66 38.70
C VAL A 1175 16.03 37.59 37.18
N SER A 1176 17.03 36.92 36.61
CA SER A 1176 16.96 36.45 35.22
C SER A 1176 15.91 35.35 35.09
N TYR A 1177 15.30 35.27 33.92
CA TYR A 1177 14.33 34.23 33.58
C TYR A 1177 14.39 33.96 32.08
N GLU A 1178 13.91 32.80 31.68
CA GLU A 1178 13.68 32.46 30.28
C GLU A 1178 12.17 32.48 30.00
N LYS A 1179 11.79 32.87 28.79
CA LYS A 1179 10.40 32.85 28.35
C LYS A 1179 10.28 31.92 27.16
N ILE A 1180 9.48 30.86 27.31
CA ILE A 1180 9.15 29.91 26.24
C ILE A 1180 7.64 29.94 26.06
N GLY A 1181 7.17 30.40 24.89
CA GLY A 1181 5.75 30.61 24.64
C GLY A 1181 5.07 31.49 25.70
N ASN A 1182 4.04 30.94 26.34
CA ASN A 1182 3.30 31.57 27.45
C ASN A 1182 3.79 31.09 28.82
N GLN A 1183 5.08 30.80 28.95
CA GLN A 1183 5.68 30.29 30.18
C GLN A 1183 6.92 31.08 30.57
N ILE A 1184 7.10 31.23 31.87
CA ILE A 1184 8.26 31.85 32.49
C ILE A 1184 9.02 30.79 33.28
N ILE A 1185 10.29 30.61 32.95
CA ILE A 1185 11.16 29.62 33.56
C ILE A 1185 12.18 30.32 34.44
N VAL A 1186 12.29 29.86 35.68
CA VAL A 1186 13.25 30.35 36.68
C VAL A 1186 14.08 29.17 37.16
N SER A 1187 15.38 29.21 36.88
CA SER A 1187 16.34 28.17 37.28
C SER A 1187 17.05 28.50 38.60
N SER A 1188 17.71 27.50 39.17
CA SER A 1188 18.49 27.62 40.40
C SER A 1188 19.57 28.69 40.30
N ASP A 1189 20.20 28.88 39.14
CA ASP A 1189 21.25 29.89 38.95
C ASP A 1189 20.72 31.31 39.16
N ALA A 1190 19.49 31.56 38.67
CA ALA A 1190 18.81 32.84 38.85
C ALA A 1190 18.46 33.09 40.32
N ILE A 1191 18.10 32.03 41.05
CA ILE A 1191 17.76 32.09 42.48
C ILE A 1191 19.02 32.27 43.34
N GLN A 1192 20.10 31.53 43.04
CA GLN A 1192 21.37 31.57 43.77
C GLN A 1192 22.10 32.92 43.63
N THR A 1193 21.82 33.68 42.57
CA THR A 1193 22.36 35.04 42.36
C THR A 1193 21.85 36.05 43.42
N ILE A 1194 20.72 35.76 44.08
CA ILE A 1194 20.23 36.48 45.25
C ILE A 1194 20.81 35.76 46.47
N SER A 1195 21.79 36.36 47.16
CA SER A 1195 22.49 35.76 48.32
C SER A 1195 21.58 34.95 49.24
N ARG A 1196 21.98 33.69 49.54
CA ARG A 1196 21.23 32.71 50.35
C ARG A 1196 20.81 33.19 51.73
N ASP A 1197 21.45 34.23 52.29
CA ASP A 1197 21.09 34.72 53.63
C ASP A 1197 20.22 35.97 53.64
N ILE A 1198 20.24 36.84 52.62
CA ILE A 1198 19.46 38.08 52.65
C ILE A 1198 19.28 38.60 51.21
N GLY A 1199 18.03 38.89 50.81
CA GLY A 1199 17.64 39.38 49.47
C GLY A 1199 18.26 40.70 49.00
N LYS A 1200 19.59 40.75 48.82
CA LYS A 1200 20.34 41.82 48.16
C LYS A 1200 21.45 41.24 47.25
N PRO A 1201 21.81 41.93 46.15
CA PRO A 1201 22.93 41.55 45.30
C PRO A 1201 24.25 41.45 46.08
N ILE A 1202 25.09 40.46 45.76
CA ILE A 1202 26.41 40.28 46.39
C ILE A 1202 27.33 41.40 45.92
N ASP A 1203 27.71 42.29 46.84
CA ASP A 1203 28.77 43.28 46.65
C ASP A 1203 30.10 42.75 47.25
N ASN A 1204 31.24 43.22 46.75
CA ASN A 1204 32.62 42.73 47.00
C ASN A 1204 33.14 42.74 48.46
N ASN A 1205 32.29 42.88 49.47
CA ASN A 1205 32.66 42.90 50.87
C ASN A 1205 31.70 42.04 51.70
N TRP A 1206 32.20 40.90 52.17
CA TRP A 1206 31.46 40.04 53.10
C TRP A 1206 32.02 40.17 54.52
N VAL A 1207 31.14 40.07 55.52
CA VAL A 1207 31.47 40.18 56.94
C VAL A 1207 31.07 38.89 57.65
N LEU A 1208 32.05 38.19 58.23
CA LEU A 1208 31.84 36.91 58.89
C LEU A 1208 32.20 37.01 60.37
N ASN A 1209 31.28 36.63 61.26
CA ASN A 1209 31.46 36.69 62.73
C ASN A 1209 31.62 35.28 63.31
N GLY A 1210 32.85 34.85 63.59
CA GLY A 1210 33.14 33.58 64.25
C GLY A 1210 34.52 33.01 63.92
N GLY A 1211 35.23 32.48 64.92
CA GLY A 1211 36.60 31.94 64.80
C GLY A 1211 36.70 30.41 64.75
N GLU A 1212 35.58 29.69 64.77
CA GLU A 1212 35.53 28.23 64.64
C GLU A 1212 34.78 27.89 63.35
N GLY A 1213 35.53 27.66 62.28
CA GLY A 1213 34.99 27.21 61.01
C GLY A 1213 36.11 26.98 60.02
N SER A 1214 35.94 26.00 59.13
CA SER A 1214 36.87 25.82 58.01
C SER A 1214 36.38 26.59 56.79
N LEU A 1215 37.23 27.44 56.21
CA LEU A 1215 36.96 28.19 55.00
C LEU A 1215 37.79 27.61 53.87
N ILE A 1216 37.13 27.06 52.86
CA ILE A 1216 37.78 26.47 51.69
C ILE A 1216 37.33 27.22 50.45
N ALA A 1217 38.27 27.73 49.67
CA ALA A 1217 37.98 28.19 48.32
C ALA A 1217 38.18 27.03 47.33
N ALA A 1218 37.16 26.78 46.51
CA ALA A 1218 37.16 25.75 45.47
C ALA A 1218 36.68 26.34 44.13
N GLY A 1219 37.35 25.96 43.05
CA GLY A 1219 36.96 26.35 41.69
C GLY A 1219 37.95 25.81 40.64
N ASN A 1220 37.48 25.69 39.39
CA ASN A 1220 38.35 25.56 38.23
C ASN A 1220 38.74 26.96 37.81
N VAL A 1221 40.04 27.28 37.83
CA VAL A 1221 40.49 28.65 37.58
C VAL A 1221 41.67 28.62 36.62
N HIS A 1222 41.50 29.25 35.45
CA HIS A 1222 42.54 29.34 34.43
C HIS A 1222 43.64 30.36 34.79
N ASN A 1223 43.32 31.36 35.62
CA ASN A 1223 44.23 32.39 36.11
C ASN A 1223 44.32 32.37 37.64
N PRO A 1224 45.48 32.72 38.24
CA PRO A 1224 45.59 32.83 39.68
C PRO A 1224 44.71 33.95 40.24
N ILE A 1225 43.99 33.68 41.32
CA ILE A 1225 43.17 34.67 42.04
C ILE A 1225 43.86 35.10 43.31
N GLU A 1226 43.92 36.41 43.54
CA GLU A 1226 44.41 36.99 44.79
C GLU A 1226 43.20 37.30 45.68
N ILE A 1227 43.08 36.58 46.80
CA ILE A 1227 42.08 36.83 47.83
C ILE A 1227 42.75 37.56 48.99
N GLN A 1228 42.14 38.64 49.44
CA GLN A 1228 42.55 39.41 50.60
C GLN A 1228 41.54 39.23 51.74
N ILE A 1229 41.99 38.61 52.83
CA ILE A 1229 41.22 38.36 54.06
C ILE A 1229 41.85 39.19 55.17
N ASN A 1230 41.11 40.11 55.78
CA ASN A 1230 41.60 40.97 56.88
C ASN A 1230 42.93 41.68 56.57
N ASN A 1231 43.11 42.14 55.32
CA ASN A 1231 44.36 42.72 54.80
C ASN A 1231 45.55 41.77 54.61
N GLN A 1232 45.34 40.45 54.69
CA GLN A 1232 46.33 39.44 54.30
C GLN A 1232 45.98 38.87 52.93
N LYS A 1233 46.94 38.89 52.01
CA LYS A 1233 46.77 38.42 50.63
C LYS A 1233 47.17 36.96 50.52
N GLN A 1234 46.31 36.15 49.89
CA GLN A 1234 46.53 34.75 49.59
C GLN A 1234 46.26 34.50 48.10
N LEU A 1235 47.15 33.73 47.47
CA LEU A 1235 47.01 33.39 46.06
C LEU A 1235 46.42 31.99 45.91
N ILE A 1236 45.36 31.87 45.12
CA ILE A 1236 44.84 30.61 44.62
C ILE A 1236 45.50 30.33 43.28
N PRO A 1237 46.28 29.25 43.13
CA PRO A 1237 46.95 28.94 41.87
C PRO A 1237 45.95 28.42 40.82
N PRO A 1238 46.22 28.62 39.52
CA PRO A 1238 45.42 28.04 38.45
C PRO A 1238 45.56 26.51 38.41
N ASN A 1239 44.46 25.79 38.21
CA ASN A 1239 44.48 24.31 38.12
C ASN A 1239 43.34 23.79 37.23
N LYS A 1240 43.54 22.63 36.59
CA LYS A 1240 42.59 21.95 35.68
C LYS A 1240 41.63 20.97 36.40
N GLY A 1241 41.59 21.00 37.72
CA GLY A 1241 40.64 20.27 38.55
C GLY A 1241 40.34 21.05 39.83
N ALA A 1242 39.21 20.75 40.48
CA ALA A 1242 38.75 21.44 41.69
C ALA A 1242 39.82 21.43 42.79
N SER A 1243 40.58 22.53 42.91
CA SER A 1243 41.59 22.67 43.96
C SER A 1243 40.93 23.27 45.18
N LYS A 1244 41.09 22.66 46.34
CA LYS A 1244 40.64 23.21 47.61
C LYS A 1244 41.81 23.94 48.27
N VAL A 1245 41.71 25.26 48.40
CA VAL A 1245 42.67 26.06 49.19
C VAL A 1245 42.05 26.34 50.55
N ASP A 1246 42.71 25.86 51.59
CA ASP A 1246 42.31 26.13 52.97
C ASP A 1246 42.70 27.58 53.36
N LEU A 1247 41.67 28.38 53.60
CA LEU A 1247 41.74 29.78 54.01
C LEU A 1247 41.38 29.98 55.48
N SER A 1248 41.02 28.90 56.20
CA SER A 1248 40.67 28.93 57.63
C SER A 1248 41.72 29.60 58.52
N PRO A 1249 43.04 29.42 58.30
CA PRO A 1249 44.07 30.06 59.12
C PRO A 1249 44.05 31.60 59.10
N PHE A 1250 43.34 32.22 58.15
CA PHE A 1250 43.27 33.68 57.98
C PHE A 1250 42.01 34.29 58.60
N LEU A 1251 41.14 33.46 59.16
CA LEU A 1251 40.00 33.91 59.95
C LEU A 1251 40.48 34.36 61.34
N VAL A 1252 39.92 35.46 61.81
CA VAL A 1252 40.10 35.94 63.18
C VAL A 1252 38.77 35.89 63.93
N GLU A 1253 38.84 35.75 65.25
CA GLU A 1253 37.66 35.83 66.12
C GLU A 1253 37.07 37.25 66.05
N GLY A 1254 35.87 37.39 65.46
CA GLY A 1254 35.21 38.68 65.21
C GLY A 1254 34.91 38.93 63.74
N GLU A 1255 34.80 40.21 63.35
CA GLU A 1255 34.43 40.67 62.00
C GLU A 1255 35.55 40.39 60.99
N ASN A 1256 35.35 39.43 60.08
CA ASN A 1256 36.30 39.14 59.00
C ASN A 1256 35.88 39.86 57.72
N ARG A 1257 36.80 40.58 57.06
CA ARG A 1257 36.55 41.27 55.78
C ARG A 1257 37.26 40.58 54.63
N PHE A 1258 36.50 40.31 53.58
CA PHE A 1258 36.97 39.65 52.37
C PHE A 1258 36.90 40.61 51.19
N SER A 1259 37.95 40.62 50.38
CA SER A 1259 37.96 41.23 49.06
C SER A 1259 38.85 40.37 48.16
N TRP A 1260 38.55 40.27 46.88
CA TRP A 1260 39.42 39.53 45.95
C TRP A 1260 39.56 40.31 44.66
N GLU A 1261 40.69 40.11 44.00
CA GLU A 1261 40.98 40.71 42.70
C GLU A 1261 41.47 39.59 41.77
N ALA A 1262 40.67 39.28 40.75
CA ALA A 1262 41.06 38.37 39.69
C ALA A 1262 42.02 39.10 38.73
N LYS A 1263 43.24 38.58 38.55
CA LYS A 1263 44.16 39.12 37.54
C LYS A 1263 43.79 38.58 36.16
N GLY A 1264 42.87 39.27 35.49
CA GLY A 1264 42.30 38.90 34.19
C GLY A 1264 40.78 38.77 34.25
N LYS A 1265 40.08 38.90 33.11
CA LYS A 1265 38.62 38.69 33.03
C LYS A 1265 38.31 37.27 33.54
N PRO A 1266 37.54 37.10 34.63
CA PRO A 1266 37.17 35.77 35.11
C PRO A 1266 35.95 35.29 34.32
N ASP A 1267 36.06 34.11 33.70
CA ASP A 1267 34.93 33.44 33.03
C ASP A 1267 34.22 32.43 33.96
N GLU A 1268 34.68 32.24 35.21
CA GLU A 1268 34.15 31.23 36.14
C GLU A 1268 33.99 31.72 37.59
N GLN A 1269 33.05 31.12 38.34
CA GLN A 1269 32.72 31.42 39.75
C GLN A 1269 33.71 30.77 40.74
N ILE A 1270 34.03 31.47 41.84
CA ILE A 1270 34.80 30.91 42.97
C ILE A 1270 33.80 30.54 44.07
N THR A 1271 33.78 29.28 44.48
CA THR A 1271 32.94 28.82 45.58
C THR A 1271 33.73 28.88 46.87
N MET A 1272 33.28 29.69 47.83
CA MET A 1272 33.79 29.67 49.20
C MET A 1272 32.85 28.84 50.07
N ILE A 1273 33.37 27.75 50.62
CA ILE A 1273 32.63 26.84 51.50
C ILE A 1273 33.05 27.17 52.92
N LEU A 1274 32.09 27.60 53.74
CA LEU A 1274 32.26 27.76 55.18
C LEU A 1274 31.63 26.54 55.85
N THR A 1275 32.41 25.79 56.64
CA THR A 1275 31.87 24.69 57.45
C THR A 1275 31.96 25.08 58.92
N SER A 1276 30.84 25.07 59.64
CA SER A 1276 30.79 25.22 61.10
C SER A 1276 31.34 24.00 61.82
#